data_AF-A0A4R4CAV2-F1
#
_entry.id   AF-A0A4R4CAV2-F1
#
_cell.length_a   1.000
_cell.length_b   1.000
_cell.length_c   1.000
_cell.angle_alpha   90.00
_cell.angle_beta   90.00
_cell.angle_gamma   90.00
#
_symmetry.space_group_name_H-M   'P 1'
#
loop_
_entity.id
_entity.type
_entity.pdbx_description
1 polymer ?
#
loop_
_entity_poly.entity_id
_entity_poly.type
_entity_poly.pdbx_seq_one_letter_code
_entity_poly.pdbx_strand_id
1 'polypeptide(L)'
;MTTAILPTTLSELLQNRAAALGDKTAYVFLSGPPEQEQPESMTFAELDARARRVAALLRQNAIDIGDRVLLLCRPGLDYVSAFMGCLYAGAIAVPAYPPRNRQHMVRIAGIVENAGANTILCSAEDHARCATWLADTDASGSTLLDVGGAQVLDPVHSPASVQPSQIAFLQYTSGTTGSPKGVMVSHGNLMHNLGLMREWLAYDEQSTIVSWLPPYHDMGLISVILTSLYGGFRSVLMAPERFIQHPYLWLRAISQYRADLTGAPDFAYRMCCRRISDEQLATLDLSCLRVAYNGAESVRASTLTDFAQRFAAAGFAADGFLPCYGLAEGTLYVAGRTQRHPIRTLCVDQAALQQQSVVLRGECLGVSQQPLDRPGERVLVSVGRTDGEQHVIVRNLETNERCADRTIGEICVAGPSVAAGYWRLDEQTHSTFRHSLAGHRDQVFMRTGDLGFILDDELYVTGRLKDMVILAGRNYYSEDIEYALIVGVPELVPNGCAAFMDDQVDTERLIIVAEVERTQRKGNLDSFIDAIRQAVWNRLDIGPSAIMLVSPGSVPKTSSGKVRRSTCRTQLHDGALTILAQWDVEGGAPTPAPDRRQPAHPAAVADQPAANDHRRVDSATVDELNDWLRHYARTRIDSRTIDERRTIPPHVVLDFGNRGLLGMPIDRSHGGLGLGQRDMSRVLAQLAAIDSTLAFFVALNNTLGILPIMRHAQPPLRDALLPSLASGRMLAAFAITEPAAGSHVRAIASRAQRLDSGDWVVTGNKRWSGSSAWAGIINVFAKQADGAGMVGLAVRPGTPGVRIGAEELTMGVRGMIQNSLHLDQARISDACRLGDVGQGMAVAQHAMNIARLGIASVCVGGMKRCAQLMHRYGARRQIGTGLLLDNPLSRLRLGELRDRIDGLNALVEHLATELDLGVALPEDCLLIAKTLGSELLSQSADEMMQFLGGRGYIESNLAPQIFRDARLTRIFEGPTETLLVHLGSRLLNGGDDLPRYLEGALSAGALARELRELGARLAQDGLANAPKLDGAAHAAVWVNYWLGTIAQWGLLLAVIERAAAQQRIDDGTLRWAQRQYELAIEAAQRQVGLRSALPTTAELNDWAARTGFEIGSIEQTIPGASQLVDPLLDANAGAPDAPADDAGSAATPTVNEPASLLERQQLHAVEQWLIAWLGERLKHRKLRLTRESTFAEIGFDSILAVEMTIVLSETFSVTVDPSAVWDYPSIRALAAHLAPRTHGAAPAVAAAHAEPDASSPIAAQPSTL
;
A
#
# COMPACT_ATOMS: atom_id res chain seq x y z
N MET A 1 -53.29 -32.47 22.68
CA MET A 1 -52.68 -31.60 21.66
C MET A 1 -51.21 -31.47 22.01
N THR A 2 -50.37 -32.28 21.36
CA THR A 2 -48.92 -32.24 21.52
C THR A 2 -48.41 -30.88 21.04
N THR A 3 -47.64 -30.20 21.87
CA THR A 3 -46.81 -29.03 21.52
C THR A 3 -45.98 -29.38 20.30
N ALA A 4 -46.45 -29.03 19.11
CA ALA A 4 -45.71 -29.25 17.87
C ALA A 4 -44.47 -28.34 17.93
N ILE A 5 -43.30 -28.96 18.03
CA ILE A 5 -42.00 -28.28 17.97
C ILE A 5 -41.94 -27.58 16.62
N LEU A 6 -41.83 -26.24 16.64
CA LEU A 6 -41.69 -25.46 15.40
C LEU A 6 -40.37 -25.86 14.71
N PRO A 7 -40.37 -26.06 13.38
CA PRO A 7 -39.18 -26.44 12.65
C PRO A 7 -38.10 -25.36 12.80
N THR A 8 -36.88 -25.78 13.10
CA THR A 8 -35.73 -24.91 13.37
C THR A 8 -34.75 -24.84 12.18
N THR A 9 -34.98 -25.66 11.16
CA THR A 9 -34.20 -25.71 9.92
C THR A 9 -35.11 -25.86 8.70
N LEU A 10 -34.62 -25.46 7.52
CA LEU A 10 -35.34 -25.67 6.26
C LEU A 10 -35.55 -27.16 5.93
N SER A 11 -34.67 -28.04 6.40
CA SER A 11 -34.80 -29.48 6.17
C SER A 11 -36.04 -30.04 6.89
N GLU A 12 -36.20 -29.73 8.17
CA GLU A 12 -37.39 -30.09 8.95
C GLU A 12 -38.65 -29.45 8.35
N LEU A 13 -38.54 -28.19 7.90
CA LEU A 13 -39.66 -27.49 7.31
C LEU A 13 -40.14 -28.14 6.00
N LEU A 14 -39.23 -28.53 5.10
CA LEU A 14 -39.61 -29.22 3.86
C LEU A 14 -40.28 -30.58 4.16
N GLN A 15 -39.81 -31.34 5.15
CA GLN A 15 -40.50 -32.58 5.56
C GLN A 15 -41.93 -32.31 6.02
N ASN A 16 -42.12 -31.27 6.84
CA ASN A 16 -43.45 -30.87 7.30
C ASN A 16 -44.34 -30.41 6.13
N ARG A 17 -43.78 -29.67 5.16
CA ARG A 17 -44.49 -29.24 3.95
C ARG A 17 -44.85 -30.42 3.05
N ALA A 18 -43.97 -31.40 2.87
CA ALA A 18 -44.27 -32.60 2.09
C ALA A 18 -45.36 -33.45 2.74
N ALA A 19 -45.39 -33.52 4.08
CA ALA A 19 -46.44 -34.24 4.81
C ALA A 19 -47.79 -33.51 4.77
N ALA A 20 -47.81 -32.19 4.92
CA ALA A 20 -49.04 -31.41 5.03
C ALA A 20 -49.60 -30.91 3.68
N LEU A 21 -48.72 -30.62 2.71
CA LEU A 21 -49.02 -29.98 1.43
C LEU A 21 -48.46 -30.80 0.25
N GLY A 22 -48.31 -32.11 0.40
CA GLY A 22 -47.58 -32.98 -0.53
C GLY A 22 -47.94 -32.81 -2.01
N ASP A 23 -49.23 -32.84 -2.34
CA ASP A 23 -49.74 -32.73 -3.72
C ASP A 23 -49.74 -31.31 -4.29
N LYS A 24 -49.45 -30.30 -3.45
CA LYS A 24 -49.46 -28.91 -3.87
C LYS A 24 -48.21 -28.60 -4.66
N THR A 25 -48.38 -27.92 -5.80
CA THR A 25 -47.26 -27.44 -6.62
C THR A 25 -46.42 -26.43 -5.83
N ALA A 26 -45.15 -26.78 -5.59
CA ALA A 26 -44.18 -25.92 -4.95
C ALA A 26 -43.52 -24.98 -5.97
N TYR A 27 -43.01 -25.54 -7.07
CA TYR A 27 -42.27 -24.80 -8.09
C TYR A 27 -42.79 -25.09 -9.49
N VAL A 28 -42.84 -24.05 -10.31
CA VAL A 28 -43.02 -24.15 -11.77
C VAL A 28 -41.82 -23.47 -12.42
N PHE A 29 -41.16 -24.10 -13.37
CA PHE A 29 -40.10 -23.51 -14.16
C PHE A 29 -40.55 -23.35 -15.61
N LEU A 30 -40.50 -22.11 -16.12
CA LEU A 30 -40.94 -21.77 -17.46
C LEU A 30 -39.75 -21.83 -18.41
N SER A 31 -39.84 -22.69 -19.42
CA SER A 31 -38.84 -22.86 -20.50
C SER A 31 -39.46 -22.71 -21.91
N GLY A 32 -38.69 -22.97 -22.97
CA GLY A 32 -39.14 -22.90 -24.36
C GLY A 32 -39.07 -21.50 -25.02
N PRO A 33 -39.44 -21.39 -26.32
CA PRO A 33 -39.48 -20.11 -27.03
C PRO A 33 -40.60 -19.19 -26.50
N PRO A 34 -40.53 -17.86 -26.68
CA PRO A 34 -41.51 -16.91 -26.12
C PRO A 34 -42.96 -17.16 -26.54
N GLU A 35 -43.18 -17.64 -27.78
CA GLU A 35 -44.50 -17.92 -28.34
C GLU A 35 -45.11 -19.26 -27.87
N GLN A 36 -44.27 -20.19 -27.37
CA GLN A 36 -44.69 -21.52 -26.92
C GLN A 36 -43.99 -21.84 -25.60
N GLU A 37 -44.59 -21.42 -24.49
CA GLU A 37 -44.05 -21.63 -23.15
C GLU A 37 -44.20 -23.10 -22.72
N GLN A 38 -43.12 -23.67 -22.18
CA GLN A 38 -43.05 -25.06 -21.72
C GLN A 38 -42.87 -25.06 -20.20
N PRO A 39 -43.95 -25.20 -19.41
CA PRO A 39 -43.87 -25.26 -17.96
C PRO A 39 -43.48 -26.66 -17.49
N GLU A 40 -42.47 -26.74 -16.62
CA GLU A 40 -42.18 -27.91 -15.80
C GLU A 40 -42.61 -27.62 -14.36
N SER A 41 -43.21 -28.57 -13.65
CA SER A 41 -43.67 -28.37 -12.27
C SER A 41 -43.17 -29.44 -11.33
N MET A 42 -43.03 -29.08 -10.05
CA MET A 42 -42.69 -29.98 -8.96
C MET A 42 -43.51 -29.63 -7.72
N THR A 43 -44.13 -30.65 -7.12
CA THR A 43 -44.88 -30.58 -5.86
C THR A 43 -43.96 -30.62 -4.63
N PHE A 44 -44.48 -30.32 -3.44
CA PHE A 44 -43.70 -30.42 -2.20
C PHE A 44 -43.26 -31.87 -1.91
N ALA A 45 -44.10 -32.86 -2.18
CA ALA A 45 -43.73 -34.27 -2.04
C ALA A 45 -42.62 -34.69 -3.02
N GLU A 46 -42.70 -34.23 -4.27
CA GLU A 46 -41.66 -34.50 -5.27
C GLU A 46 -40.33 -33.81 -4.92
N LEU A 47 -40.38 -32.58 -4.39
CA LEU A 47 -39.18 -31.88 -3.91
C LEU A 47 -38.50 -32.63 -2.75
N ASP A 48 -39.27 -33.06 -1.74
CA ASP A 48 -38.73 -33.86 -0.62
C ASP A 48 -38.09 -35.16 -1.14
N ALA A 49 -38.78 -35.87 -2.04
CA ALA A 49 -38.25 -37.09 -2.65
C ALA A 49 -36.96 -36.84 -3.44
N ARG A 50 -36.89 -35.79 -4.26
CA ARG A 50 -35.68 -35.43 -5.02
C ARG A 50 -34.54 -35.01 -4.10
N ALA A 51 -34.81 -34.19 -3.08
CA ALA A 51 -33.81 -33.77 -2.09
C ALA A 51 -33.21 -34.96 -1.34
N ARG A 52 -34.03 -35.95 -0.95
CA ARG A 52 -33.55 -37.19 -0.31
C ARG A 52 -32.66 -38.03 -1.21
N ARG A 53 -32.96 -38.08 -2.50
CA ARG A 53 -32.13 -38.81 -3.48
C ARG A 53 -30.81 -38.09 -3.72
N VAL A 54 -30.81 -36.76 -3.83
CA VAL A 54 -29.56 -35.99 -3.92
C VAL A 54 -28.73 -36.16 -2.65
N ALA A 55 -29.34 -36.16 -1.47
CA ALA A 55 -28.63 -36.45 -0.22
C ALA A 55 -28.03 -37.87 -0.19
N ALA A 56 -28.72 -38.86 -0.77
CA ALA A 56 -28.17 -40.21 -0.94
C ALA A 56 -26.95 -40.20 -1.87
N LEU A 57 -27.03 -39.48 -2.99
CA LEU A 57 -25.91 -39.30 -3.92
C LEU A 57 -24.69 -38.69 -3.21
N LEU A 58 -24.90 -37.65 -2.41
CA LEU A 58 -23.80 -37.00 -1.67
C LEU A 58 -23.19 -37.94 -0.61
N ARG A 59 -24.00 -38.65 0.16
CA ARG A 59 -23.50 -39.61 1.16
C ARG A 59 -22.74 -40.78 0.53
N GLN A 60 -23.16 -41.27 -0.63
CA GLN A 60 -22.43 -42.32 -1.37
C GLN A 60 -21.06 -41.86 -1.86
N ASN A 61 -20.88 -40.55 -2.04
CA ASN A 61 -19.62 -39.93 -2.44
C ASN A 61 -18.85 -39.33 -1.24
N ALA A 62 -19.06 -39.89 -0.04
CA ALA A 62 -18.33 -39.54 1.19
C ALA A 62 -18.41 -38.06 1.60
N ILE A 63 -19.56 -37.41 1.35
CA ILE A 63 -19.84 -36.07 1.86
C ILE A 63 -20.47 -36.18 3.26
N ASP A 64 -19.79 -35.58 4.23
CA ASP A 64 -20.21 -35.54 5.63
C ASP A 64 -20.81 -34.18 6.02
N ILE A 65 -21.37 -34.11 7.23
CA ILE A 65 -21.93 -32.88 7.79
C ILE A 65 -20.83 -31.80 7.87
N GLY A 66 -21.11 -30.63 7.28
CA GLY A 66 -20.17 -29.50 7.24
C GLY A 66 -19.25 -29.45 6.02
N ASP A 67 -19.25 -30.48 5.16
CA ASP A 67 -18.52 -30.43 3.89
C ASP A 67 -19.15 -29.44 2.92
N ARG A 68 -18.32 -28.80 2.08
CA ARG A 68 -18.78 -27.80 1.12
C ARG A 68 -19.02 -28.45 -0.23
N VAL A 69 -20.21 -28.22 -0.78
CA VAL A 69 -20.60 -28.72 -2.11
C VAL A 69 -20.91 -27.53 -3.02
N LEU A 70 -20.11 -27.36 -4.07
CA LEU A 70 -20.33 -26.30 -5.05
C LEU A 70 -21.50 -26.66 -5.96
N LEU A 71 -22.44 -25.73 -6.15
CA LEU A 71 -23.58 -25.89 -7.04
C LEU A 71 -23.33 -25.13 -8.35
N LEU A 72 -23.02 -25.86 -9.41
CA LEU A 72 -22.92 -25.37 -10.80
C LEU A 72 -24.12 -25.82 -11.64
N CYS A 73 -25.31 -25.70 -11.07
CA CYS A 73 -26.55 -26.04 -11.74
C CYS A 73 -27.12 -24.84 -12.50
N ARG A 74 -27.75 -25.08 -13.65
CA ARG A 74 -28.55 -24.05 -14.32
C ARG A 74 -29.80 -23.71 -13.50
N PRO A 75 -30.37 -22.50 -13.64
CA PRO A 75 -31.68 -22.20 -13.07
C PRO A 75 -32.72 -23.23 -13.55
N GLY A 76 -33.44 -23.84 -12.61
CA GLY A 76 -34.38 -24.92 -12.89
C GLY A 76 -34.74 -25.70 -11.62
N LEU A 77 -35.61 -26.70 -11.76
CA LEU A 77 -36.07 -27.52 -10.62
C LEU A 77 -34.95 -28.40 -10.03
N ASP A 78 -33.99 -28.80 -10.85
CA ASP A 78 -32.79 -29.52 -10.41
C ASP A 78 -31.92 -28.69 -9.49
N TYR A 79 -31.82 -27.37 -9.71
CA TYR A 79 -31.09 -26.48 -8.81
C TYR A 79 -31.71 -26.49 -7.41
N VAL A 80 -33.03 -26.36 -7.34
CA VAL A 80 -33.77 -26.36 -6.06
C VAL A 80 -33.58 -27.69 -5.34
N SER A 81 -33.68 -28.79 -6.09
CA SER A 81 -33.46 -30.14 -5.58
C SER A 81 -32.03 -30.35 -5.09
N ALA A 82 -31.03 -29.83 -5.82
CA ALA A 82 -29.62 -29.91 -5.46
C ALA A 82 -29.31 -29.13 -4.17
N PHE A 83 -29.82 -27.89 -4.07
CA PHE A 83 -29.65 -27.07 -2.88
C PHE A 83 -30.27 -27.73 -1.64
N MET A 84 -31.53 -28.19 -1.74
CA MET A 84 -32.17 -28.89 -0.62
C MET A 84 -31.51 -30.23 -0.31
N GLY A 85 -30.98 -30.92 -1.33
CA GLY A 85 -30.20 -32.15 -1.17
C GLY A 85 -28.92 -31.96 -0.35
N CYS A 86 -28.19 -30.85 -0.57
CA CYS A 86 -27.06 -30.48 0.28
C CYS A 86 -27.49 -30.30 1.74
N LEU A 87 -28.57 -29.56 1.99
CA LEU A 87 -29.09 -29.35 3.36
C LEU A 87 -29.58 -30.65 3.99
N TYR A 88 -30.17 -31.58 3.23
CA TYR A 88 -30.58 -32.91 3.70
C TYR A 88 -29.38 -33.82 4.01
N ALA A 89 -28.26 -33.62 3.33
CA ALA A 89 -26.99 -34.29 3.66
C ALA A 89 -26.29 -33.65 4.87
N GLY A 90 -26.68 -32.45 5.29
CA GLY A 90 -25.97 -31.65 6.29
C GLY A 90 -24.72 -30.96 5.72
N ALA A 91 -24.58 -30.94 4.40
CA ALA A 91 -23.50 -30.27 3.70
C ALA A 91 -23.78 -28.77 3.56
N ILE A 92 -22.71 -27.98 3.55
CA ILE A 92 -22.74 -26.54 3.29
C ILE A 92 -22.86 -26.34 1.77
N ALA A 93 -24.01 -25.88 1.30
CA ALA A 93 -24.19 -25.56 -0.11
C ALA A 93 -23.34 -24.34 -0.50
N VAL A 94 -22.73 -24.35 -1.69
CA VAL A 94 -22.02 -23.19 -2.24
C VAL A 94 -22.60 -22.83 -3.61
N PRO A 95 -23.65 -22.00 -3.66
CA PRO A 95 -24.22 -21.49 -4.90
C PRO A 95 -23.20 -20.75 -5.77
N ALA A 96 -23.05 -21.19 -7.02
CA ALA A 96 -22.26 -20.48 -8.03
C ALA A 96 -23.00 -20.44 -9.38
N TYR A 97 -22.61 -19.49 -10.24
CA TYR A 97 -23.20 -19.39 -11.56
C TYR A 97 -22.59 -20.46 -12.49
N PRO A 98 -23.39 -21.07 -13.38
CA PRO A 98 -22.87 -22.06 -14.32
C PRO A 98 -21.89 -21.39 -15.31
N PRO A 99 -20.80 -22.07 -15.67
CA PRO A 99 -19.82 -21.51 -16.59
C PRO A 99 -20.41 -21.36 -17.99
N ARG A 100 -20.16 -20.19 -18.61
CA ARG A 100 -20.55 -19.93 -20.01
C ARG A 100 -19.39 -20.11 -20.99
N ASN A 101 -18.16 -20.02 -20.50
CA ASN A 101 -16.92 -20.17 -21.26
C ASN A 101 -15.79 -20.63 -20.33
N ARG A 102 -14.62 -20.89 -20.90
CA ARG A 102 -13.44 -21.36 -20.17
C ARG A 102 -12.90 -20.34 -19.15
N GLN A 103 -12.98 -19.04 -19.43
CA GLN A 103 -12.56 -17.98 -18.49
C GLN A 103 -13.46 -17.93 -17.24
N HIS A 104 -14.77 -18.16 -17.39
CA HIS A 104 -15.68 -18.27 -16.25
C HIS A 104 -15.30 -19.45 -15.34
N MET A 105 -14.73 -20.52 -15.91
CA MET A 105 -14.28 -21.68 -15.14
C MET A 105 -13.09 -21.37 -14.24
N VAL A 106 -12.14 -20.55 -14.68
CA VAL A 106 -11.01 -20.10 -13.84
C VAL A 106 -11.52 -19.36 -12.59
N ARG A 107 -12.55 -18.51 -12.73
CA ARG A 107 -13.16 -17.82 -11.59
C ARG A 107 -13.88 -18.79 -10.64
N ILE A 108 -14.51 -19.83 -11.19
CA ILE A 108 -15.15 -20.88 -10.40
C ILE A 108 -14.10 -21.69 -9.63
N ALA A 109 -12.95 -21.99 -10.23
CA ALA A 109 -11.84 -22.67 -9.55
C ALA A 109 -11.36 -21.88 -8.32
N GLY A 110 -11.30 -20.55 -8.39
CA GLY A 110 -11.00 -19.71 -7.22
C GLY A 110 -12.07 -19.79 -6.10
N ILE A 111 -13.35 -19.99 -6.46
CA ILE A 111 -14.42 -20.22 -5.47
C ILE A 111 -14.27 -21.62 -4.84
N VAL A 112 -13.96 -22.64 -5.66
CA VAL A 112 -13.68 -24.01 -5.21
C VAL A 112 -12.56 -24.01 -4.18
N GLU A 113 -11.44 -23.36 -4.49
CA GLU A 113 -10.27 -23.26 -3.62
C GLU A 113 -10.60 -22.51 -2.32
N ASN A 114 -11.25 -21.34 -2.42
CA ASN A 114 -11.60 -20.54 -1.26
C ASN A 114 -12.57 -21.27 -0.32
N ALA A 115 -13.63 -21.87 -0.86
CA ALA A 115 -14.56 -22.69 -0.09
C ALA A 115 -13.89 -23.97 0.42
N GLY A 116 -12.83 -24.44 -0.24
CA GLY A 116 -12.28 -25.78 -0.08
C GLY A 116 -13.33 -26.85 -0.44
N ALA A 117 -14.14 -26.61 -1.47
CA ALA A 117 -15.19 -27.53 -1.89
C ALA A 117 -14.59 -28.66 -2.73
N ASN A 118 -14.48 -29.87 -2.17
CA ASN A 118 -13.92 -31.01 -2.89
C ASN A 118 -14.94 -31.69 -3.83
N THR A 119 -16.17 -31.19 -3.88
CA THR A 119 -17.26 -31.77 -4.66
C THR A 119 -18.10 -30.69 -5.32
N ILE A 120 -18.45 -30.95 -6.57
CA ILE A 120 -19.21 -30.05 -7.43
C ILE A 120 -20.44 -30.80 -7.94
N LEU A 121 -21.63 -30.27 -7.70
CA LEU A 121 -22.88 -30.73 -8.30
C LEU A 121 -23.24 -29.87 -9.51
N CYS A 122 -23.48 -30.51 -10.64
CA CYS A 122 -23.94 -29.85 -11.86
C CYS A 122 -25.18 -30.53 -12.45
N SER A 123 -25.90 -29.81 -13.31
CA SER A 123 -26.98 -30.37 -14.11
C SER A 123 -26.45 -31.39 -15.13
N ALA A 124 -27.23 -32.43 -15.44
CA ALA A 124 -26.84 -33.51 -16.35
C ALA A 124 -26.29 -33.02 -17.71
N GLU A 125 -26.97 -32.05 -18.31
CA GLU A 125 -26.58 -31.45 -19.60
C GLU A 125 -25.21 -30.76 -19.56
N ASP A 126 -24.76 -30.33 -18.38
CA ASP A 126 -23.55 -29.56 -18.19
C ASP A 126 -22.40 -30.41 -17.65
N HIS A 127 -22.65 -31.67 -17.27
CA HIS A 127 -21.67 -32.55 -16.66
C HIS A 127 -20.43 -32.75 -17.54
N ALA A 128 -20.60 -33.18 -18.80
CA ALA A 128 -19.48 -33.38 -19.71
C ALA A 128 -18.67 -32.08 -19.98
N ARG A 129 -19.39 -30.95 -20.08
CA ARG A 129 -18.77 -29.63 -20.33
C ARG A 129 -17.99 -29.14 -19.12
N CYS A 130 -18.54 -29.29 -17.92
CA CYS A 130 -17.88 -28.94 -16.67
C CYS A 130 -16.66 -29.83 -16.44
N ALA A 131 -16.76 -31.15 -16.64
CA ALA A 131 -15.64 -32.07 -16.54
C ALA A 131 -14.47 -31.65 -17.44
N THR A 132 -14.78 -31.33 -18.70
CA THR A 132 -13.77 -30.86 -19.68
C THR A 132 -13.11 -29.56 -19.22
N TRP A 133 -13.88 -28.57 -18.77
CA TRP A 133 -13.29 -27.27 -18.39
C TRP A 133 -12.58 -27.29 -17.04
N LEU A 134 -12.99 -28.17 -16.12
CA LEU A 134 -12.36 -28.33 -14.80
C LEU A 134 -10.98 -28.98 -14.90
N ALA A 135 -10.78 -29.90 -15.86
CA ALA A 135 -9.52 -30.62 -16.05
C ALA A 135 -8.31 -29.69 -16.26
N ASP A 136 -8.54 -28.50 -16.82
CA ASP A 136 -7.51 -27.50 -17.12
C ASP A 136 -7.39 -26.41 -16.02
N THR A 137 -7.88 -26.69 -14.81
CA THR A 137 -7.84 -25.74 -13.67
C THR A 137 -7.30 -26.41 -12.41
N ASP A 138 -6.93 -25.59 -11.43
CA ASP A 138 -6.49 -26.05 -10.10
C ASP A 138 -7.59 -26.78 -9.32
N ALA A 139 -8.85 -26.74 -9.81
CA ALA A 139 -9.99 -27.48 -9.28
C ALA A 139 -10.16 -28.90 -9.88
N SER A 140 -9.24 -29.36 -10.74
CA SER A 140 -9.31 -30.66 -11.43
C SER A 140 -9.40 -31.88 -10.49
N GLY A 141 -8.94 -31.75 -9.24
CA GLY A 141 -9.06 -32.78 -8.20
C GLY A 141 -10.44 -32.90 -7.56
N SER A 142 -11.40 -32.03 -7.90
CA SER A 142 -12.76 -32.05 -7.31
C SER A 142 -13.61 -33.16 -7.92
N THR A 143 -14.40 -33.85 -7.10
CA THR A 143 -15.39 -34.81 -7.57
C THR A 143 -16.57 -34.08 -8.22
N LEU A 144 -16.74 -34.26 -9.53
CA LEU A 144 -17.89 -33.75 -10.26
C LEU A 144 -19.03 -34.78 -10.25
N LEU A 145 -20.20 -34.36 -9.79
CA LEU A 145 -21.39 -35.18 -9.68
C LEU A 145 -22.53 -34.60 -10.51
N ASP A 146 -23.27 -35.49 -11.18
CA ASP A 146 -24.50 -35.17 -11.89
C ASP A 146 -25.71 -35.33 -10.97
N VAL A 147 -26.49 -34.25 -10.81
CA VAL A 147 -27.77 -34.27 -10.08
C VAL A 147 -28.74 -35.31 -10.65
N GLY A 148 -28.75 -35.53 -11.96
CA GLY A 148 -29.56 -36.55 -12.63
C GLY A 148 -29.24 -37.97 -12.17
N GLY A 149 -27.99 -38.22 -11.76
CA GLY A 149 -27.55 -39.50 -11.20
C GLY A 149 -28.26 -39.88 -9.89
N ALA A 150 -28.88 -38.92 -9.19
CA ALA A 150 -29.64 -39.19 -7.99
C ALA A 150 -30.96 -39.95 -8.27
N GLN A 151 -31.51 -39.87 -9.48
CA GLN A 151 -32.83 -40.44 -9.80
C GLN A 151 -32.89 -41.97 -9.62
N VAL A 152 -31.77 -42.66 -9.81
CA VAL A 152 -31.69 -44.14 -9.70
C VAL A 152 -31.38 -44.62 -8.28
N LEU A 153 -31.09 -43.72 -7.33
CA LEU A 153 -30.72 -44.07 -5.96
C LEU A 153 -31.95 -44.15 -5.05
N ASP A 154 -31.91 -45.05 -4.07
CA ASP A 154 -32.92 -45.07 -3.01
C ASP A 154 -32.82 -43.80 -2.14
N PRO A 155 -33.96 -43.14 -1.84
CA PRO A 155 -33.96 -41.91 -1.04
C PRO A 155 -33.51 -42.19 0.40
N VAL A 156 -32.77 -41.24 1.01
CA VAL A 156 -32.46 -41.35 2.45
C VAL A 156 -33.73 -41.30 3.30
N HIS A 157 -33.76 -42.11 4.35
CA HIS A 157 -34.92 -42.21 5.24
C HIS A 157 -35.17 -40.92 6.04
N SER A 158 -34.11 -40.19 6.40
CA SER A 158 -34.23 -38.90 7.10
C SER A 158 -33.07 -37.96 6.73
N PRO A 159 -33.31 -36.64 6.71
CA PRO A 159 -32.27 -35.62 6.65
C PRO A 159 -31.24 -35.80 7.77
N ALA A 160 -30.05 -35.24 7.56
CA ALA A 160 -29.04 -35.13 8.60
C ALA A 160 -29.54 -34.24 9.76
N SER A 161 -29.19 -34.59 10.99
CA SER A 161 -29.49 -33.77 12.16
C SER A 161 -28.45 -32.67 12.28
N VAL A 162 -28.87 -31.43 12.06
CA VAL A 162 -28.02 -30.23 12.13
C VAL A 162 -28.60 -29.21 13.11
N GLN A 163 -27.71 -28.52 13.83
CA GLN A 163 -28.09 -27.46 14.77
C GLN A 163 -28.32 -26.15 14.04
N PRO A 164 -29.22 -25.26 14.53
CA PRO A 164 -29.45 -23.95 13.94
C PRO A 164 -28.18 -23.09 13.78
N SER A 165 -27.19 -23.25 14.66
CA SER A 165 -25.91 -22.52 14.59
C SER A 165 -24.97 -23.01 13.48
N GLN A 166 -25.20 -24.19 12.89
CA GLN A 166 -24.37 -24.70 11.80
C GLN A 166 -24.63 -23.95 10.50
N ILE A 167 -23.58 -23.81 9.69
CA ILE A 167 -23.65 -23.14 8.39
C ILE A 167 -24.48 -23.98 7.41
N ALA A 168 -25.49 -23.36 6.80
CA ALA A 168 -26.33 -23.98 5.79
C ALA A 168 -25.74 -23.79 4.38
N PHE A 169 -25.27 -22.58 4.08
CA PHE A 169 -24.66 -22.28 2.78
C PHE A 169 -23.69 -21.09 2.84
N LEU A 170 -22.79 -21.04 1.85
CA LEU A 170 -21.92 -19.89 1.61
C LEU A 170 -22.49 -19.03 0.48
N GLN A 171 -22.99 -17.85 0.82
CA GLN A 171 -23.42 -16.88 -0.18
C GLN A 171 -22.21 -16.09 -0.66
N TYR A 172 -21.68 -16.41 -1.84
CA TYR A 172 -20.61 -15.64 -2.42
C TYR A 172 -21.12 -14.27 -2.87
N THR A 173 -20.55 -13.20 -2.31
CA THR A 173 -20.82 -11.85 -2.78
C THR A 173 -20.00 -11.57 -4.03
N SER A 174 -20.63 -10.92 -5.01
CA SER A 174 -20.05 -10.74 -6.35
C SER A 174 -18.85 -9.78 -6.38
N GLY A 175 -18.44 -9.23 -5.24
CA GLY A 175 -17.32 -8.31 -5.05
C GLY A 175 -17.32 -7.17 -6.08
N THR A 176 -18.00 -6.06 -5.80
CA THR A 176 -17.77 -4.81 -6.54
C THR A 176 -16.38 -4.23 -6.24
N THR A 177 -15.67 -4.76 -5.22
CA THR A 177 -14.45 -4.16 -4.65
C THR A 177 -13.30 -5.14 -4.37
N GLY A 178 -13.32 -6.39 -4.89
CA GLY A 178 -12.20 -7.34 -4.72
C GLY A 178 -12.54 -8.81 -5.01
N SER A 179 -11.72 -9.73 -4.45
CA SER A 179 -11.88 -11.19 -4.53
C SER A 179 -13.21 -11.67 -3.93
N PRO A 180 -13.85 -12.74 -4.45
CA PRO A 180 -15.13 -13.24 -3.95
C PRO A 180 -15.08 -13.61 -2.47
N LYS A 181 -16.08 -13.21 -1.68
CA LYS A 181 -16.19 -13.53 -0.25
C LYS A 181 -17.38 -14.44 -0.01
N GLY A 182 -17.16 -15.62 0.58
CA GLY A 182 -18.23 -16.52 0.97
C GLY A 182 -18.83 -16.12 2.33
N VAL A 183 -20.02 -15.52 2.33
CA VAL A 183 -20.74 -15.18 3.57
C VAL A 183 -21.30 -16.45 4.20
N MET A 184 -21.00 -16.66 5.47
CA MET A 184 -21.37 -17.86 6.23
C MET A 184 -22.79 -17.74 6.80
N VAL A 185 -23.80 -18.22 6.07
CA VAL A 185 -25.20 -18.18 6.50
C VAL A 185 -25.56 -19.46 7.25
N SER A 186 -25.89 -19.35 8.54
CA SER A 186 -26.35 -20.49 9.34
C SER A 186 -27.82 -20.84 9.08
N HIS A 187 -28.22 -22.05 9.47
CA HIS A 187 -29.62 -22.47 9.44
C HIS A 187 -30.51 -21.51 10.26
N GLY A 188 -30.04 -21.05 11.41
CA GLY A 188 -30.72 -20.09 12.27
C GLY A 188 -30.82 -18.70 11.64
N ASN A 189 -29.74 -18.19 11.03
CA ASN A 189 -29.79 -16.92 10.30
C ASN A 189 -30.86 -16.95 9.20
N LEU A 190 -30.87 -18.04 8.43
CA LEU A 190 -31.78 -18.24 7.32
C LEU A 190 -33.24 -18.33 7.80
N MET A 191 -33.53 -19.18 8.79
CA MET A 191 -34.89 -19.34 9.31
C MET A 191 -35.43 -18.04 9.93
N HIS A 192 -34.58 -17.29 10.63
CA HIS A 192 -34.95 -15.98 11.17
C HIS A 192 -35.27 -14.98 10.05
N ASN A 193 -34.40 -14.86 9.03
CA ASN A 193 -34.64 -13.91 7.93
C ASN A 193 -35.90 -14.25 7.12
N LEU A 194 -36.17 -15.54 6.88
CA LEU A 194 -37.41 -16.02 6.23
C LEU A 194 -38.66 -15.69 7.07
N GLY A 195 -38.55 -15.75 8.40
CA GLY A 195 -39.59 -15.30 9.33
C GLY A 195 -39.92 -13.81 9.18
N LEU A 196 -38.89 -12.95 9.18
CA LEU A 196 -39.07 -11.51 8.93
C LEU A 196 -39.72 -11.24 7.57
N MET A 197 -39.28 -11.95 6.53
CA MET A 197 -39.86 -11.82 5.19
C MET A 197 -41.34 -12.22 5.13
N ARG A 198 -41.75 -13.22 5.90
CA ARG A 198 -43.17 -13.60 6.03
C ARG A 198 -44.01 -12.45 6.56
N GLU A 199 -43.53 -11.80 7.61
CA GLU A 199 -44.23 -10.66 8.22
C GLU A 199 -44.26 -9.46 7.27
N TRP A 200 -43.13 -9.14 6.66
CA TRP A 200 -42.98 -7.99 5.78
C TRP A 200 -43.79 -8.10 4.47
N LEU A 201 -43.70 -9.24 3.78
CA LEU A 201 -44.44 -9.48 2.52
C LEU A 201 -45.91 -9.84 2.77
N ALA A 202 -46.25 -10.21 4.01
CA ALA A 202 -47.58 -10.63 4.44
C ALA A 202 -48.22 -11.67 3.49
N TYR A 203 -47.44 -12.68 3.09
CA TYR A 203 -47.92 -13.78 2.25
C TYR A 203 -48.58 -14.88 3.10
N ASP A 204 -49.35 -15.73 2.42
CA ASP A 204 -49.89 -16.95 2.98
C ASP A 204 -49.66 -18.15 2.04
N GLU A 205 -50.25 -19.29 2.38
CA GLU A 205 -50.10 -20.50 1.58
C GLU A 205 -50.73 -20.38 0.17
N GLN A 206 -51.71 -19.49 -0.04
CA GLN A 206 -52.37 -19.29 -1.34
C GLN A 206 -51.61 -18.34 -2.27
N SER A 207 -50.62 -17.63 -1.76
CA SER A 207 -49.79 -16.74 -2.56
C SER A 207 -49.10 -17.44 -3.75
N THR A 208 -48.78 -16.68 -4.77
CA THR A 208 -47.95 -17.11 -5.90
C THR A 208 -46.91 -16.03 -6.17
N ILE A 209 -45.63 -16.40 -6.11
CA ILE A 209 -44.54 -15.51 -6.51
C ILE A 209 -44.09 -15.85 -7.93
N VAL A 210 -43.87 -14.83 -8.76
CA VAL A 210 -43.19 -15.00 -10.05
C VAL A 210 -41.83 -14.34 -9.98
N SER A 211 -40.80 -15.02 -10.47
CA SER A 211 -39.46 -14.42 -10.56
C SER A 211 -38.62 -14.99 -11.69
N TRP A 212 -37.67 -14.18 -12.14
CA TRP A 212 -36.59 -14.56 -13.03
C TRP A 212 -35.22 -14.41 -12.36
N LEU A 213 -35.21 -14.02 -11.07
CA LEU A 213 -33.98 -13.68 -10.37
C LEU A 213 -33.05 -14.89 -10.29
N PRO A 214 -31.72 -14.67 -10.44
CA PRO A 214 -30.80 -15.77 -10.46
C PRO A 214 -30.75 -16.52 -9.12
N PRO A 215 -30.80 -17.86 -9.10
CA PRO A 215 -30.89 -18.64 -7.87
C PRO A 215 -29.57 -18.69 -7.08
N TYR A 216 -28.46 -18.23 -7.67
CA TYR A 216 -27.16 -18.09 -7.02
C TYR A 216 -26.91 -16.69 -6.42
N HIS A 217 -27.87 -15.78 -6.53
CA HIS A 217 -27.86 -14.48 -5.87
C HIS A 217 -28.79 -14.52 -4.65
N ASP A 218 -28.44 -13.81 -3.56
CA ASP A 218 -29.20 -13.80 -2.30
C ASP A 218 -30.70 -13.54 -2.50
N MET A 219 -31.08 -12.54 -3.30
CA MET A 219 -32.47 -12.22 -3.63
C MET A 219 -33.18 -13.35 -4.37
N GLY A 220 -32.59 -13.93 -5.42
CA GLY A 220 -33.24 -15.04 -6.13
C GLY A 220 -33.36 -16.31 -5.29
N LEU A 221 -32.34 -16.61 -4.48
CA LEU A 221 -32.35 -17.76 -3.59
C LEU A 221 -33.33 -17.56 -2.43
N ILE A 222 -33.11 -16.53 -1.62
CA ILE A 222 -33.78 -16.37 -0.32
C ILE A 222 -35.17 -15.76 -0.50
N SER A 223 -35.32 -14.62 -1.19
CA SER A 223 -36.63 -13.94 -1.28
C SER A 223 -37.65 -14.60 -2.21
N VAL A 224 -37.22 -15.57 -3.00
CA VAL A 224 -38.10 -16.29 -3.93
C VAL A 224 -38.14 -17.78 -3.61
N ILE A 225 -37.03 -18.49 -3.82
CA ILE A 225 -37.02 -19.95 -3.73
C ILE A 225 -37.27 -20.37 -2.28
N LEU A 226 -36.48 -19.88 -1.33
CA LEU A 226 -36.58 -20.32 0.06
C LEU A 226 -37.78 -19.69 0.78
N THR A 227 -38.19 -18.47 0.40
CA THR A 227 -39.40 -17.83 0.93
C THR A 227 -40.68 -18.58 0.54
N SER A 228 -40.80 -19.03 -0.71
CA SER A 228 -41.96 -19.84 -1.15
C SER A 228 -42.00 -21.22 -0.49
N LEU A 229 -40.84 -21.86 -0.30
CA LEU A 229 -40.71 -23.08 0.50
C LEU A 229 -41.18 -22.84 1.95
N TYR A 230 -40.69 -21.76 2.55
CA TYR A 230 -41.01 -21.42 3.93
C TYR A 230 -42.50 -21.15 4.12
N GLY A 231 -43.10 -20.39 3.21
CA GLY A 231 -44.51 -20.06 3.21
C GLY A 231 -45.45 -21.16 2.73
N GLY A 232 -44.94 -22.24 2.11
CA GLY A 232 -45.77 -23.34 1.61
C GLY A 232 -46.61 -22.94 0.40
N PHE A 233 -46.13 -22.01 -0.42
CA PHE A 233 -46.87 -21.45 -1.55
C PHE A 233 -46.11 -21.60 -2.87
N ARG A 234 -46.77 -21.34 -4.00
CA ARG A 234 -46.23 -21.64 -5.33
C ARG A 234 -45.22 -20.57 -5.80
N SER A 235 -44.10 -21.01 -6.35
CA SER A 235 -43.12 -20.15 -7.02
C SER A 235 -43.00 -20.49 -8.50
N VAL A 236 -43.24 -19.50 -9.36
CA VAL A 236 -43.10 -19.60 -10.82
C VAL A 236 -41.81 -18.91 -11.23
N LEU A 237 -40.89 -19.68 -11.80
CA LEU A 237 -39.52 -19.30 -12.06
C LEU A 237 -39.22 -19.32 -13.55
N MET A 238 -38.30 -18.47 -14.00
CA MET A 238 -37.69 -18.59 -15.32
C MET A 238 -36.21 -18.21 -15.26
N ALA A 239 -35.44 -18.60 -16.27
CA ALA A 239 -34.03 -18.23 -16.33
C ALA A 239 -33.85 -16.71 -16.50
N PRO A 240 -32.85 -16.08 -15.84
CA PRO A 240 -32.60 -14.64 -15.95
C PRO A 240 -32.38 -14.17 -17.40
N GLU A 241 -31.71 -14.98 -18.22
CA GLU A 241 -31.46 -14.68 -19.63
C GLU A 241 -32.75 -14.50 -20.42
N ARG A 242 -33.81 -15.22 -20.03
CA ARG A 242 -35.11 -15.17 -20.68
C ARG A 242 -35.80 -13.83 -20.42
N PHE A 243 -35.74 -13.32 -19.19
CA PHE A 243 -36.22 -11.97 -18.87
C PHE A 243 -35.41 -10.89 -19.59
N ILE A 244 -34.07 -10.99 -19.60
CA ILE A 244 -33.22 -10.00 -20.26
C ILE A 244 -33.51 -9.90 -21.77
N GLN A 245 -33.79 -11.03 -22.41
CA GLN A 245 -34.16 -11.07 -23.84
C GLN A 245 -35.61 -10.60 -24.08
N HIS A 246 -36.55 -10.98 -23.21
CA HIS A 246 -37.97 -10.73 -23.38
C HIS A 246 -38.63 -10.30 -22.06
N PRO A 247 -38.48 -9.04 -21.61
CA PRO A 247 -39.01 -8.58 -20.31
C PRO A 247 -40.52 -8.72 -20.17
N TYR A 248 -41.26 -8.71 -21.28
CA TYR A 248 -42.70 -9.00 -21.33
C TYR A 248 -43.06 -10.34 -20.66
N LEU A 249 -42.20 -11.36 -20.77
CA LEU A 249 -42.49 -12.70 -20.22
C LEU A 249 -42.67 -12.71 -18.70
N TRP A 250 -41.98 -11.82 -17.98
CA TRP A 250 -42.14 -11.70 -16.54
C TRP A 250 -43.54 -11.22 -16.17
N LEU A 251 -44.01 -10.13 -16.79
CA LEU A 251 -45.34 -9.59 -16.53
C LEU A 251 -46.44 -10.49 -17.08
N ARG A 252 -46.19 -11.18 -18.21
CA ARG A 252 -47.09 -12.20 -18.74
C ARG A 252 -47.27 -13.35 -17.76
N ALA A 253 -46.18 -13.85 -17.18
CA ALA A 253 -46.25 -14.90 -16.17
C ALA A 253 -47.00 -14.44 -14.91
N ILE A 254 -46.80 -13.20 -14.46
CA ILE A 254 -47.61 -12.62 -13.36
C ILE A 254 -49.10 -12.66 -13.72
N SER A 255 -49.47 -12.18 -14.90
CA SER A 255 -50.86 -12.16 -15.38
C SER A 255 -51.46 -13.56 -15.49
N GLN A 256 -50.73 -14.50 -16.12
CA GLN A 256 -51.19 -15.87 -16.39
C GLN A 256 -51.34 -16.70 -15.12
N TYR A 257 -50.38 -16.60 -14.20
CA TYR A 257 -50.38 -17.37 -12.96
C TYR A 257 -51.06 -16.63 -11.80
N ARG A 258 -51.59 -15.43 -12.05
CA ARG A 258 -52.26 -14.57 -11.07
C ARG A 258 -51.38 -14.33 -9.84
N ALA A 259 -50.11 -14.02 -10.08
CA ALA A 259 -49.12 -13.87 -9.02
C ALA A 259 -49.36 -12.60 -8.20
N ASP A 260 -49.52 -12.75 -6.88
CA ASP A 260 -49.70 -11.65 -5.94
C ASP A 260 -48.38 -11.09 -5.42
N LEU A 261 -47.28 -11.80 -5.65
CA LEU A 261 -45.94 -11.41 -5.24
C LEU A 261 -44.98 -11.37 -6.42
N THR A 262 -44.13 -10.36 -6.44
CA THR A 262 -42.90 -10.34 -7.24
C THR A 262 -41.88 -9.41 -6.59
N GLY A 263 -40.63 -9.52 -7.02
CA GLY A 263 -39.68 -8.46 -6.78
C GLY A 263 -38.48 -8.53 -7.71
N ALA A 264 -37.83 -7.39 -7.88
CA ALA A 264 -36.72 -7.22 -8.79
C ALA A 264 -35.88 -5.98 -8.40
N PRO A 265 -34.64 -5.86 -8.92
CA PRO A 265 -33.92 -4.60 -8.84
C PRO A 265 -34.58 -3.52 -9.69
N ASP A 266 -34.30 -2.25 -9.36
CA ASP A 266 -34.86 -1.05 -10.00
C ASP A 266 -34.76 -1.09 -11.55
N PHE A 267 -33.62 -1.55 -12.09
CA PHE A 267 -33.39 -1.60 -13.53
C PHE A 267 -34.41 -2.47 -14.27
N ALA A 268 -34.95 -3.51 -13.61
CA ALA A 268 -35.86 -4.45 -14.24
C ALA A 268 -37.21 -3.80 -14.56
N TYR A 269 -37.74 -3.02 -13.60
CA TYR A 269 -38.95 -2.23 -13.77
C TYR A 269 -38.77 -1.22 -14.90
N ARG A 270 -37.63 -0.51 -14.93
CA ARG A 270 -37.28 0.43 -16.01
C ARG A 270 -37.19 -0.26 -17.37
N MET A 271 -36.65 -1.49 -17.43
CA MET A 271 -36.56 -2.25 -18.68
C MET A 271 -37.94 -2.65 -19.20
N CYS A 272 -38.87 -3.04 -18.32
CA CYS A 272 -40.26 -3.29 -18.67
C CYS A 272 -40.92 -2.04 -19.26
N CYS A 273 -40.71 -0.87 -18.65
CA CYS A 273 -41.26 0.39 -19.17
C CYS A 273 -40.80 0.72 -20.58
N ARG A 274 -39.57 0.35 -20.94
CA ARG A 274 -38.99 0.66 -22.26
C ARG A 274 -39.31 -0.34 -23.36
N ARG A 275 -39.33 -1.63 -23.02
CA ARG A 275 -39.30 -2.72 -24.02
C ARG A 275 -40.64 -3.42 -24.25
N ILE A 276 -41.61 -3.23 -23.36
CA ILE A 276 -42.94 -3.81 -23.53
C ILE A 276 -43.76 -2.87 -24.40
N SER A 277 -44.18 -3.33 -25.59
CA SER A 277 -44.99 -2.52 -26.51
C SER A 277 -46.41 -2.31 -25.98
N ASP A 278 -47.14 -1.36 -26.54
CA ASP A 278 -48.51 -1.07 -26.13
C ASP A 278 -49.45 -2.24 -26.48
N GLU A 279 -49.18 -2.97 -27.57
CA GLU A 279 -49.91 -4.20 -27.92
C GLU A 279 -49.68 -5.31 -26.89
N GLN A 280 -48.44 -5.48 -26.43
CA GLN A 280 -48.12 -6.43 -25.39
C GLN A 280 -48.76 -6.02 -24.06
N LEU A 281 -48.69 -4.74 -23.71
CA LEU A 281 -49.28 -4.19 -22.49
C LEU A 281 -50.79 -4.43 -22.43
N ALA A 282 -51.50 -4.27 -23.55
CA ALA A 282 -52.93 -4.51 -23.65
C ALA A 282 -53.34 -5.97 -23.37
N THR A 283 -52.40 -6.92 -23.36
CA THR A 283 -52.67 -8.33 -23.05
C THR A 283 -52.42 -8.71 -21.59
N LEU A 284 -51.95 -7.76 -20.76
CA LEU A 284 -51.59 -8.00 -19.36
C LEU A 284 -52.73 -7.65 -18.40
N ASP A 285 -52.89 -8.46 -17.35
CA ASP A 285 -53.67 -8.14 -16.15
C ASP A 285 -52.79 -8.31 -14.89
N LEU A 286 -52.38 -7.17 -14.34
CA LEU A 286 -51.55 -7.02 -13.14
C LEU A 286 -52.37 -6.64 -11.90
N SER A 287 -53.72 -6.67 -11.97
CA SER A 287 -54.59 -6.39 -10.81
C SER A 287 -54.43 -7.39 -9.66
N CYS A 288 -53.88 -8.57 -9.97
CA CYS A 288 -53.54 -9.58 -8.96
C CYS A 288 -52.31 -9.22 -8.14
N LEU A 289 -51.43 -8.34 -8.63
CA LEU A 289 -50.13 -8.09 -8.04
C LEU A 289 -50.25 -7.18 -6.81
N ARG A 290 -50.25 -7.78 -5.63
CA ARG A 290 -50.32 -7.09 -4.34
C ARG A 290 -48.98 -6.50 -3.93
N VAL A 291 -47.89 -7.24 -4.13
CA VAL A 291 -46.54 -6.84 -3.70
C VAL A 291 -45.55 -6.93 -4.85
N ALA A 292 -44.92 -5.79 -5.14
CA ALA A 292 -43.79 -5.65 -6.03
C ALA A 292 -42.62 -5.02 -5.26
N TYR A 293 -41.77 -5.82 -4.62
CA TYR A 293 -40.64 -5.27 -3.88
C TYR A 293 -39.49 -4.85 -4.80
N ASN A 294 -38.87 -3.70 -4.49
CA ASN A 294 -37.75 -3.13 -5.24
C ASN A 294 -36.56 -2.91 -4.29
N GLY A 295 -35.42 -3.52 -4.60
CA GLY A 295 -34.23 -3.49 -3.76
C GLY A 295 -32.98 -4.02 -4.45
N ALA A 296 -31.95 -4.34 -3.67
CA ALA A 296 -30.60 -4.71 -4.12
C ALA A 296 -29.79 -3.57 -4.79
N GLU A 297 -30.41 -2.50 -5.27
CA GLU A 297 -29.75 -1.28 -5.73
C GLU A 297 -30.54 -0.05 -5.27
N SER A 298 -30.04 1.16 -5.59
CA SER A 298 -30.75 2.40 -5.26
C SER A 298 -32.15 2.43 -5.88
N VAL A 299 -33.20 2.46 -5.05
CA VAL A 299 -34.59 2.59 -5.49
C VAL A 299 -34.84 4.00 -6.01
N ARG A 300 -35.34 4.13 -7.24
CA ARG A 300 -35.56 5.43 -7.89
C ARG A 300 -37.03 5.80 -7.90
N ALA A 301 -37.38 6.98 -7.38
CA ALA A 301 -38.76 7.45 -7.34
C ALA A 301 -39.39 7.53 -8.75
N SER A 302 -38.61 8.00 -9.73
CA SER A 302 -38.96 8.01 -11.16
C SER A 302 -39.28 6.63 -11.72
N THR A 303 -38.49 5.60 -11.41
CA THR A 303 -38.77 4.22 -11.85
C THR A 303 -40.12 3.75 -11.29
N LEU A 304 -40.41 4.04 -10.01
CA LEU A 304 -41.69 3.70 -9.39
C LEU A 304 -42.85 4.44 -10.08
N THR A 305 -42.69 5.75 -10.35
CA THR A 305 -43.68 6.57 -11.06
C THR A 305 -43.92 6.07 -12.47
N ASP A 306 -42.88 5.89 -13.28
CA ASP A 306 -42.99 5.49 -14.69
C ASP A 306 -43.66 4.12 -14.83
N PHE A 307 -43.27 3.16 -13.98
CA PHE A 307 -43.87 1.84 -13.99
C PHE A 307 -45.32 1.88 -13.53
N ALA A 308 -45.61 2.59 -12.43
CA ALA A 308 -46.97 2.73 -11.94
C ALA A 308 -47.89 3.37 -12.98
N GLN A 309 -47.44 4.43 -13.66
CA GLN A 309 -48.20 5.12 -14.69
C GLN A 309 -48.41 4.25 -15.93
N ARG A 310 -47.32 3.66 -16.48
CA ARG A 310 -47.40 2.87 -17.71
C ARG A 310 -48.29 1.64 -17.53
N PHE A 311 -48.16 0.94 -16.40
CA PHE A 311 -48.86 -0.33 -16.16
C PHE A 311 -50.17 -0.19 -15.37
N ALA A 312 -50.60 1.03 -15.03
CA ALA A 312 -51.93 1.29 -14.45
C ALA A 312 -53.07 0.77 -15.35
N ALA A 313 -52.93 0.89 -16.67
CA ALA A 313 -53.91 0.38 -17.63
C ALA A 313 -54.04 -1.15 -17.62
N ALA A 314 -52.99 -1.86 -17.18
CA ALA A 314 -53.01 -3.29 -16.93
C ALA A 314 -53.47 -3.64 -15.50
N GLY A 315 -53.87 -2.67 -14.68
CA GLY A 315 -54.38 -2.88 -13.31
C GLY A 315 -53.32 -2.87 -12.21
N PHE A 316 -52.06 -2.49 -12.49
CA PHE A 316 -51.04 -2.37 -11.45
C PHE A 316 -51.34 -1.21 -10.49
N ALA A 317 -51.31 -1.49 -9.18
CA ALA A 317 -51.55 -0.49 -8.14
C ALA A 317 -50.21 0.08 -7.60
N ALA A 318 -50.07 1.41 -7.59
CA ALA A 318 -48.82 2.08 -7.23
C ALA A 318 -48.38 1.83 -5.77
N ASP A 319 -49.34 1.62 -4.87
CA ASP A 319 -49.13 1.24 -3.48
C ASP A 319 -48.69 -0.22 -3.31
N GLY A 320 -48.69 -1.01 -4.38
CA GLY A 320 -48.12 -2.36 -4.41
C GLY A 320 -46.58 -2.38 -4.35
N PHE A 321 -45.92 -1.25 -4.59
CA PHE A 321 -44.45 -1.17 -4.49
C PHE A 321 -43.96 -1.25 -3.04
N LEU A 322 -42.99 -2.11 -2.77
CA LEU A 322 -42.32 -2.21 -1.47
C LEU A 322 -40.81 -1.96 -1.63
N PRO A 323 -40.34 -0.70 -1.57
CA PRO A 323 -38.92 -0.41 -1.45
C PRO A 323 -38.30 -1.14 -0.26
N CYS A 324 -37.11 -1.72 -0.44
CA CYS A 324 -36.41 -2.43 0.62
C CYS A 324 -34.89 -2.33 0.50
N TYR A 325 -34.22 -2.64 1.60
CA TYR A 325 -32.77 -2.70 1.72
C TYR A 325 -32.32 -4.04 2.29
N GLY A 326 -31.21 -4.53 1.74
CA GLY A 326 -30.71 -5.86 2.03
C GLY A 326 -29.35 -6.15 1.39
N LEU A 327 -28.64 -7.11 1.99
CA LEU A 327 -27.31 -7.56 1.62
C LEU A 327 -27.06 -8.99 2.15
N ALA A 328 -26.17 -9.72 1.49
CA ALA A 328 -25.83 -11.10 1.86
C ALA A 328 -25.33 -11.23 3.31
N GLU A 329 -24.56 -10.27 3.82
CA GLU A 329 -24.06 -10.26 5.19
C GLU A 329 -25.19 -10.15 6.25
N GLY A 330 -26.35 -9.59 5.87
CA GLY A 330 -27.59 -9.61 6.64
C GLY A 330 -28.49 -10.80 6.28
N THR A 331 -27.93 -11.87 5.69
CA THR A 331 -28.62 -12.97 5.01
C THR A 331 -29.35 -12.51 3.74
N LEU A 332 -30.32 -11.60 3.85
CA LEU A 332 -30.89 -10.85 2.73
C LEU A 332 -31.60 -9.60 3.23
N TYR A 333 -32.75 -9.76 3.91
CA TYR A 333 -33.64 -8.65 4.26
C TYR A 333 -33.19 -7.94 5.54
N VAL A 334 -33.11 -6.60 5.51
CA VAL A 334 -32.73 -5.75 6.66
C VAL A 334 -33.82 -4.74 7.01
N ALA A 335 -34.34 -4.04 6.00
CA ALA A 335 -35.38 -3.03 6.17
C ALA A 335 -36.30 -2.99 4.95
N GLY A 336 -37.57 -2.64 5.15
CA GLY A 336 -38.56 -2.59 4.08
C GLY A 336 -39.73 -1.67 4.42
N ARG A 337 -40.33 -1.06 3.38
CA ARG A 337 -41.64 -0.42 3.51
C ARG A 337 -42.71 -1.50 3.69
N THR A 338 -43.63 -1.31 4.62
CA THR A 338 -44.85 -2.14 4.70
C THR A 338 -46.01 -1.46 3.97
N GLN A 339 -47.01 -2.23 3.52
CA GLN A 339 -48.20 -1.67 2.86
C GLN A 339 -49.04 -0.75 3.76
N ARG A 340 -48.81 -0.78 5.07
CA ARG A 340 -49.50 0.07 6.05
C ARG A 340 -49.07 1.54 5.97
N HIS A 341 -47.91 1.81 5.38
CA HIS A 341 -47.35 3.16 5.27
C HIS A 341 -47.24 3.56 3.80
N PRO A 342 -47.55 4.81 3.44
CA PRO A 342 -47.34 5.29 2.08
C PRO A 342 -45.86 5.24 1.71
N ILE A 343 -45.55 5.15 0.41
CA ILE A 343 -44.17 5.32 -0.07
C ILE A 343 -43.75 6.75 0.26
N ARG A 344 -42.66 6.91 1.01
CA ARG A 344 -42.16 8.22 1.38
C ARG A 344 -40.98 8.59 0.50
N THR A 345 -41.04 9.79 -0.07
CA THR A 345 -39.95 10.35 -0.87
C THR A 345 -39.57 11.72 -0.34
N LEU A 346 -38.27 11.95 -0.18
CA LEU A 346 -37.72 13.22 0.26
C LEU A 346 -37.05 13.91 -0.92
N CYS A 347 -37.47 15.14 -1.19
CA CYS A 347 -36.71 16.02 -2.03
C CYS A 347 -35.66 16.72 -1.17
N VAL A 348 -34.39 16.52 -1.50
CA VAL A 348 -33.24 17.08 -0.78
C VAL A 348 -32.40 17.95 -1.70
N ASP A 349 -31.75 18.95 -1.12
CA ASP A 349 -30.79 19.78 -1.86
C ASP A 349 -29.59 18.94 -2.31
N GLN A 350 -29.32 18.94 -3.61
CA GLN A 350 -28.27 18.12 -4.19
C GLN A 350 -26.87 18.58 -3.76
N ALA A 351 -26.64 19.89 -3.63
CA ALA A 351 -25.34 20.43 -3.24
C ALA A 351 -25.05 20.15 -1.75
N ALA A 352 -26.05 20.23 -0.88
CA ALA A 352 -25.93 19.83 0.52
C ALA A 352 -25.61 18.33 0.64
N LEU A 353 -26.30 17.49 -0.14
CA LEU A 353 -26.08 16.04 -0.14
C LEU A 353 -24.64 15.69 -0.55
N GLN A 354 -24.07 16.42 -1.51
CA GLN A 354 -22.67 16.28 -1.93
C GLN A 354 -21.66 16.66 -0.83
N GLN A 355 -22.07 17.48 0.13
CA GLN A 355 -21.29 17.86 1.31
C GLN A 355 -21.62 16.99 2.54
N GLN A 356 -22.25 15.83 2.33
CA GLN A 356 -22.67 14.90 3.37
C GLN A 356 -23.69 15.49 4.37
N SER A 357 -24.51 16.44 3.92
CA SER A 357 -25.56 17.09 4.71
C SER A 357 -26.95 16.92 4.08
N VAL A 358 -27.99 16.75 4.90
CA VAL A 358 -29.36 16.56 4.42
C VAL A 358 -30.18 17.84 4.65
N VAL A 359 -30.43 18.59 3.57
CA VAL A 359 -31.31 19.75 3.59
C VAL A 359 -32.60 19.41 2.84
N LEU A 360 -33.71 19.34 3.55
CA LEU A 360 -35.02 19.01 2.98
C LEU A 360 -35.57 20.21 2.20
N ARG A 361 -35.98 19.97 0.95
CA ARG A 361 -36.71 20.91 0.08
C ARG A 361 -38.19 20.59 -0.01
N GLY A 362 -38.55 19.33 0.19
CA GLY A 362 -39.94 18.88 0.24
C GLY A 362 -40.05 17.41 0.57
N GLU A 363 -41.28 16.96 0.79
CA GLU A 363 -41.63 15.57 1.05
C GLU A 363 -42.89 15.23 0.25
N CYS A 364 -42.96 14.01 -0.27
CA CYS A 364 -44.15 13.48 -0.91
C CYS A 364 -44.48 12.09 -0.37
N LEU A 365 -45.77 11.87 -0.09
CA LEU A 365 -46.34 10.60 0.33
C LEU A 365 -47.09 9.97 -0.85
N GLY A 366 -46.80 8.70 -1.11
CA GLY A 366 -47.25 7.95 -2.28
C GLY A 366 -46.29 8.08 -3.46
N VAL A 367 -46.61 7.38 -4.55
CA VAL A 367 -45.90 7.54 -5.82
C VAL A 367 -46.36 8.83 -6.48
N SER A 368 -45.44 9.78 -6.70
CA SER A 368 -45.77 11.05 -7.34
C SER A 368 -46.31 10.83 -8.76
N GLN A 369 -47.36 11.58 -9.10
CA GLN A 369 -47.95 11.64 -10.46
C GLN A 369 -47.23 12.64 -11.37
N GLN A 370 -46.35 13.48 -10.81
CA GLN A 370 -45.56 14.45 -11.57
C GLN A 370 -44.07 14.11 -11.52
N PRO A 371 -43.28 14.49 -12.54
CA PRO A 371 -41.83 14.34 -12.53
C PRO A 371 -41.23 15.03 -11.30
N LEU A 372 -40.53 14.26 -10.47
CA LEU A 372 -39.94 14.75 -9.22
C LEU A 372 -38.53 15.35 -9.40
N ASP A 373 -37.94 15.19 -10.58
CA ASP A 373 -36.58 15.64 -10.86
C ASP A 373 -36.55 17.12 -11.24
N ARG A 374 -36.27 17.98 -10.25
CA ARG A 374 -35.99 19.40 -10.48
C ARG A 374 -34.48 19.65 -10.51
N PRO A 375 -33.99 20.60 -11.33
CA PRO A 375 -32.57 20.95 -11.33
C PRO A 375 -32.08 21.36 -9.94
N GLY A 376 -30.99 20.76 -9.48
CA GLY A 376 -30.39 21.02 -8.15
C GLY A 376 -31.06 20.29 -6.98
N GLU A 377 -32.07 19.46 -7.24
CA GLU A 377 -32.77 18.66 -6.25
C GLU A 377 -32.52 17.16 -6.48
N ARG A 378 -32.42 16.42 -5.38
CA ARG A 378 -32.30 14.97 -5.39
C ARG A 378 -33.45 14.33 -4.64
N VAL A 379 -34.11 13.37 -5.28
CA VAL A 379 -35.19 12.60 -4.65
C VAL A 379 -34.62 11.32 -4.04
N LEU A 380 -34.82 11.14 -2.73
CA LEU A 380 -34.48 9.93 -2.00
C LEU A 380 -35.75 9.16 -1.66
N VAL A 381 -35.74 7.85 -1.89
CA VAL A 381 -36.84 6.96 -1.54
C VAL A 381 -36.53 6.31 -0.20
N SER A 382 -37.49 6.36 0.73
CA SER A 382 -37.41 5.58 1.95
C SER A 382 -37.43 4.09 1.61
N VAL A 383 -36.49 3.33 2.16
CA VAL A 383 -36.54 1.86 2.11
C VAL A 383 -37.35 1.28 3.26
N GLY A 384 -38.00 2.14 4.07
CA GLY A 384 -38.84 1.76 5.20
C GLY A 384 -38.05 1.50 6.47
N ARG A 385 -38.59 0.62 7.31
CA ARG A 385 -38.13 0.39 8.68
C ARG A 385 -37.53 -1.00 8.82
N THR A 386 -36.79 -1.22 9.91
CA THR A 386 -36.40 -2.57 10.32
C THR A 386 -37.52 -3.18 11.16
N ASP A 387 -37.73 -4.49 11.01
CA ASP A 387 -38.79 -5.24 11.68
C ASP A 387 -38.18 -6.33 12.59
N GLY A 388 -38.92 -6.72 13.64
CA GLY A 388 -38.54 -7.80 14.56
C GLY A 388 -37.30 -7.51 15.41
N GLU A 389 -36.42 -8.51 15.54
CA GLU A 389 -35.17 -8.45 16.34
C GLU A 389 -33.97 -7.91 15.54
N GLN A 390 -34.19 -7.40 14.32
CA GLN A 390 -33.17 -6.67 13.57
C GLN A 390 -33.11 -5.22 14.05
N HIS A 391 -31.90 -4.70 14.19
CA HIS A 391 -31.65 -3.32 14.58
C HIS A 391 -30.75 -2.66 13.56
N VAL A 392 -31.21 -1.52 13.04
CA VAL A 392 -30.43 -0.69 12.11
C VAL A 392 -30.10 0.62 12.81
N ILE A 393 -28.84 1.01 12.74
CA ILE A 393 -28.38 2.32 13.14
C ILE A 393 -27.50 2.92 12.06
N VAL A 394 -27.33 4.24 12.09
CA VAL A 394 -26.39 4.96 11.25
C VAL A 394 -25.28 5.49 12.14
N ARG A 395 -24.01 5.20 11.80
CA ARG A 395 -22.85 5.62 12.58
C ARG A 395 -22.07 6.73 11.90
N ASN A 396 -21.52 7.64 12.69
CA ASN A 396 -20.59 8.64 12.20
C ASN A 396 -19.24 7.97 11.88
N LEU A 397 -18.66 8.29 10.72
CA LEU A 397 -17.41 7.68 10.24
C LEU A 397 -16.19 8.10 11.06
N GLU A 398 -16.21 9.29 11.66
CA GLU A 398 -15.11 9.87 12.44
C GLU A 398 -15.22 9.52 13.92
N THR A 399 -16.39 9.78 14.53
CA THR A 399 -16.56 9.64 16.00
C THR A 399 -16.92 8.21 16.43
N ASN A 400 -17.37 7.37 15.49
CA ASN A 400 -17.89 6.03 15.77
C ASN A 400 -19.11 5.98 16.72
N GLU A 401 -19.84 7.11 16.83
CA GLU A 401 -21.09 7.23 17.58
C GLU A 401 -22.31 7.09 16.66
N ARG A 402 -23.49 6.87 17.24
CA ARG A 402 -24.76 6.92 16.52
C ARG A 402 -25.01 8.34 15.99
N CYS A 403 -25.33 8.44 14.70
CA CYS A 403 -25.77 9.68 14.07
C CYS A 403 -27.14 10.12 14.61
N ALA A 404 -27.31 11.44 14.76
CA ALA A 404 -28.63 12.04 14.92
C ALA A 404 -29.44 11.91 13.62
N ASP A 405 -30.76 12.07 13.71
CA ASP A 405 -31.65 12.07 12.56
C ASP A 405 -31.15 13.05 11.49
N ARG A 406 -31.33 12.67 10.21
CA ARG A 406 -30.88 13.44 9.02
C ARG A 406 -29.35 13.64 8.91
N THR A 407 -28.56 12.92 9.70
CA THR A 407 -27.10 12.93 9.55
C THR A 407 -26.63 11.70 8.78
N ILE A 408 -25.87 11.92 7.71
CA ILE A 408 -25.36 10.83 6.88
C ILE A 408 -24.22 10.12 7.60
N GLY A 409 -24.24 8.80 7.58
CA GLY A 409 -23.20 7.95 8.14
C GLY A 409 -23.25 6.54 7.57
N GLU A 410 -22.44 5.63 8.09
CA GLU A 410 -22.44 4.23 7.67
C GLU A 410 -23.57 3.46 8.35
N ILE A 411 -24.34 2.72 7.56
CA ILE A 411 -25.41 1.85 8.04
C ILE A 411 -24.78 0.64 8.73
N CYS A 412 -25.22 0.37 9.96
CA CYS A 412 -24.78 -0.77 10.76
C CYS A 412 -26.00 -1.58 11.21
N VAL A 413 -25.88 -2.90 11.17
CA VAL A 413 -26.99 -3.82 11.43
C VAL A 413 -26.61 -4.79 12.55
N ALA A 414 -27.52 -5.03 13.49
CA ALA A 414 -27.40 -6.07 14.50
C ALA A 414 -28.65 -6.94 14.51
N GLY A 415 -28.52 -8.20 14.92
CA GLY A 415 -29.65 -9.11 15.14
C GLY A 415 -29.45 -10.49 14.50
N PRO A 416 -30.42 -11.42 14.67
CA PRO A 416 -30.19 -12.83 14.36
C PRO A 416 -30.07 -13.17 12.87
N SER A 417 -30.44 -12.27 11.94
CA SER A 417 -30.20 -12.45 10.50
C SER A 417 -28.76 -12.15 10.08
N VAL A 418 -27.96 -11.49 10.93
CA VAL A 418 -26.56 -11.17 10.62
C VAL A 418 -25.77 -12.48 10.54
N ALA A 419 -25.12 -12.70 9.40
CA ALA A 419 -24.37 -13.91 9.11
C ALA A 419 -23.17 -14.08 10.06
N ALA A 420 -22.64 -15.30 10.15
CA ALA A 420 -21.57 -15.63 11.10
C ALA A 420 -20.20 -15.00 10.75
N GLY A 421 -20.02 -14.55 9.50
CA GLY A 421 -18.78 -13.96 9.02
C GLY A 421 -18.49 -14.29 7.56
N TYR A 422 -17.22 -14.09 7.16
CA TYR A 422 -16.68 -14.51 5.88
C TYR A 422 -15.84 -15.78 6.03
N TRP A 423 -16.05 -16.76 5.15
CA TRP A 423 -15.36 -18.05 5.17
C TRP A 423 -13.84 -17.89 5.02
N ARG A 424 -13.07 -18.39 5.98
CA ARG A 424 -11.59 -18.35 6.02
C ARG A 424 -10.99 -16.94 5.92
N LEU A 425 -11.72 -15.93 6.39
CA LEU A 425 -11.29 -14.53 6.36
C LEU A 425 -11.52 -13.90 7.73
N ASP A 426 -10.75 -14.35 8.73
CA ASP A 426 -10.97 -14.01 10.15
C ASP A 426 -10.82 -12.50 10.44
N GLU A 427 -9.80 -11.85 9.89
CA GLU A 427 -9.60 -10.39 10.07
C GLU A 427 -10.74 -9.58 9.45
N GLN A 428 -11.21 -9.99 8.28
CA GLN A 428 -12.33 -9.32 7.59
C GLN A 428 -13.65 -9.61 8.31
N THR A 429 -13.81 -10.82 8.85
CA THR A 429 -14.94 -11.19 9.69
C THR A 429 -14.97 -10.33 10.94
N HIS A 430 -13.85 -10.18 11.63
CA HIS A 430 -13.75 -9.36 12.82
C HIS A 430 -14.06 -7.88 12.52
N SER A 431 -13.42 -7.31 11.50
CA SER A 431 -13.64 -5.89 11.14
C SER A 431 -15.04 -5.58 10.59
N THR A 432 -15.74 -6.56 10.00
CA THR A 432 -17.05 -6.34 9.38
C THR A 432 -18.20 -6.70 10.32
N PHE A 433 -18.14 -7.86 10.99
CA PHE A 433 -19.24 -8.43 11.78
C PHE A 433 -19.10 -8.23 13.29
N ARG A 434 -17.92 -7.83 13.78
CA ARG A 434 -17.64 -7.66 15.22
C ARG A 434 -17.38 -6.21 15.63
N HIS A 435 -18.12 -5.28 15.02
CA HIS A 435 -17.93 -3.86 15.27
C HIS A 435 -18.64 -3.42 16.56
N SER A 436 -17.94 -2.66 17.40
CA SER A 436 -18.49 -2.06 18.62
C SER A 436 -18.70 -0.56 18.41
N LEU A 437 -19.86 -0.05 18.80
CA LEU A 437 -20.18 1.37 18.75
C LEU A 437 -20.05 2.05 20.10
N ALA A 438 -19.63 3.31 20.08
CA ALA A 438 -19.57 4.14 21.28
C ALA A 438 -20.99 4.27 21.88
N GLY A 439 -21.13 3.96 23.17
CA GLY A 439 -22.41 3.94 23.89
C GLY A 439 -23.20 2.63 23.82
N HIS A 440 -22.78 1.64 23.02
CA HIS A 440 -23.47 0.35 22.85
C HIS A 440 -22.51 -0.83 23.08
N ARG A 441 -21.86 -0.88 24.25
CA ARG A 441 -20.77 -1.85 24.55
C ARG A 441 -21.23 -3.31 24.59
N ASP A 442 -22.51 -3.57 24.87
CA ASP A 442 -23.05 -4.92 25.02
C ASP A 442 -23.64 -5.49 23.72
N GLN A 443 -23.62 -4.73 22.62
CA GLN A 443 -24.19 -5.13 21.33
C GLN A 443 -23.17 -5.01 20.20
N VAL A 444 -23.10 -6.06 19.39
CA VAL A 444 -22.18 -6.15 18.26
C VAL A 444 -22.92 -5.86 16.97
N PHE A 445 -22.32 -5.03 16.12
CA PHE A 445 -22.90 -4.62 14.86
C PHE A 445 -22.06 -5.11 13.68
N MET A 446 -22.75 -5.41 12.58
CA MET A 446 -22.17 -5.61 11.27
C MET A 446 -22.19 -4.30 10.48
N ARG A 447 -21.03 -3.90 9.96
CA ARG A 447 -20.87 -2.72 9.10
C ARG A 447 -21.22 -3.09 7.66
N THR A 448 -22.16 -2.36 7.04
CA THR A 448 -22.60 -2.69 5.68
C THR A 448 -21.67 -2.13 4.60
N GLY A 449 -20.93 -1.06 4.91
CA GLY A 449 -20.19 -0.26 3.91
C GLY A 449 -21.09 0.65 3.05
N ASP A 450 -22.39 0.68 3.32
CA ASP A 450 -23.37 1.55 2.68
C ASP A 450 -23.64 2.79 3.56
N LEU A 451 -23.91 3.92 2.92
CA LEU A 451 -24.21 5.20 3.56
C LEU A 451 -25.70 5.49 3.54
N GLY A 452 -26.18 6.13 4.60
CA GLY A 452 -27.57 6.55 4.72
C GLY A 452 -27.81 7.41 5.94
N PHE A 453 -29.07 7.76 6.16
CA PHE A 453 -29.53 8.45 7.37
C PHE A 453 -30.91 7.92 7.77
N ILE A 454 -31.30 8.18 9.02
CA ILE A 454 -32.63 7.88 9.55
C ILE A 454 -33.43 9.18 9.67
N LEU A 455 -34.72 9.13 9.32
CA LEU A 455 -35.69 10.19 9.58
C LEU A 455 -37.06 9.57 9.90
N ASP A 456 -37.62 9.89 11.07
CA ASP A 456 -38.90 9.35 11.56
C ASP A 456 -38.95 7.80 11.53
N ASP A 457 -37.85 7.20 12.01
CA ASP A 457 -37.57 5.75 12.04
C ASP A 457 -37.47 5.06 10.66
N GLU A 458 -37.48 5.82 9.58
CA GLU A 458 -37.30 5.30 8.23
C GLU A 458 -35.87 5.49 7.72
N LEU A 459 -35.35 4.46 7.06
CA LEU A 459 -34.01 4.45 6.49
C LEU A 459 -34.02 5.03 5.07
N TYR A 460 -33.05 5.89 4.80
CA TYR A 460 -32.76 6.43 3.48
C TYR A 460 -31.33 6.08 3.09
N VAL A 461 -31.17 5.25 2.06
CA VAL A 461 -29.86 4.88 1.53
C VAL A 461 -29.40 5.94 0.54
N THR A 462 -28.19 6.48 0.74
CA THR A 462 -27.65 7.57 -0.09
C THR A 462 -26.61 7.07 -1.10
N GLY A 463 -25.87 6.01 -0.78
CA GLY A 463 -24.91 5.39 -1.70
C GLY A 463 -23.98 4.42 -0.99
N ARG A 464 -22.91 3.97 -1.68
CA ARG A 464 -21.88 3.11 -1.09
C ARG A 464 -20.60 3.87 -0.83
N LEU A 465 -19.96 3.64 0.32
CA LEU A 465 -18.73 4.32 0.70
C LEU A 465 -17.60 4.12 -0.33
N LYS A 466 -17.51 2.93 -0.93
CA LYS A 466 -16.47 2.57 -1.92
C LYS A 466 -16.79 2.99 -3.37
N ASP A 467 -18.04 3.37 -3.65
CA ASP A 467 -18.49 3.79 -4.99
C ASP A 467 -18.75 5.31 -5.07
N MET A 468 -18.26 6.06 -4.08
CA MET A 468 -18.30 7.52 -4.06
C MET A 468 -17.21 8.08 -4.96
N VAL A 469 -17.63 8.91 -5.91
CA VAL A 469 -16.82 9.66 -6.86
C VAL A 469 -16.64 11.08 -6.33
N ILE A 470 -15.40 11.45 -6.01
CA ILE A 470 -15.09 12.81 -5.55
C ILE A 470 -14.57 13.61 -6.74
N LEU A 471 -15.27 14.71 -7.06
CA LEU A 471 -14.92 15.66 -8.13
C LEU A 471 -14.98 17.08 -7.58
N ALA A 472 -13.88 17.82 -7.66
CA ALA A 472 -13.74 19.19 -7.18
C ALA A 472 -14.23 19.39 -5.73
N GLY A 473 -13.96 18.42 -4.86
CA GLY A 473 -14.37 18.45 -3.44
C GLY A 473 -15.86 18.19 -3.19
N ARG A 474 -16.63 17.78 -4.21
CA ARG A 474 -18.03 17.36 -4.10
C ARG A 474 -18.15 15.85 -4.28
N ASN A 475 -19.00 15.22 -3.48
CA ASN A 475 -19.24 13.78 -3.52
C ASN A 475 -20.39 13.44 -4.48
N TYR A 476 -20.09 12.72 -5.55
CA TYR A 476 -21.04 12.15 -6.48
C TYR A 476 -21.11 10.64 -6.27
N TYR A 477 -22.26 10.02 -6.46
CA TYR A 477 -22.35 8.56 -6.46
C TYR A 477 -22.34 8.07 -7.89
N SER A 478 -21.51 7.06 -8.21
CA SER A 478 -21.44 6.50 -9.56
C SER A 478 -22.79 6.09 -10.13
N GLU A 479 -23.68 5.56 -9.28
CA GLU A 479 -25.05 5.18 -9.65
C GLU A 479 -25.91 6.36 -10.12
N ASP A 480 -25.62 7.57 -9.64
CA ASP A 480 -26.35 8.78 -10.02
C ASP A 480 -25.90 9.30 -11.38
N ILE A 481 -24.61 9.18 -11.65
CA ILE A 481 -24.02 9.47 -12.95
C ILE A 481 -24.58 8.50 -13.99
N GLU A 482 -24.53 7.21 -13.70
CA GLU A 482 -25.08 6.18 -14.59
C GLU A 482 -26.58 6.34 -14.83
N TYR A 483 -27.33 6.68 -13.78
CA TYR A 483 -28.76 6.96 -13.90
C TYR A 483 -29.02 8.18 -14.81
N ALA A 484 -28.24 9.26 -14.67
CA ALA A 484 -28.36 10.44 -15.54
C ALA A 484 -28.17 10.07 -17.03
N LEU A 485 -27.21 9.20 -17.34
CA LEU A 485 -26.99 8.68 -18.70
C LEU A 485 -28.19 7.93 -19.23
N ILE A 486 -28.69 6.98 -18.43
CA ILE A 486 -29.76 6.09 -18.85
C ILE A 486 -31.05 6.86 -19.11
N VAL A 487 -31.36 7.89 -18.32
CA VAL A 487 -32.53 8.76 -18.53
C VAL A 487 -32.34 9.71 -19.70
N GLY A 488 -31.16 10.34 -19.81
CA GLY A 488 -30.90 11.35 -20.83
C GLY A 488 -30.64 10.79 -22.23
N VAL A 489 -30.24 9.53 -22.35
CA VAL A 489 -29.91 8.88 -23.64
C VAL A 489 -30.61 7.51 -23.74
N PRO A 490 -31.88 7.46 -24.17
CA PRO A 490 -32.71 6.25 -24.17
C PRO A 490 -32.14 5.08 -25.00
N GLU A 491 -31.31 5.37 -25.99
CA GLU A 491 -30.67 4.41 -26.91
C GLU A 491 -29.50 3.63 -26.29
N LEU A 492 -29.07 4.00 -25.07
CA LEU A 492 -28.11 3.22 -24.28
C LEU A 492 -28.77 2.01 -23.65
N VAL A 493 -28.00 0.93 -23.48
CA VAL A 493 -28.47 -0.26 -22.75
C VAL A 493 -28.79 0.15 -21.30
N PRO A 494 -30.01 -0.07 -20.76
CA PRO A 494 -30.47 0.46 -19.46
C PRO A 494 -29.69 0.03 -18.21
N ASN A 495 -28.75 -0.91 -18.34
CA ASN A 495 -27.83 -1.37 -17.30
C ASN A 495 -26.45 -1.69 -17.91
N GLY A 496 -26.05 -0.90 -18.91
CA GLY A 496 -24.81 -1.04 -19.67
C GLY A 496 -23.92 0.19 -19.55
N CYS A 497 -24.06 0.96 -18.48
CA CYS A 497 -23.24 2.14 -18.22
C CYS A 497 -22.42 1.92 -16.95
N ALA A 498 -21.14 2.29 -16.98
CA ALA A 498 -20.28 2.32 -15.80
C ALA A 498 -19.65 3.70 -15.69
N ALA A 499 -19.83 4.34 -14.54
CA ALA A 499 -19.19 5.61 -14.20
C ALA A 499 -18.21 5.38 -13.05
N PHE A 500 -16.95 5.76 -13.25
CA PHE A 500 -15.92 5.63 -12.23
C PHE A 500 -14.82 6.65 -12.45
N MET A 501 -14.06 6.91 -11.39
CA MET A 501 -12.83 7.67 -11.48
C MET A 501 -11.73 6.83 -12.10
N ASP A 502 -10.98 7.43 -13.01
CA ASP A 502 -9.73 6.89 -13.50
C ASP A 502 -8.74 6.76 -12.33
N ASP A 503 -8.23 5.55 -12.11
CA ASP A 503 -7.23 5.27 -11.06
C ASP A 503 -5.79 5.20 -11.60
N GLN A 504 -5.62 5.28 -12.93
CA GLN A 504 -4.31 5.29 -13.63
C GLN A 504 -3.77 6.70 -13.88
N VAL A 505 -4.65 7.70 -13.87
CA VAL A 505 -4.28 9.09 -14.11
C VAL A 505 -4.49 9.86 -12.83
N ASP A 506 -3.52 10.71 -12.52
CA ASP A 506 -3.51 11.45 -11.28
C ASP A 506 -4.41 12.70 -11.29
N THR A 507 -5.35 12.83 -12.22
CA THR A 507 -6.33 13.94 -12.31
C THR A 507 -7.75 13.41 -12.10
N GLU A 508 -8.63 14.22 -11.51
CA GLU A 508 -10.06 13.89 -11.30
C GLU A 508 -10.77 13.73 -12.65
N ARG A 509 -10.63 12.55 -13.24
CA ARG A 509 -11.20 12.17 -14.53
C ARG A 509 -12.35 11.22 -14.32
N LEU A 510 -13.56 11.73 -14.59
CA LEU A 510 -14.76 10.93 -14.65
C LEU A 510 -14.77 10.18 -16.00
N ILE A 511 -14.66 8.86 -15.94
CA ILE A 511 -14.74 7.99 -17.10
C ILE A 511 -16.13 7.40 -17.17
N ILE A 512 -16.72 7.44 -18.37
CA ILE A 512 -18.00 6.82 -18.67
C ILE A 512 -17.80 5.75 -19.73
N VAL A 513 -18.16 4.52 -19.41
CA VAL A 513 -18.24 3.42 -20.39
C VAL A 513 -19.71 3.11 -20.61
N ALA A 514 -20.20 3.17 -21.86
CA ALA A 514 -21.60 2.98 -22.17
C ALA A 514 -21.82 2.01 -23.34
N GLU A 515 -22.71 1.03 -23.15
CA GLU A 515 -23.13 0.07 -24.18
C GLU A 515 -24.21 0.66 -25.09
N VAL A 516 -23.98 0.61 -26.40
CA VAL A 516 -24.94 1.10 -27.42
C VAL A 516 -25.72 -0.07 -28.03
N GLU A 517 -27.06 0.01 -28.08
CA GLU A 517 -27.88 -1.07 -28.62
C GLU A 517 -27.48 -1.48 -30.06
N ARG A 518 -27.57 -2.79 -30.36
CA ARG A 518 -27.09 -3.37 -31.64
C ARG A 518 -27.67 -2.68 -32.88
N THR A 519 -28.93 -2.25 -32.81
CA THR A 519 -29.66 -1.55 -33.88
C THR A 519 -29.09 -0.17 -34.17
N GLN A 520 -28.54 0.50 -33.16
CA GLN A 520 -28.06 1.89 -33.23
C GLN A 520 -26.56 2.00 -33.60
N ARG A 521 -25.84 0.88 -33.65
CA ARG A 521 -24.38 0.84 -33.92
C ARG A 521 -23.98 1.33 -35.32
N LYS A 522 -24.90 1.34 -36.29
CA LYS A 522 -24.67 1.83 -37.65
C LYS A 522 -25.01 3.32 -37.82
N GLY A 523 -25.57 3.96 -36.79
CA GLY A 523 -25.89 5.38 -36.76
C GLY A 523 -24.67 6.25 -36.44
N ASN A 524 -24.91 7.54 -36.21
CA ASN A 524 -23.86 8.49 -35.83
C ASN A 524 -23.44 8.26 -34.36
N LEU A 525 -22.27 7.65 -34.13
CA LEU A 525 -21.79 7.37 -32.77
C LEU A 525 -21.37 8.64 -32.02
N ASP A 526 -20.97 9.70 -32.72
CA ASP A 526 -20.56 10.97 -32.10
C ASP A 526 -21.75 11.70 -31.48
N SER A 527 -22.96 11.58 -32.06
CA SER A 527 -24.16 12.17 -31.45
C SER A 527 -24.52 11.53 -30.10
N PHE A 528 -24.17 10.26 -29.86
CA PHE A 528 -24.37 9.62 -28.55
C PHE A 528 -23.40 10.18 -27.51
N ILE A 529 -22.16 10.49 -27.91
CA ILE A 529 -21.17 11.10 -27.03
C ILE A 529 -21.64 12.48 -26.57
N ASP A 530 -22.12 13.32 -27.49
CA ASP A 530 -22.64 14.64 -27.13
C ASP A 530 -23.90 14.55 -26.28
N ALA A 531 -24.80 13.62 -26.58
CA ALA A 531 -25.99 13.36 -25.75
C ALA A 531 -25.62 12.91 -24.33
N ILE A 532 -24.60 12.06 -24.18
CA ILE A 532 -24.06 11.63 -22.88
C ILE A 532 -23.52 12.83 -22.10
N ARG A 533 -22.71 13.70 -22.74
CA ARG A 533 -22.15 14.90 -22.09
C ARG A 533 -23.24 15.84 -21.60
N GLN A 534 -24.25 16.09 -22.44
CA GLN A 534 -25.40 16.92 -22.10
C GLN A 534 -26.22 16.31 -20.96
N ALA A 535 -26.47 15.00 -20.98
CA ALA A 535 -27.24 14.31 -19.95
C ALA A 535 -26.59 14.43 -18.57
N VAL A 536 -25.27 14.26 -18.48
CA VAL A 536 -24.53 14.41 -17.21
C VAL A 536 -24.48 15.88 -16.77
N TRP A 537 -24.20 16.80 -17.69
CA TRP A 537 -24.13 18.23 -17.40
C TRP A 537 -25.45 18.77 -16.86
N ASN A 538 -26.55 18.53 -17.58
CA ASN A 538 -27.87 19.08 -17.25
C ASN A 538 -28.40 18.63 -15.89
N ARG A 539 -27.95 17.47 -15.40
CA ARG A 539 -28.49 16.83 -14.19
C ARG A 539 -27.55 16.88 -13.00
N LEU A 540 -26.24 16.89 -13.22
CA LEU A 540 -25.24 16.78 -12.15
C LEU A 540 -24.25 17.95 -12.13
N ASP A 541 -24.31 18.85 -13.13
CA ASP A 541 -23.39 19.99 -13.27
C ASP A 541 -21.91 19.56 -13.30
N ILE A 542 -21.65 18.40 -13.91
CA ILE A 542 -20.30 17.86 -14.14
C ILE A 542 -20.15 17.42 -15.59
N GLY A 543 -18.93 17.54 -16.12
CA GLY A 543 -18.56 17.02 -17.43
C GLY A 543 -17.77 15.71 -17.29
N PRO A 544 -18.13 14.64 -18.03
CA PRO A 544 -17.24 13.50 -18.14
C PRO A 544 -15.93 13.90 -18.83
N SER A 545 -14.82 13.30 -18.41
CA SER A 545 -13.49 13.55 -18.99
C SER A 545 -13.21 12.64 -20.18
N ALA A 546 -13.77 11.44 -20.17
CA ALA A 546 -13.78 10.55 -21.32
C ALA A 546 -15.05 9.70 -21.38
N ILE A 547 -15.45 9.35 -22.59
CA ILE A 547 -16.62 8.52 -22.90
C ILE A 547 -16.18 7.43 -23.86
N MET A 548 -16.45 6.18 -23.49
CA MET A 548 -16.16 4.99 -24.28
C MET A 548 -17.47 4.31 -24.63
N LEU A 549 -17.85 4.34 -25.91
CA LEU A 549 -18.97 3.56 -26.41
C LEU A 549 -18.49 2.15 -26.73
N VAL A 550 -19.14 1.15 -26.17
CA VAL A 550 -18.75 -0.27 -26.32
C VAL A 550 -19.90 -1.12 -26.83
N SER A 551 -19.58 -2.33 -27.27
CA SER A 551 -20.60 -3.31 -27.67
C SER A 551 -21.42 -3.79 -26.46
N PRO A 552 -22.74 -4.00 -26.59
CA PRO A 552 -23.56 -4.73 -25.62
C PRO A 552 -22.91 -6.02 -25.13
N GLY A 553 -22.84 -6.16 -23.80
CA GLY A 553 -22.19 -7.26 -23.10
C GLY A 553 -20.74 -6.97 -22.68
N SER A 554 -20.16 -5.83 -23.07
CA SER A 554 -18.79 -5.44 -22.70
C SER A 554 -18.67 -4.87 -21.29
N VAL A 555 -19.68 -4.17 -20.76
CA VAL A 555 -19.62 -3.65 -19.38
C VAL A 555 -19.77 -4.83 -18.40
N PRO A 556 -18.78 -5.09 -17.53
CA PRO A 556 -18.82 -6.21 -16.59
C PRO A 556 -19.96 -6.08 -15.61
N LYS A 557 -20.75 -7.14 -15.46
CA LYS A 557 -21.90 -7.20 -14.55
C LYS A 557 -21.75 -8.34 -13.55
N THR A 558 -22.38 -8.20 -12.39
CA THR A 558 -22.56 -9.29 -11.44
C THR A 558 -23.53 -10.31 -12.03
N SER A 559 -23.65 -11.44 -11.36
CA SER A 559 -24.58 -12.49 -11.74
C SER A 559 -26.06 -12.06 -11.62
N SER A 560 -26.35 -10.99 -10.87
CA SER A 560 -27.65 -10.29 -10.78
C SER A 560 -27.81 -9.09 -11.72
N GLY A 561 -26.80 -8.81 -12.56
CA GLY A 561 -26.86 -7.72 -13.53
C GLY A 561 -26.34 -6.38 -13.06
N LYS A 562 -25.91 -6.23 -11.80
CA LYS A 562 -25.32 -4.97 -11.28
C LYS A 562 -23.98 -4.67 -11.93
N VAL A 563 -23.69 -3.41 -12.20
CA VAL A 563 -22.43 -2.98 -12.82
C VAL A 563 -21.24 -3.23 -11.88
N ARG A 564 -20.18 -3.86 -12.38
CA ARG A 564 -18.90 -4.07 -11.64
C ARG A 564 -17.89 -3.00 -12.08
N ARG A 565 -18.03 -1.80 -11.52
CA ARG A 565 -17.25 -0.60 -11.89
C ARG A 565 -15.74 -0.81 -11.84
N SER A 566 -15.23 -1.39 -10.76
CA SER A 566 -13.81 -1.73 -10.62
C SER A 566 -13.31 -2.68 -11.72
N THR A 567 -14.07 -3.73 -12.04
CA THR A 567 -13.73 -4.65 -13.13
C THR A 567 -13.82 -3.97 -14.49
N CYS A 568 -14.83 -3.11 -14.71
CA CYS A 568 -14.94 -2.32 -15.93
C CYS A 568 -13.74 -1.40 -16.12
N ARG A 569 -13.29 -0.77 -15.04
CA ARG A 569 -12.09 0.08 -15.01
C ARG A 569 -10.83 -0.71 -15.35
N THR A 570 -10.60 -1.83 -14.68
CA THR A 570 -9.46 -2.72 -14.98
C THR A 570 -9.50 -3.20 -16.44
N GLN A 571 -10.64 -3.68 -16.94
CA GLN A 571 -10.77 -4.12 -18.33
C GLN A 571 -10.56 -3.00 -19.36
N LEU A 572 -10.94 -1.76 -19.03
CA LEU A 572 -10.64 -0.61 -19.86
C LEU A 572 -9.13 -0.35 -19.91
N HIS A 573 -8.45 -0.36 -18.77
CA HIS A 573 -7.01 -0.10 -18.68
C HIS A 573 -6.14 -1.21 -19.30
N ASP A 574 -6.58 -2.46 -19.18
CA ASP A 574 -5.91 -3.62 -19.78
C ASP A 574 -6.18 -3.74 -21.30
N GLY A 575 -7.00 -2.86 -21.88
CA GLY A 575 -7.37 -2.91 -23.29
C GLY A 575 -8.29 -4.09 -23.66
N ALA A 576 -8.95 -4.69 -22.67
CA ALA A 576 -9.83 -5.86 -22.85
C ALA A 576 -11.24 -5.49 -23.37
N LEU A 577 -11.62 -4.21 -23.30
CA LEU A 577 -12.90 -3.72 -23.84
C LEU A 577 -12.79 -3.38 -25.32
N THR A 578 -13.73 -3.88 -26.13
CA THR A 578 -13.86 -3.49 -27.54
C THR A 578 -14.63 -2.17 -27.67
N ILE A 579 -13.89 -1.09 -27.91
CA ILE A 579 -14.41 0.27 -28.07
C ILE A 579 -14.94 0.47 -29.49
N LEU A 580 -16.19 0.93 -29.61
CA LEU A 580 -16.87 1.28 -30.87
C LEU A 580 -16.59 2.73 -31.28
N ALA A 581 -16.61 3.64 -30.31
CA ALA A 581 -16.26 5.05 -30.47
C ALA A 581 -15.79 5.60 -29.12
N GLN A 582 -14.94 6.61 -29.16
CA GLN A 582 -14.40 7.23 -27.96
C GLN A 582 -14.32 8.74 -28.13
N TRP A 583 -14.50 9.43 -27.01
CA TRP A 583 -14.25 10.84 -26.89
C TRP A 583 -13.51 11.10 -25.60
N ASP A 584 -12.50 11.96 -25.70
CA ASP A 584 -11.68 12.40 -24.58
C ASP A 584 -11.52 13.91 -24.69
N VAL A 585 -11.64 14.62 -23.57
CA VAL A 585 -11.39 16.06 -23.49
C VAL A 585 -9.99 16.44 -24.00
N GLU A 586 -9.01 15.53 -23.94
CA GLU A 586 -7.65 15.73 -24.48
C GLU A 586 -7.52 15.39 -25.98
N GLY A 587 -8.58 14.85 -26.61
CA GLY A 587 -8.58 14.31 -27.97
C GLY A 587 -9.26 15.19 -29.02
N GLY A 588 -8.85 16.45 -29.15
CA GLY A 588 -9.25 17.35 -30.23
C GLY A 588 -8.37 17.23 -31.48
N ALA A 589 -8.09 16.03 -32.00
CA ALA A 589 -7.55 15.83 -33.35
C ALA A 589 -7.71 14.36 -33.80
N PRO A 590 -8.31 14.07 -34.97
CA PRO A 590 -8.43 12.71 -35.48
C PRO A 590 -7.07 12.21 -36.00
N THR A 591 -6.64 11.02 -35.55
CA THR A 591 -5.44 10.36 -36.08
C THR A 591 -5.82 9.38 -37.20
N PRO A 592 -5.14 9.37 -38.37
CA PRO A 592 -5.47 8.45 -39.47
C PRO A 592 -4.99 7.02 -39.19
N ALA A 593 -5.68 6.05 -39.80
CA ALA A 593 -5.43 4.61 -39.69
C ALA A 593 -4.02 4.17 -40.18
N PRO A 594 -3.48 3.05 -39.66
CA PRO A 594 -2.14 2.58 -40.00
C PRO A 594 -2.13 1.85 -41.35
N ASP A 595 -1.34 2.34 -42.29
CA ASP A 595 -1.09 1.63 -43.55
C ASP A 595 0.04 0.61 -43.39
N ARG A 596 -0.19 -0.58 -43.96
CA ARG A 596 0.72 -1.71 -44.01
C ARG A 596 1.67 -1.51 -45.18
N ARG A 597 2.99 -1.55 -44.95
CA ARG A 597 4.00 -2.21 -45.83
C ARG A 597 5.42 -2.04 -45.28
N GLN A 598 6.05 -3.17 -44.97
CA GLN A 598 7.51 -3.36 -45.00
C GLN A 598 8.02 -3.34 -46.46
N PRO A 599 9.32 -3.14 -46.69
CA PRO A 599 10.21 -4.29 -46.93
C PRO A 599 11.62 -4.18 -46.29
N ALA A 600 12.34 -5.30 -46.35
CA ALA A 600 13.51 -5.70 -45.56
C ALA A 600 14.91 -5.40 -46.17
N HIS A 601 15.92 -5.33 -45.28
CA HIS A 601 17.36 -5.77 -45.31
C HIS A 601 18.31 -5.45 -46.50
N PRO A 602 19.64 -5.21 -46.29
CA PRO A 602 20.60 -6.29 -46.02
C PRO A 602 21.88 -5.98 -45.16
N ALA A 603 22.58 -7.06 -44.76
CA ALA A 603 23.94 -7.15 -44.16
C ALA A 603 25.05 -6.64 -45.12
N ALA A 604 26.33 -6.39 -44.80
CA ALA A 604 27.35 -6.91 -43.86
C ALA A 604 28.43 -5.80 -43.58
N VAL A 605 29.46 -5.92 -42.72
CA VAL A 605 30.78 -6.58 -42.91
C VAL A 605 31.60 -6.40 -41.61
N ALA A 606 32.45 -7.38 -41.28
CA ALA A 606 33.36 -7.41 -40.13
C ALA A 606 34.74 -6.77 -40.40
N ASP A 607 35.33 -6.13 -39.39
CA ASP A 607 36.78 -5.94 -39.20
C ASP A 607 37.08 -5.69 -37.70
N GLN A 608 38.20 -6.21 -37.19
CA GLN A 608 38.73 -6.09 -35.81
C GLN A 608 40.24 -5.77 -35.88
N PRO A 609 40.93 -5.39 -34.78
CA PRO A 609 40.51 -4.57 -33.63
C PRO A 609 41.55 -3.47 -33.29
N ALA A 610 41.12 -2.40 -32.62
CA ALA A 610 42.03 -1.49 -31.91
C ALA A 610 41.33 -0.99 -30.63
N ALA A 611 42.11 -0.72 -29.57
CA ALA A 611 41.75 -0.52 -28.16
C ALA A 611 40.60 0.47 -27.80
N ASN A 612 39.90 1.04 -28.79
CA ASN A 612 38.61 1.73 -28.64
C ASN A 612 37.38 0.79 -28.68
N ASP A 613 37.54 -0.48 -29.02
CA ASP A 613 36.42 -1.41 -29.23
C ASP A 613 35.67 -1.78 -27.94
N HIS A 614 36.34 -1.83 -26.80
CA HIS A 614 35.71 -2.22 -25.53
C HIS A 614 34.62 -1.22 -25.08
N ARG A 615 34.86 0.10 -25.19
CA ARG A 615 33.88 1.12 -24.78
C ARG A 615 32.61 1.14 -25.63
N ARG A 616 32.70 0.78 -26.92
CA ARG A 616 31.53 0.69 -27.82
C ARG A 616 30.66 -0.52 -27.52
N VAL A 617 31.29 -1.66 -27.20
CA VAL A 617 30.61 -2.90 -26.83
C VAL A 617 29.90 -2.76 -25.47
N ASP A 618 30.49 -2.06 -24.52
CA ASP A 618 29.91 -1.88 -23.18
C ASP A 618 28.72 -0.91 -23.19
N SER A 619 28.79 0.19 -23.96
CA SER A 619 27.64 1.12 -24.09
C SER A 619 26.44 0.46 -24.76
N ALA A 620 26.65 -0.36 -25.80
CA ALA A 620 25.57 -1.11 -26.44
C ALA A 620 24.91 -2.09 -25.46
N THR A 621 25.71 -2.76 -24.63
CA THR A 621 25.23 -3.67 -23.59
C THR A 621 24.38 -2.94 -22.53
N VAL A 622 24.76 -1.72 -22.13
CA VAL A 622 24.00 -0.91 -21.15
C VAL A 622 22.68 -0.42 -21.72
N ASP A 623 22.66 0.02 -22.98
CA ASP A 623 21.44 0.47 -23.64
C ASP A 623 20.46 -0.72 -23.83
N GLU A 624 20.97 -1.89 -24.22
CA GLU A 624 20.19 -3.14 -24.28
C GLU A 624 19.63 -3.55 -22.91
N LEU A 625 20.43 -3.43 -21.84
CA LEU A 625 19.97 -3.71 -20.47
C LEU A 625 18.89 -2.73 -20.03
N ASN A 626 19.04 -1.44 -20.33
CA ASN A 626 18.05 -0.42 -19.98
C ASN A 626 16.73 -0.60 -20.75
N ASP A 627 16.81 -0.95 -22.03
CA ASP A 627 15.62 -1.26 -22.83
C ASP A 627 14.95 -2.56 -22.37
N TRP A 628 15.74 -3.57 -22.03
CA TRP A 628 15.22 -4.78 -21.39
C TRP A 628 14.51 -4.46 -20.08
N LEU A 629 15.12 -3.66 -19.20
CA LEU A 629 14.53 -3.25 -17.92
C LEU A 629 13.21 -2.50 -18.12
N ARG A 630 13.14 -1.56 -19.07
CA ARG A 630 11.91 -0.82 -19.39
C ARG A 630 10.80 -1.75 -19.88
N HIS A 631 11.13 -2.73 -20.72
CA HIS A 631 10.17 -3.71 -21.22
C HIS A 631 9.71 -4.67 -20.12
N TYR A 632 10.67 -5.22 -19.37
CA TYR A 632 10.45 -6.14 -18.26
C TYR A 632 9.57 -5.48 -17.19
N ALA A 633 9.83 -4.21 -16.86
CA ALA A 633 9.05 -3.47 -15.89
C ALA A 633 7.55 -3.36 -16.26
N ARG A 634 7.21 -3.24 -17.54
CA ARG A 634 5.80 -3.13 -17.99
C ARG A 634 5.01 -4.42 -17.81
N THR A 635 5.67 -5.56 -17.63
CA THR A 635 5.05 -6.88 -17.71
C THR A 635 5.32 -7.77 -16.50
N ARG A 636 6.39 -7.49 -15.74
CA ARG A 636 6.92 -8.40 -14.70
C ARG A 636 7.26 -7.70 -13.38
N ILE A 637 7.31 -6.37 -13.34
CA ILE A 637 7.53 -5.63 -12.09
C ILE A 637 6.22 -4.99 -11.66
N ASP A 638 5.77 -5.36 -10.47
CA ASP A 638 4.66 -4.70 -9.78
C ASP A 638 5.18 -4.16 -8.44
N SER A 639 5.57 -2.88 -8.47
CA SER A 639 6.09 -2.14 -7.32
C SER A 639 5.13 -2.13 -6.14
N ARG A 640 3.82 -2.07 -6.40
CA ARG A 640 2.79 -2.08 -5.36
C ARG A 640 2.74 -3.44 -4.67
N THR A 641 2.75 -4.53 -5.45
CA THR A 641 2.79 -5.88 -4.87
C THR A 641 4.10 -6.13 -4.10
N ILE A 642 5.25 -5.67 -4.60
CA ILE A 642 6.54 -5.74 -3.89
C ILE A 642 6.44 -5.05 -2.52
N ASP A 643 5.82 -3.86 -2.48
CA ASP A 643 5.62 -3.06 -1.27
C ASP A 643 4.61 -3.69 -0.30
N GLU A 644 3.44 -4.11 -0.79
CA GLU A 644 2.36 -4.69 0.03
C GLU A 644 2.77 -6.05 0.62
N ARG A 645 3.51 -6.86 -0.14
CA ARG A 645 4.01 -8.17 0.33
C ARG A 645 5.35 -8.10 1.07
N ARG A 646 5.99 -6.93 1.10
CA ARG A 646 7.31 -6.71 1.71
C ARG A 646 8.38 -7.71 1.22
N THR A 647 8.32 -8.07 -0.06
CA THR A 647 9.24 -9.05 -0.63
C THR A 647 9.42 -8.83 -2.12
N ILE A 648 10.64 -9.04 -2.62
CA ILE A 648 10.90 -9.08 -4.06
C ILE A 648 10.52 -10.47 -4.58
N PRO A 649 9.65 -10.58 -5.60
CA PRO A 649 9.29 -11.85 -6.18
C PRO A 649 10.54 -12.63 -6.65
N PRO A 650 10.68 -13.94 -6.30
CA PRO A 650 11.88 -14.71 -6.63
C PRO A 650 12.23 -14.73 -8.12
N HIS A 651 11.22 -14.68 -9.00
CA HIS A 651 11.45 -14.65 -10.44
C HIS A 651 12.14 -13.36 -10.91
N VAL A 652 11.90 -12.21 -10.25
CA VAL A 652 12.60 -10.95 -10.56
C VAL A 652 14.08 -11.08 -10.20
N VAL A 653 14.39 -11.66 -9.03
CA VAL A 653 15.79 -11.90 -8.61
C VAL A 653 16.51 -12.83 -9.60
N LEU A 654 15.87 -13.94 -9.99
CA LEU A 654 16.43 -14.89 -10.96
C LEU A 654 16.64 -14.26 -12.34
N ASP A 655 15.65 -13.51 -12.83
CA ASP A 655 15.75 -12.84 -14.13
C ASP A 655 16.84 -11.75 -14.12
N PHE A 656 17.00 -11.03 -13.00
CA PHE A 656 18.08 -10.06 -12.83
C PHE A 656 19.46 -10.74 -12.80
N GLY A 657 19.59 -11.89 -12.12
CA GLY A 657 20.79 -12.72 -12.15
C GLY A 657 21.12 -13.21 -13.56
N ASN A 658 20.12 -13.72 -14.29
CA ASN A 658 20.26 -14.17 -15.68
C ASN A 658 20.67 -13.06 -16.66
N ARG A 659 20.39 -11.80 -16.31
CA ARG A 659 20.78 -10.61 -17.08
C ARG A 659 22.09 -9.98 -16.59
N GLY A 660 22.74 -10.55 -15.58
CA GLY A 660 24.01 -10.05 -15.03
C GLY A 660 23.87 -8.81 -14.14
N LEU A 661 22.66 -8.37 -13.81
CA LEU A 661 22.42 -7.18 -12.96
C LEU A 661 22.93 -7.38 -11.52
N LEU A 662 23.01 -8.62 -11.06
CA LEU A 662 23.47 -8.97 -9.71
C LEU A 662 24.97 -9.22 -9.62
N GLY A 663 25.72 -9.01 -10.70
CA GLY A 663 27.17 -9.20 -10.78
C GLY A 663 27.84 -8.25 -11.76
N MET A 664 27.31 -7.03 -11.90
CA MET A 664 27.70 -6.04 -12.91
C MET A 664 29.21 -5.73 -12.94
N PRO A 665 29.89 -5.47 -11.80
CA PRO A 665 31.30 -5.09 -11.82
C PRO A 665 32.26 -6.30 -11.93
N ILE A 666 31.75 -7.53 -11.84
CA ILE A 666 32.58 -8.72 -11.91
C ILE A 666 33.09 -8.89 -13.33
N ASP A 667 34.38 -9.20 -13.48
CA ASP A 667 35.03 -9.39 -14.77
C ASP A 667 34.39 -10.52 -15.58
N ARG A 668 34.42 -10.38 -16.91
CA ARG A 668 33.86 -11.36 -17.85
C ARG A 668 34.51 -12.74 -17.73
N SER A 669 35.77 -12.82 -17.32
CA SER A 669 36.47 -14.09 -17.04
C SER A 669 35.81 -14.92 -15.94
N HIS A 670 35.07 -14.27 -15.03
CA HIS A 670 34.32 -14.92 -13.96
C HIS A 670 32.81 -14.95 -14.27
N GLY A 671 32.40 -14.61 -15.50
CA GLY A 671 31.01 -14.64 -15.95
C GLY A 671 30.19 -13.38 -15.62
N GLY A 672 30.82 -12.29 -15.18
CA GLY A 672 30.14 -11.01 -14.95
C GLY A 672 30.10 -10.14 -16.20
N LEU A 673 29.58 -8.91 -16.07
CA LEU A 673 29.46 -7.97 -17.20
C LEU A 673 30.73 -7.12 -17.41
N GLY A 674 31.52 -6.93 -16.36
CA GLY A 674 32.70 -6.07 -16.36
C GLY A 674 32.39 -4.58 -16.46
N LEU A 675 31.20 -4.15 -15.99
CA LEU A 675 30.80 -2.74 -16.09
C LEU A 675 31.64 -1.85 -15.17
N GLY A 676 32.11 -0.74 -15.73
CA GLY A 676 32.68 0.37 -14.95
C GLY A 676 31.62 1.08 -14.11
N GLN A 677 32.09 1.97 -13.22
CA GLN A 677 31.24 2.79 -12.35
C GLN A 677 30.29 3.66 -13.15
N ARG A 678 30.72 4.22 -14.29
CA ARG A 678 29.87 5.06 -15.12
C ARG A 678 28.68 4.30 -15.68
N ASP A 679 28.93 3.11 -16.23
CA ASP A 679 27.89 2.29 -16.84
C ASP A 679 26.96 1.67 -15.80
N MET A 680 27.51 1.22 -14.67
CA MET A 680 26.72 0.76 -13.53
C MET A 680 25.78 1.88 -13.02
N SER A 681 26.27 3.11 -12.90
CA SER A 681 25.47 4.26 -12.47
C SER A 681 24.28 4.54 -13.40
N ARG A 682 24.45 4.37 -14.72
CA ARG A 682 23.37 4.50 -15.71
C ARG A 682 22.28 3.45 -15.51
N VAL A 683 22.66 2.19 -15.28
CA VAL A 683 21.72 1.09 -15.01
C VAL A 683 20.98 1.31 -13.69
N LEU A 684 21.69 1.71 -12.64
CA LEU A 684 21.09 2.00 -11.33
C LEU A 684 20.09 3.17 -11.40
N ALA A 685 20.41 4.23 -12.13
CA ALA A 685 19.47 5.34 -12.33
C ALA A 685 18.22 4.92 -13.11
N GLN A 686 18.36 4.03 -14.11
CA GLN A 686 17.21 3.48 -14.85
C GLN A 686 16.33 2.59 -13.97
N LEU A 687 16.94 1.74 -13.14
CA LEU A 687 16.24 0.91 -12.16
C LEU A 687 15.50 1.79 -11.14
N ALA A 688 16.16 2.80 -10.58
CA ALA A 688 15.54 3.69 -9.59
C ALA A 688 14.38 4.53 -10.18
N ALA A 689 14.43 4.83 -11.48
CA ALA A 689 13.30 5.46 -12.17
C ALA A 689 12.11 4.51 -12.38
N ILE A 690 12.33 3.19 -12.32
CA ILE A 690 11.31 2.14 -12.40
C ILE A 690 10.77 1.83 -11.00
N ASP A 691 11.66 1.44 -10.08
CA ASP A 691 11.37 1.01 -8.71
C ASP A 691 12.59 1.22 -7.80
N SER A 692 12.44 2.01 -6.74
CA SER A 692 13.49 2.32 -5.77
C SER A 692 13.99 1.09 -5.02
N THR A 693 13.08 0.21 -4.59
CA THR A 693 13.43 -1.00 -3.82
C THR A 693 14.35 -1.92 -4.63
N LEU A 694 14.01 -2.17 -5.89
CA LEU A 694 14.83 -2.99 -6.79
C LEU A 694 16.19 -2.33 -7.08
N ALA A 695 16.23 -1.00 -7.20
CA ALA A 695 17.48 -0.28 -7.41
C ALA A 695 18.42 -0.40 -6.19
N PHE A 696 17.91 -0.27 -4.97
CA PHE A 696 18.70 -0.50 -3.75
C PHE A 696 19.16 -1.95 -3.62
N PHE A 697 18.27 -2.91 -3.88
CA PHE A 697 18.63 -4.33 -3.85
C PHE A 697 19.81 -4.63 -4.79
N VAL A 698 19.75 -4.15 -6.04
CA VAL A 698 20.82 -4.32 -7.03
C VAL A 698 22.07 -3.52 -6.63
N ALA A 699 21.94 -2.25 -6.25
CA ALA A 699 23.07 -1.40 -5.91
C ALA A 699 23.86 -1.95 -4.71
N LEU A 700 23.19 -2.32 -3.63
CA LEU A 700 23.85 -2.78 -2.40
C LEU A 700 24.49 -4.15 -2.58
N ASN A 701 23.87 -5.06 -3.32
CA ASN A 701 24.49 -6.34 -3.66
C ASN A 701 25.80 -6.14 -4.45
N ASN A 702 25.82 -5.25 -5.45
CA ASN A 702 27.02 -5.00 -6.27
C ASN A 702 28.11 -4.20 -5.53
N THR A 703 27.71 -3.24 -4.70
CA THR A 703 28.65 -2.32 -4.01
C THR A 703 29.05 -2.84 -2.63
N LEU A 704 28.15 -2.92 -1.66
CA LEU A 704 28.49 -3.37 -0.31
C LEU A 704 28.70 -4.90 -0.20
N GLY A 705 27.98 -5.68 -1.01
CA GLY A 705 28.09 -7.14 -1.03
C GLY A 705 29.31 -7.65 -1.81
N ILE A 706 29.35 -7.40 -3.11
CA ILE A 706 30.35 -7.99 -4.02
C ILE A 706 31.70 -7.29 -3.96
N LEU A 707 31.74 -5.95 -3.86
CA LEU A 707 33.00 -5.21 -3.96
C LEU A 707 34.04 -5.61 -2.88
N PRO A 708 33.69 -5.78 -1.58
CA PRO A 708 34.66 -6.25 -0.59
C PRO A 708 35.28 -7.59 -0.96
N ILE A 709 34.48 -8.52 -1.48
CA ILE A 709 34.95 -9.85 -1.89
C ILE A 709 35.84 -9.73 -3.12
N MET A 710 35.38 -9.01 -4.13
CA MET A 710 36.09 -8.84 -5.40
C MET A 710 37.46 -8.18 -5.22
N ARG A 711 37.57 -7.20 -4.32
CA ARG A 711 38.80 -6.40 -4.14
C ARG A 711 39.70 -6.88 -3.01
N HIS A 712 39.13 -7.45 -1.94
CA HIS A 712 39.88 -7.66 -0.69
C HIS A 712 39.83 -9.09 -0.16
N ALA A 713 39.02 -10.00 -0.71
CA ALA A 713 39.06 -11.39 -0.26
C ALA A 713 40.39 -12.07 -0.60
N GLN A 714 40.79 -13.03 0.24
CA GLN A 714 41.92 -13.91 -0.07
C GLN A 714 41.70 -14.59 -1.43
N PRO A 715 42.75 -14.76 -2.28
CA PRO A 715 42.58 -15.26 -3.64
C PRO A 715 41.75 -16.57 -3.74
N PRO A 716 41.96 -17.59 -2.89
CA PRO A 716 41.16 -18.82 -2.96
C PRO A 716 39.67 -18.60 -2.67
N LEU A 717 39.34 -17.69 -1.74
CA LEU A 717 37.96 -17.34 -1.41
C LEU A 717 37.32 -16.55 -2.56
N ARG A 718 38.05 -15.56 -3.09
CA ARG A 718 37.60 -14.73 -4.20
C ARG A 718 37.24 -15.57 -5.41
N ASP A 719 38.17 -16.41 -5.85
CA ASP A 719 38.02 -17.20 -7.08
C ASP A 719 36.89 -18.25 -6.94
N ALA A 720 36.65 -18.73 -5.71
CA ALA A 720 35.54 -19.63 -5.42
C ALA A 720 34.15 -18.95 -5.44
N LEU A 721 34.06 -17.68 -5.03
CA LEU A 721 32.79 -16.97 -4.88
C LEU A 721 32.37 -16.21 -6.15
N LEU A 722 33.31 -15.58 -6.86
CA LEU A 722 33.02 -14.68 -7.98
C LEU A 722 32.10 -15.29 -9.06
N PRO A 723 32.26 -16.56 -9.52
CA PRO A 723 31.37 -17.13 -10.53
C PRO A 723 29.89 -17.24 -10.10
N SER A 724 29.65 -17.56 -8.83
CA SER A 724 28.28 -17.68 -8.30
C SER A 724 27.64 -16.32 -8.06
N LEU A 725 28.45 -15.34 -7.66
CA LEU A 725 28.02 -13.94 -7.50
C LEU A 725 27.73 -13.30 -8.86
N ALA A 726 28.56 -13.57 -9.87
CA ALA A 726 28.41 -13.03 -11.23
C ALA A 726 27.06 -13.40 -11.89
N SER A 727 26.65 -14.65 -11.71
CA SER A 727 25.38 -15.18 -12.25
C SER A 727 24.15 -14.83 -11.41
N GLY A 728 24.33 -14.17 -10.25
CA GLY A 728 23.24 -13.90 -9.30
C GLY A 728 22.67 -15.15 -8.62
N ARG A 729 23.32 -16.32 -8.77
CA ARG A 729 22.94 -17.56 -8.05
C ARG A 729 23.27 -17.50 -6.56
N MET A 730 24.22 -16.63 -6.20
CA MET A 730 24.53 -16.27 -4.84
C MET A 730 24.40 -14.75 -4.70
N LEU A 731 23.74 -14.29 -3.64
CA LEU A 731 23.70 -12.89 -3.24
C LEU A 731 24.73 -12.63 -2.15
N ALA A 732 25.24 -11.40 -2.09
CA ALA A 732 26.16 -10.95 -1.05
C ALA A 732 25.54 -9.81 -0.23
N ALA A 733 25.61 -9.93 1.10
CA ALA A 733 25.16 -8.91 2.04
C ALA A 733 26.32 -8.25 2.80
N PHE A 734 26.00 -7.16 3.50
CA PHE A 734 26.95 -6.38 4.28
C PHE A 734 26.34 -6.06 5.65
N ALA A 735 27.11 -6.28 6.72
CA ALA A 735 26.65 -6.19 8.09
C ALA A 735 27.70 -5.47 8.96
N ILE A 736 27.46 -4.16 9.17
CA ILE A 736 28.33 -3.31 10.00
C ILE A 736 27.56 -2.63 11.15
N THR A 737 26.31 -2.26 10.93
CA THR A 737 25.48 -1.44 11.83
C THR A 737 25.11 -2.16 13.12
N GLU A 738 25.14 -1.45 14.25
CA GLU A 738 24.81 -1.95 15.59
C GLU A 738 24.01 -0.92 16.40
N PRO A 739 23.14 -1.35 17.34
CA PRO A 739 22.29 -0.46 18.14
C PRO A 739 23.06 0.66 18.86
N ALA A 740 24.15 0.32 19.52
CA ALA A 740 24.94 1.26 20.32
C ALA A 740 25.91 2.12 19.49
N ALA A 741 26.17 1.74 18.23
CA ALA A 741 27.14 2.41 17.38
C ALA A 741 26.52 3.52 16.54
N GLY A 742 25.28 3.35 16.07
CA GLY A 742 24.60 4.33 15.21
C GLY A 742 25.48 4.74 14.01
N SER A 743 25.71 6.05 13.86
CA SER A 743 26.58 6.60 12.80
C SER A 743 28.09 6.55 13.15
N HIS A 744 28.44 6.12 14.35
CA HIS A 744 29.81 5.95 14.81
C HIS A 744 30.27 4.52 14.56
N VAL A 745 30.67 4.22 13.31
CA VAL A 745 31.10 2.87 12.91
C VAL A 745 32.28 2.35 13.75
N ARG A 746 33.13 3.24 14.28
CA ARG A 746 34.19 2.87 15.22
C ARG A 746 33.69 2.54 16.63
N ALA A 747 32.45 2.83 16.98
CA ALA A 747 31.86 2.53 18.28
C ALA A 747 31.24 1.11 18.35
N ILE A 748 31.34 0.30 17.29
CA ILE A 748 30.81 -1.07 17.30
C ILE A 748 31.32 -1.88 18.50
N ALA A 749 30.42 -2.68 19.07
CA ALA A 749 30.64 -3.59 20.17
C ALA A 749 31.14 -4.95 19.68
N SER A 750 30.84 -5.37 18.44
CA SER A 750 31.30 -6.68 17.94
C SER A 750 32.82 -6.83 18.06
N ARG A 751 33.27 -7.98 18.60
CA ARG A 751 34.66 -8.35 18.82
C ARG A 751 35.04 -9.59 18.01
N ALA A 752 36.29 -9.63 17.56
CA ALA A 752 36.91 -10.75 16.88
C ALA A 752 38.23 -11.09 17.58
N GLN A 753 38.33 -12.29 18.14
CA GLN A 753 39.52 -12.83 18.76
C GLN A 753 40.23 -13.79 17.81
N ARG A 754 41.54 -13.64 17.64
CA ARG A 754 42.33 -14.58 16.85
C ARG A 754 42.79 -15.75 17.73
N LEU A 755 42.62 -16.98 17.24
CA LEU A 755 43.05 -18.21 17.90
C LEU A 755 44.48 -18.59 17.50
N ASP A 756 45.10 -19.49 18.27
CA ASP A 756 46.42 -20.07 17.96
C ASP A 756 46.44 -20.81 16.61
N SER A 757 45.29 -21.34 16.17
CA SER A 757 45.15 -21.94 14.82
C SER A 757 45.24 -20.93 13.68
N GLY A 758 45.14 -19.63 13.99
CA GLY A 758 45.03 -18.54 13.03
C GLY A 758 43.59 -18.10 12.73
N ASP A 759 42.60 -18.93 13.07
CA ASP A 759 41.17 -18.65 12.85
C ASP A 759 40.62 -17.58 13.82
N TRP A 760 39.41 -17.10 13.55
CA TRP A 760 38.75 -16.04 14.29
C TRP A 760 37.54 -16.56 15.07
N VAL A 761 37.35 -16.06 16.29
CA VAL A 761 36.11 -16.19 17.07
C VAL A 761 35.46 -14.83 17.15
N VAL A 762 34.24 -14.71 16.63
CA VAL A 762 33.54 -13.43 16.51
C VAL A 762 32.28 -13.43 17.37
N THR A 763 32.11 -12.37 18.15
CA THR A 763 30.92 -12.15 18.99
C THR A 763 30.34 -10.76 18.79
N GLY A 764 29.02 -10.64 18.66
CA GLY A 764 28.32 -9.37 18.55
C GLY A 764 26.98 -9.46 17.84
N ASN A 765 26.30 -8.33 17.74
CA ASN A 765 24.96 -8.23 17.15
C ASN A 765 24.93 -7.12 16.11
N LYS A 766 24.65 -7.46 14.85
CA LYS A 766 24.40 -6.50 13.78
C LYS A 766 22.90 -6.32 13.57
N ARG A 767 22.48 -5.13 13.13
CA ARG A 767 21.09 -4.82 12.79
C ARG A 767 21.01 -4.14 11.44
N TRP A 768 19.80 -4.11 10.88
CA TRP A 768 19.51 -3.49 9.59
C TRP A 768 20.43 -3.95 8.46
N SER A 769 20.72 -5.26 8.44
CA SER A 769 21.45 -5.86 7.33
C SER A 769 20.46 -6.28 6.25
N GLY A 770 20.46 -5.54 5.15
CA GLY A 770 19.56 -5.79 4.02
C GLY A 770 19.93 -7.06 3.26
N SER A 771 18.90 -7.84 2.88
CA SER A 771 19.03 -9.08 2.11
C SER A 771 19.84 -10.20 2.77
N SER A 772 20.21 -10.08 4.06
CA SER A 772 20.97 -11.11 4.76
C SER A 772 20.24 -12.46 4.80
N ALA A 773 18.91 -12.47 4.93
CA ALA A 773 18.10 -13.69 4.85
C ALA A 773 18.16 -14.42 3.50
N TRP A 774 18.57 -13.73 2.42
CA TRP A 774 18.67 -14.29 1.06
C TRP A 774 20.13 -14.43 0.59
N ALA A 775 21.08 -13.88 1.33
CA ALA A 775 22.49 -13.86 0.97
C ALA A 775 23.14 -15.22 1.24
N GLY A 776 23.94 -15.71 0.27
CA GLY A 776 24.78 -16.89 0.49
C GLY A 776 26.12 -16.54 1.15
N ILE A 777 26.47 -15.26 1.20
CA ILE A 777 27.67 -14.74 1.87
C ILE A 777 27.39 -13.36 2.47
N ILE A 778 27.88 -13.10 3.68
CA ILE A 778 27.66 -11.87 4.44
C ILE A 778 29.01 -11.30 4.87
N ASN A 779 29.31 -10.07 4.46
CA ASN A 779 30.52 -9.35 4.89
C ASN A 779 30.29 -8.75 6.28
N VAL A 780 31.01 -9.25 7.28
CA VAL A 780 30.91 -8.86 8.69
C VAL A 780 32.18 -8.14 9.13
N PHE A 781 32.02 -7.06 9.89
CA PHE A 781 33.14 -6.28 10.42
C PHE A 781 33.09 -6.21 11.95
N ALA A 782 34.22 -6.47 12.60
CA ALA A 782 34.33 -6.49 14.06
C ALA A 782 35.67 -5.92 14.53
N LYS A 783 35.71 -5.38 15.76
CA LYS A 783 36.94 -4.93 16.40
C LYS A 783 37.78 -6.11 16.84
N GLN A 784 39.09 -6.02 16.71
CA GLN A 784 39.97 -7.05 17.24
C GLN A 784 40.00 -7.00 18.77
N ALA A 785 40.00 -8.17 19.41
CA ALA A 785 39.98 -8.28 20.86
C ALA A 785 41.25 -7.70 21.53
N ASP A 786 42.37 -7.68 20.82
CA ASP A 786 43.65 -7.09 21.23
C ASP A 786 43.75 -5.57 20.97
N GLY A 787 42.71 -4.96 20.37
CA GLY A 787 42.69 -3.55 20.03
C GLY A 787 43.47 -3.17 18.76
N ALA A 788 44.01 -4.13 17.99
CA ALA A 788 44.86 -3.86 16.82
C ALA A 788 44.10 -3.36 15.56
N GLY A 789 42.83 -2.96 15.70
CA GLY A 789 42.00 -2.39 14.64
C GLY A 789 40.72 -3.18 14.42
N MET A 790 40.27 -3.26 13.16
CA MET A 790 39.09 -4.04 12.77
C MET A 790 39.46 -5.14 11.79
N VAL A 791 38.68 -6.22 11.79
CA VAL A 791 38.77 -7.30 10.80
C VAL A 791 37.48 -7.35 9.99
N GLY A 792 37.62 -7.56 8.68
CA GLY A 792 36.51 -7.88 7.78
C GLY A 792 36.52 -9.37 7.47
N LEU A 793 35.36 -10.03 7.53
CA LEU A 793 35.21 -11.47 7.33
C LEU A 793 34.00 -11.73 6.42
N ALA A 794 34.16 -12.56 5.39
CA ALA A 794 33.06 -13.02 4.55
C ALA A 794 32.51 -14.35 5.10
N VAL A 795 31.29 -14.32 5.62
CA VAL A 795 30.71 -15.39 6.44
C VAL A 795 29.49 -15.99 5.76
N ARG A 796 29.38 -17.32 5.72
CA ARG A 796 28.20 -18.00 5.17
C ARG A 796 27.09 -18.14 6.23
N PRO A 797 25.81 -18.00 5.85
CA PRO A 797 24.71 -18.45 6.70
C PRO A 797 24.89 -19.94 7.06
N GLY A 798 24.67 -20.29 8.32
CA GLY A 798 24.87 -21.65 8.83
C GLY A 798 26.28 -21.96 9.35
N THR A 799 27.24 -21.02 9.25
CA THR A 799 28.48 -21.08 10.05
C THR A 799 28.09 -21.22 11.53
N PRO A 800 28.63 -22.19 12.29
CA PRO A 800 28.32 -22.33 13.71
C PRO A 800 28.55 -21.03 14.48
N GLY A 801 27.54 -20.59 15.23
CA GLY A 801 27.53 -19.30 15.93
C GLY A 801 27.03 -18.11 15.10
N VAL A 802 26.62 -18.30 13.84
CA VAL A 802 26.04 -17.24 13.00
C VAL A 802 24.55 -17.49 12.80
N ARG A 803 23.71 -16.58 13.29
CA ARG A 803 22.24 -16.70 13.21
C ARG A 803 21.62 -15.43 12.66
N ILE A 804 20.78 -15.57 11.63
CA ILE A 804 19.94 -14.49 11.11
C ILE A 804 18.72 -14.38 12.03
N GLY A 805 18.45 -13.18 12.54
CA GLY A 805 17.29 -12.92 13.38
C GLY A 805 16.05 -12.56 12.58
N ALA A 806 15.00 -12.15 13.29
CA ALA A 806 13.71 -11.82 12.69
C ALA A 806 13.81 -10.65 11.69
N GLU A 807 12.82 -10.58 10.82
CA GLU A 807 12.61 -9.40 9.97
C GLU A 807 12.29 -8.18 10.83
N GLU A 808 12.96 -7.06 10.53
CA GLU A 808 12.66 -5.77 11.10
C GLU A 808 11.71 -5.00 10.18
N LEU A 809 10.57 -4.58 10.73
CA LEU A 809 9.55 -3.85 9.96
C LEU A 809 10.01 -2.40 9.73
N THR A 810 10.58 -2.12 8.56
CA THR A 810 11.04 -0.77 8.20
C THR A 810 10.01 0.00 7.38
N MET A 811 10.09 1.34 7.43
CA MET A 811 9.21 2.23 6.66
C MET A 811 9.52 2.22 5.16
N GLY A 812 10.80 2.37 4.78
CA GLY A 812 11.30 2.65 3.43
C GLY A 812 11.14 1.51 2.42
N VAL A 813 12.23 1.07 1.79
CA VAL A 813 12.23 0.03 0.73
C VAL A 813 11.67 -1.33 1.17
N ARG A 814 10.34 -1.44 1.24
CA ARG A 814 9.62 -2.53 1.92
C ARG A 814 9.91 -3.92 1.36
N GLY A 815 10.20 -4.02 0.06
CA GLY A 815 10.52 -5.30 -0.56
C GLY A 815 11.90 -5.85 -0.19
N MET A 816 12.82 -5.02 0.34
CA MET A 816 14.16 -5.43 0.75
C MET A 816 14.21 -5.61 2.27
N ILE A 817 13.88 -6.83 2.70
CA ILE A 817 13.81 -7.23 4.10
C ILE A 817 15.14 -6.94 4.82
N GLN A 818 15.03 -6.32 6.00
CA GLN A 818 16.14 -6.05 6.91
C GLN A 818 16.12 -7.08 8.04
N ASN A 819 17.28 -7.65 8.39
CA ASN A 819 17.39 -8.61 9.47
C ASN A 819 18.48 -8.21 10.47
N SER A 820 18.35 -8.68 11.71
CA SER A 820 19.49 -8.75 12.63
C SER A 820 20.40 -9.93 12.29
N LEU A 821 21.68 -9.82 12.62
CA LEU A 821 22.66 -10.89 12.52
C LEU A 821 23.33 -11.06 13.88
N HIS A 822 23.19 -12.25 14.45
CA HIS A 822 23.77 -12.62 15.72
C HIS A 822 25.04 -13.43 15.48
N LEU A 823 26.12 -13.04 16.15
CA LEU A 823 27.41 -13.68 16.14
C LEU A 823 27.67 -14.16 17.57
N ASP A 824 27.45 -15.44 17.81
CA ASP A 824 27.53 -16.10 19.11
C ASP A 824 28.79 -16.99 19.12
N GLN A 825 29.94 -16.39 19.42
CA GLN A 825 31.25 -17.09 19.41
C GLN A 825 31.51 -17.82 18.08
N ALA A 826 31.15 -17.17 16.96
CA ALA A 826 31.23 -17.73 15.62
C ALA A 826 32.68 -18.00 15.23
N ARG A 827 32.99 -19.27 14.91
CA ARG A 827 34.34 -19.67 14.47
C ARG A 827 34.46 -19.55 12.96
N ILE A 828 35.32 -18.64 12.51
CA ILE A 828 35.48 -18.27 11.10
C ILE A 828 36.95 -18.42 10.71
N SER A 829 37.22 -19.13 9.61
CA SER A 829 38.60 -19.35 9.17
C SER A 829 39.26 -18.05 8.69
N ASP A 830 40.57 -17.91 8.90
CA ASP A 830 41.34 -16.79 8.35
C ASP A 830 41.31 -16.74 6.81
N ALA A 831 41.05 -17.88 6.15
CA ALA A 831 40.82 -17.93 4.71
C ALA A 831 39.60 -17.11 4.25
N CYS A 832 38.66 -16.81 5.16
CA CYS A 832 37.48 -15.98 4.92
C CYS A 832 37.74 -14.48 5.12
N ARG A 833 38.98 -14.07 5.41
CA ARG A 833 39.34 -12.67 5.69
C ARG A 833 39.24 -11.78 4.46
N LEU A 834 38.73 -10.57 4.69
CA LEU A 834 38.71 -9.46 3.76
C LEU A 834 39.80 -8.45 4.16
N GLY A 835 40.79 -8.29 3.30
CA GLY A 835 41.95 -7.43 3.52
C GLY A 835 42.98 -8.07 4.46
N ASP A 836 43.89 -7.24 4.94
CA ASP A 836 44.88 -7.62 5.95
C ASP A 836 44.32 -7.48 7.37
N VAL A 837 45.00 -8.14 8.31
CA VAL A 837 44.69 -8.06 9.75
C VAL A 837 44.77 -6.59 10.20
N GLY A 838 43.74 -6.08 10.87
CA GLY A 838 43.62 -4.69 11.29
C GLY A 838 43.07 -3.72 10.22
N GLN A 839 42.97 -4.13 8.95
CA GLN A 839 42.52 -3.29 7.82
C GLN A 839 41.02 -3.41 7.51
N GLY A 840 40.22 -4.05 8.38
CA GLY A 840 38.79 -4.24 8.16
C GLY A 840 38.01 -2.93 7.97
N MET A 841 38.42 -1.85 8.66
CA MET A 841 37.80 -0.54 8.47
C MET A 841 38.11 0.04 7.08
N ALA A 842 39.33 -0.11 6.56
CA ALA A 842 39.69 0.36 5.22
C ALA A 842 38.88 -0.38 4.14
N VAL A 843 38.65 -1.69 4.33
CA VAL A 843 37.78 -2.50 3.46
C VAL A 843 36.33 -1.99 3.48
N ALA A 844 35.77 -1.78 4.67
CA ALA A 844 34.42 -1.24 4.82
C ALA A 844 34.29 0.14 4.16
N GLN A 845 35.22 1.05 4.47
CA GLN A 845 35.25 2.41 3.96
C GLN A 845 35.33 2.46 2.43
N HIS A 846 36.16 1.61 1.81
CA HIS A 846 36.22 1.52 0.35
C HIS A 846 34.85 1.12 -0.24
N ALA A 847 34.19 0.11 0.33
CA ALA A 847 32.89 -0.32 -0.15
C ALA A 847 31.80 0.74 0.04
N MET A 848 31.77 1.37 1.21
CA MET A 848 30.87 2.47 1.55
C MET A 848 31.05 3.68 0.62
N ASN A 849 32.30 4.03 0.28
CA ASN A 849 32.61 5.11 -0.66
C ASN A 849 32.04 4.86 -2.06
N ILE A 850 32.14 3.64 -2.59
CA ILE A 850 31.52 3.30 -3.87
C ILE A 850 29.99 3.21 -3.76
N ALA A 851 29.47 2.70 -2.65
CA ALA A 851 28.02 2.67 -2.39
C ALA A 851 27.40 4.08 -2.36
N ARG A 852 28.12 5.09 -1.86
CA ARG A 852 27.70 6.51 -1.89
C ARG A 852 27.45 7.02 -3.31
N LEU A 853 28.29 6.65 -4.28
CA LEU A 853 28.06 6.95 -5.70
C LEU A 853 26.83 6.20 -6.27
N GLY A 854 26.64 4.95 -5.86
CA GLY A 854 25.44 4.17 -6.21
C GLY A 854 24.16 4.83 -5.68
N ILE A 855 24.17 5.31 -4.45
CA ILE A 855 23.05 6.05 -3.83
C ILE A 855 22.76 7.33 -4.60
N ALA A 856 23.79 8.11 -4.96
CA ALA A 856 23.63 9.31 -5.78
C ALA A 856 22.99 8.99 -7.14
N SER A 857 23.34 7.87 -7.75
CA SER A 857 22.74 7.38 -9.01
C SER A 857 21.27 7.00 -8.85
N VAL A 858 20.91 6.33 -7.73
CA VAL A 858 19.52 6.04 -7.37
C VAL A 858 18.73 7.35 -7.20
N CYS A 859 19.33 8.36 -6.56
CA CYS A 859 18.70 9.69 -6.41
C CYS A 859 18.41 10.36 -7.75
N VAL A 860 19.33 10.30 -8.72
CA VAL A 860 19.10 10.78 -10.09
C VAL A 860 17.89 10.07 -10.72
N GLY A 861 17.80 8.74 -10.61
CA GLY A 861 16.68 7.97 -11.13
C GLY A 861 15.34 8.32 -10.48
N GLY A 862 15.32 8.43 -9.15
CA GLY A 862 14.14 8.85 -8.39
C GLY A 862 13.65 10.25 -8.78
N MET A 863 14.56 11.21 -8.96
CA MET A 863 14.20 12.55 -9.43
C MET A 863 13.67 12.54 -10.87
N LYS A 864 14.27 11.75 -11.76
CA LYS A 864 13.75 11.55 -13.14
C LYS A 864 12.32 11.01 -13.13
N ARG A 865 12.00 10.08 -12.20
CA ARG A 865 10.63 9.60 -12.03
C ARG A 865 9.70 10.68 -11.48
N CYS A 866 10.15 11.48 -10.51
CA CYS A 866 9.39 12.64 -10.03
C CYS A 866 9.05 13.60 -11.17
N ALA A 867 10.05 13.97 -12.00
CA ALA A 867 9.86 14.87 -13.14
C ALA A 867 8.87 14.28 -14.16
N GLN A 868 8.96 12.99 -14.44
CA GLN A 868 8.04 12.31 -15.33
C GLN A 868 6.59 12.34 -14.80
N LEU A 869 6.37 12.07 -13.51
CA LEU A 869 5.04 12.09 -12.90
C LEU A 869 4.48 13.52 -12.83
N MET A 870 5.28 14.49 -12.37
CA MET A 870 4.90 15.91 -12.34
C MET A 870 4.56 16.43 -13.73
N HIS A 871 5.37 16.13 -14.75
CA HIS A 871 5.06 16.53 -16.13
C HIS A 871 3.79 15.87 -16.65
N ARG A 872 3.63 14.54 -16.46
CA ARG A 872 2.43 13.80 -16.89
C ARG A 872 1.15 14.35 -16.25
N TYR A 873 1.22 14.70 -14.98
CA TYR A 873 0.10 15.31 -14.27
C TYR A 873 -0.13 16.75 -14.72
N GLY A 874 0.91 17.59 -14.69
CA GLY A 874 0.84 19.01 -15.02
C GLY A 874 0.37 19.29 -16.44
N ALA A 875 0.82 18.49 -17.42
CA ALA A 875 0.46 18.63 -18.83
C ALA A 875 -1.02 18.29 -19.11
N ARG A 876 -1.70 17.61 -18.17
CA ARG A 876 -3.08 17.12 -18.32
C ARG A 876 -4.05 17.72 -17.31
N ARG A 877 -3.54 18.25 -16.20
CA ARG A 877 -4.36 18.86 -15.14
C ARG A 877 -4.75 20.27 -15.55
N GLN A 878 -6.05 20.52 -15.75
CA GLN A 878 -6.58 21.88 -15.81
C GLN A 878 -6.80 22.44 -14.40
N ILE A 879 -6.42 23.71 -14.22
CA ILE A 879 -6.71 24.56 -13.06
C ILE A 879 -7.42 25.82 -13.54
N GLY A 880 -7.87 26.67 -12.62
CA GLY A 880 -8.63 27.90 -12.98
C GLY A 880 -7.92 28.84 -13.96
N THR A 881 -6.59 28.76 -14.10
CA THR A 881 -5.78 29.59 -15.00
C THR A 881 -5.34 28.87 -16.29
N GLY A 882 -5.89 27.71 -16.63
CA GLY A 882 -5.46 26.90 -17.79
C GLY A 882 -4.82 25.58 -17.37
N LEU A 883 -3.91 25.02 -18.17
CA LEU A 883 -3.18 23.81 -17.75
C LEU A 883 -2.28 24.15 -16.55
N LEU A 884 -2.14 23.22 -15.62
CA LEU A 884 -1.24 23.35 -14.48
C LEU A 884 0.19 23.55 -14.97
N LEU A 885 0.57 22.95 -16.10
CA LEU A 885 1.87 23.17 -16.73
C LEU A 885 2.02 24.57 -17.34
N ASP A 886 0.95 25.30 -17.62
CA ASP A 886 1.02 26.69 -18.07
C ASP A 886 1.23 27.66 -16.90
N ASN A 887 0.96 27.21 -15.66
CA ASN A 887 1.18 28.01 -14.46
C ASN A 887 2.68 28.32 -14.31
N PRO A 888 3.07 29.60 -14.12
CA PRO A 888 4.48 29.99 -14.05
C PRO A 888 5.22 29.36 -12.87
N LEU A 889 4.55 29.12 -11.73
CA LEU A 889 5.16 28.46 -10.57
C LEU A 889 5.38 26.97 -10.83
N SER A 890 4.44 26.31 -11.52
CA SER A 890 4.60 24.91 -11.93
C SER A 890 5.75 24.73 -12.92
N ARG A 891 5.88 25.64 -13.89
CA ARG A 891 7.01 25.66 -14.85
C ARG A 891 8.33 25.90 -14.16
N LEU A 892 8.36 26.82 -13.19
CA LEU A 892 9.55 27.08 -12.38
C LEU A 892 9.97 25.83 -11.62
N ARG A 893 9.04 25.16 -10.91
CA ARG A 893 9.33 23.92 -10.17
C ARG A 893 9.86 22.80 -11.07
N LEU A 894 9.24 22.57 -12.22
CA LEU A 894 9.72 21.57 -13.19
C LEU A 894 11.06 21.96 -13.81
N GLY A 895 11.31 23.26 -14.04
CA GLY A 895 12.59 23.78 -14.49
C GLY A 895 13.70 23.55 -13.46
N GLU A 896 13.45 23.88 -12.20
CA GLU A 896 14.41 23.62 -11.11
C GLU A 896 14.65 22.12 -10.92
N LEU A 897 13.62 21.28 -11.01
CA LEU A 897 13.79 19.82 -10.94
C LEU A 897 14.65 19.29 -12.10
N ARG A 898 14.48 19.85 -13.30
CA ARG A 898 15.38 19.54 -14.43
C ARG A 898 16.82 19.93 -14.10
N ASP A 899 17.07 21.14 -13.61
CA ASP A 899 18.41 21.60 -13.26
C ASP A 899 19.05 20.73 -12.16
N ARG A 900 18.28 20.29 -11.16
CA ARG A 900 18.73 19.33 -10.13
C ARG A 900 19.14 17.98 -10.74
N ILE A 901 18.33 17.45 -11.67
CA ILE A 901 18.63 16.19 -12.35
C ILE A 901 19.91 16.33 -13.18
N ASP A 902 19.99 17.37 -14.02
CA ASP A 902 21.11 17.58 -14.94
C ASP A 902 22.42 17.84 -14.15
N GLY A 903 22.35 18.66 -13.10
CA GLY A 903 23.48 18.95 -12.22
C GLY A 903 23.99 17.72 -11.45
N LEU A 904 23.10 16.98 -10.76
CA LEU A 904 23.51 15.79 -10.02
C LEU A 904 24.00 14.68 -10.95
N ASN A 905 23.35 14.50 -12.11
CA ASN A 905 23.78 13.51 -13.10
C ASN A 905 25.18 13.82 -13.63
N ALA A 906 25.50 15.10 -13.87
CA ALA A 906 26.84 15.51 -14.26
C ALA A 906 27.89 15.25 -13.17
N LEU A 907 27.56 15.50 -11.90
CA LEU A 907 28.44 15.15 -10.78
C LEU A 907 28.69 13.64 -10.70
N VAL A 908 27.64 12.82 -10.77
CA VAL A 908 27.74 11.36 -10.74
C VAL A 908 28.56 10.85 -11.93
N GLU A 909 28.29 11.31 -13.15
CA GLU A 909 29.02 10.91 -14.34
C GLU A 909 30.50 11.31 -14.29
N HIS A 910 30.81 12.51 -13.78
CA HIS A 910 32.19 12.98 -13.60
C HIS A 910 32.95 12.09 -12.62
N LEU A 911 32.42 11.89 -11.41
CA LEU A 911 33.09 11.08 -10.39
C LEU A 911 33.21 9.61 -10.82
N ALA A 912 32.18 9.06 -11.46
CA ALA A 912 32.23 7.69 -11.98
C ALA A 912 33.30 7.52 -13.07
N THR A 913 33.43 8.52 -13.96
CA THR A 913 34.46 8.51 -15.01
C THR A 913 35.87 8.59 -14.41
N GLU A 914 36.08 9.41 -13.39
CA GLU A 914 37.37 9.53 -12.71
C GLU A 914 37.77 8.22 -12.02
N LEU A 915 36.81 7.54 -11.36
CA LEU A 915 37.04 6.21 -10.77
C LEU A 915 37.39 5.16 -11.84
N ASP A 916 36.71 5.17 -12.98
CA ASP A 916 36.98 4.26 -14.10
C ASP A 916 38.36 4.51 -14.73
N LEU A 917 38.86 5.75 -14.66
CA LEU A 917 40.22 6.13 -15.06
C LEU A 917 41.28 5.84 -13.98
N GLY A 918 40.89 5.34 -12.81
CA GLY A 918 41.78 5.07 -11.70
C GLY A 918 42.28 6.32 -10.97
N VAL A 919 41.60 7.45 -11.11
CA VAL A 919 41.94 8.68 -10.38
C VAL A 919 41.58 8.50 -8.90
N ALA A 920 42.51 8.82 -8.01
CA ALA A 920 42.27 8.83 -6.58
C ALA A 920 41.37 10.01 -6.20
N LEU A 921 40.07 9.74 -6.05
CA LEU A 921 39.11 10.73 -5.59
C LEU A 921 39.22 10.94 -4.06
N PRO A 922 39.14 12.19 -3.57
CA PRO A 922 38.87 12.44 -2.17
C PRO A 922 37.57 11.77 -1.74
N GLU A 923 37.54 11.19 -0.54
CA GLU A 923 36.31 10.64 0.04
C GLU A 923 35.20 11.70 0.11
N ASP A 924 35.59 12.95 0.38
CA ASP A 924 34.73 14.12 0.44
C ASP A 924 33.86 14.26 -0.83
N CYS A 925 34.38 13.94 -2.01
CA CYS A 925 33.63 14.04 -3.27
C CYS A 925 32.47 13.03 -3.33
N LEU A 926 32.70 11.80 -2.87
CA LEU A 926 31.70 10.74 -2.87
C LEU A 926 30.67 10.97 -1.75
N LEU A 927 31.12 11.48 -0.61
CA LEU A 927 30.25 11.94 0.48
C LEU A 927 29.31 13.05 -0.03
N ILE A 928 29.85 14.07 -0.71
CA ILE A 928 29.06 15.16 -1.31
C ILE A 928 28.03 14.63 -2.31
N ALA A 929 28.42 13.73 -3.22
CA ALA A 929 27.48 13.17 -4.19
C ALA A 929 26.29 12.48 -3.50
N LYS A 930 26.55 11.74 -2.41
CA LYS A 930 25.49 11.11 -1.59
C LYS A 930 24.64 12.14 -0.86
N THR A 931 25.23 13.08 -0.11
CA THR A 931 24.47 14.05 0.70
C THR A 931 23.61 14.94 -0.17
N LEU A 932 24.21 15.52 -1.21
CA LEU A 932 23.52 16.39 -2.15
C LEU A 932 22.42 15.62 -2.88
N GLY A 933 22.71 14.42 -3.41
CA GLY A 933 21.71 13.61 -4.08
C GLY A 933 20.52 13.24 -3.18
N SER A 934 20.78 12.94 -1.90
CA SER A 934 19.75 12.57 -0.93
C SER A 934 18.80 13.74 -0.62
N GLU A 935 19.35 14.94 -0.40
CA GLU A 935 18.54 16.14 -0.17
C GLU A 935 17.76 16.54 -1.42
N LEU A 936 18.39 16.53 -2.59
CA LEU A 936 17.72 16.86 -3.85
C LEU A 936 16.58 15.89 -4.17
N LEU A 937 16.75 14.57 -3.96
CA LEU A 937 15.67 13.60 -4.13
C LEU A 937 14.54 13.85 -3.12
N SER A 938 14.87 14.05 -1.84
CA SER A 938 13.86 14.29 -0.80
C SER A 938 13.04 15.55 -1.06
N GLN A 939 13.68 16.63 -1.48
CA GLN A 939 12.99 17.86 -1.89
C GLN A 939 12.12 17.61 -3.12
N SER A 940 12.65 16.93 -4.14
CA SER A 940 11.92 16.67 -5.39
C SER A 940 10.71 15.75 -5.18
N ALA A 941 10.82 14.77 -4.29
CA ALA A 941 9.72 13.89 -3.92
C ALA A 941 8.63 14.64 -3.15
N ASP A 942 9.01 15.52 -2.20
CA ASP A 942 8.06 16.38 -1.49
C ASP A 942 7.36 17.37 -2.43
N GLU A 943 8.12 18.02 -3.30
CA GLU A 943 7.58 18.92 -4.33
C GLU A 943 6.67 18.17 -5.29
N MET A 944 6.97 16.91 -5.65
CA MET A 944 6.06 16.06 -6.43
C MET A 944 4.76 15.80 -5.66
N MET A 945 4.82 15.42 -4.38
CA MET A 945 3.63 15.22 -3.55
C MET A 945 2.75 16.47 -3.54
N GLN A 946 3.35 17.65 -3.32
CA GLN A 946 2.65 18.93 -3.35
C GLN A 946 2.11 19.29 -4.74
N PHE A 947 2.90 19.03 -5.80
CA PHE A 947 2.54 19.33 -7.18
C PHE A 947 1.33 18.51 -7.63
N LEU A 948 1.25 17.23 -7.21
CA LEU A 948 0.11 16.36 -7.46
C LEU A 948 -1.10 16.75 -6.56
N GLY A 949 -0.86 17.24 -5.34
CA GLY A 949 -1.89 17.61 -4.37
C GLY A 949 -2.41 16.37 -3.61
N GLY A 950 -3.71 16.30 -3.29
CA GLY A 950 -4.28 15.11 -2.61
C GLY A 950 -4.06 13.80 -3.37
N ARG A 951 -3.83 13.91 -4.68
CA ARG A 951 -3.42 12.85 -5.59
C ARG A 951 -2.08 12.24 -5.23
N GLY A 952 -1.08 13.05 -4.89
CA GLY A 952 0.22 12.57 -4.43
C GLY A 952 0.12 11.64 -3.22
N TYR A 953 -0.95 11.77 -2.41
CA TYR A 953 -1.19 10.92 -1.24
C TYR A 953 -1.87 9.57 -1.55
N ILE A 954 -2.46 9.40 -2.74
CA ILE A 954 -3.19 8.17 -3.08
C ILE A 954 -2.19 7.07 -3.46
N GLU A 955 -2.35 5.89 -2.86
CA GLU A 955 -1.44 4.75 -3.07
C GLU A 955 -1.41 4.18 -4.51
N SER A 956 -2.29 4.64 -5.41
CA SER A 956 -2.39 4.12 -6.77
C SER A 956 -1.37 4.69 -7.77
N ASN A 957 -0.54 5.68 -7.42
CA ASN A 957 0.32 6.40 -8.40
C ASN A 957 1.83 6.43 -8.08
N LEU A 958 2.34 5.56 -7.20
CA LEU A 958 3.74 5.45 -6.78
C LEU A 958 4.34 6.68 -6.07
N ALA A 959 3.68 7.85 -6.08
CA ALA A 959 4.18 9.04 -5.39
C ALA A 959 4.38 8.79 -3.89
N PRO A 960 3.46 8.12 -3.14
CA PRO A 960 3.70 7.78 -1.74
C PRO A 960 4.89 6.85 -1.53
N GLN A 961 5.12 5.89 -2.42
CA GLN A 961 6.27 4.98 -2.36
C GLN A 961 7.58 5.77 -2.53
N ILE A 962 7.68 6.61 -3.55
CA ILE A 962 8.87 7.42 -3.82
C ILE A 962 9.14 8.39 -2.66
N PHE A 963 8.09 9.07 -2.15
CA PHE A 963 8.20 9.97 -1.02
C PHE A 963 8.73 9.27 0.25
N ARG A 964 8.21 8.09 0.54
CA ARG A 964 8.62 7.24 1.66
C ARG A 964 10.05 6.73 1.50
N ASP A 965 10.39 6.20 0.33
CA ASP A 965 11.69 5.59 0.06
C ASP A 965 12.82 6.63 -0.06
N ALA A 966 12.50 7.85 -0.52
CA ALA A 966 13.44 8.97 -0.56
C ALA A 966 13.98 9.36 0.82
N ARG A 967 13.30 8.99 1.91
CA ARG A 967 13.78 9.22 3.29
C ARG A 967 14.96 8.32 3.65
N LEU A 968 15.05 7.12 3.05
CA LEU A 968 16.14 6.18 3.35
C LEU A 968 17.51 6.78 3.01
N THR A 969 17.64 7.45 1.86
CA THR A 969 18.93 7.99 1.39
C THR A 969 19.53 9.02 2.34
N ARG A 970 18.68 9.78 3.04
CA ARG A 970 19.09 10.79 4.01
C ARG A 970 19.66 10.23 5.32
N ILE A 971 19.38 8.97 5.64
CA ILE A 971 19.81 8.32 6.90
C ILE A 971 20.74 7.13 6.69
N PHE A 972 20.65 6.46 5.54
CA PHE A 972 21.52 5.37 5.16
C PHE A 972 22.96 5.90 4.98
N GLU A 973 23.96 5.13 5.41
CA GLU A 973 25.36 5.58 5.47
C GLU A 973 25.60 6.81 6.39
N GLY A 974 24.67 7.07 7.33
CA GLY A 974 24.71 8.19 8.27
C GLY A 974 23.79 9.35 7.84
N PRO A 975 23.18 10.07 8.80
CA PRO A 975 22.38 11.26 8.55
C PRO A 975 23.17 12.33 7.78
N THR A 976 22.50 13.01 6.82
CA THR A 976 23.11 14.12 6.05
C THR A 976 23.78 15.15 6.96
N GLU A 977 23.13 15.54 8.05
CA GLU A 977 23.64 16.55 8.98
C GLU A 977 25.00 16.16 9.57
N THR A 978 25.13 14.94 10.09
CA THR A 978 26.38 14.42 10.66
C THR A 978 27.49 14.38 9.61
N LEU A 979 27.17 14.00 8.37
CA LEU A 979 28.14 13.95 7.28
C LEU A 979 28.60 15.35 6.83
N LEU A 980 27.72 16.35 6.86
CA LEU A 980 28.08 17.74 6.55
C LEU A 980 28.95 18.35 7.66
N VAL A 981 28.65 18.07 8.93
CA VAL A 981 29.53 18.44 10.05
C VAL A 981 30.91 17.80 9.88
N HIS A 982 30.97 16.50 9.53
CA HIS A 982 32.24 15.82 9.28
C HIS A 982 33.02 16.48 8.14
N LEU A 983 32.36 16.77 7.02
CA LEU A 983 32.96 17.43 5.86
C LEU A 983 33.52 18.81 6.21
N GLY A 984 32.74 19.67 6.89
CA GLY A 984 33.21 21.00 7.28
C GLY A 984 34.34 20.95 8.30
N SER A 985 34.30 20.02 9.25
CA SER A 985 35.38 19.80 10.20
C SER A 985 36.68 19.41 9.49
N ARG A 986 36.62 18.52 8.48
CA ARG A 986 37.79 18.18 7.67
C ARG A 986 38.36 19.40 6.96
N LEU A 987 37.50 20.24 6.38
CA LEU A 987 37.94 21.45 5.67
C LEU A 987 38.61 22.49 6.58
N LEU A 988 38.16 22.63 7.83
CA LEU A 988 38.77 23.57 8.78
C LEU A 988 40.04 23.03 9.44
N ASN A 989 40.08 21.74 9.76
CA ASN A 989 41.14 21.13 10.57
C ASN A 989 42.28 20.51 9.73
N GLY A 990 42.48 20.97 8.49
CA GLY A 990 43.65 20.62 7.67
C GLY A 990 43.45 19.55 6.59
N GLY A 991 42.21 19.15 6.31
CA GLY A 991 41.85 18.32 5.15
C GLY A 991 41.87 19.14 3.86
N ASP A 992 43.02 19.17 3.18
CA ASP A 992 43.19 19.89 1.91
C ASP A 992 42.82 19.05 0.67
N ASP A 993 42.29 17.83 0.84
CA ASP A 993 42.06 16.90 -0.28
C ASP A 993 41.01 17.42 -1.26
N LEU A 994 39.87 17.91 -0.77
CA LEU A 994 38.84 18.52 -1.62
C LEU A 994 39.30 19.83 -2.28
N PRO A 995 39.89 20.81 -1.56
CA PRO A 995 40.47 22.00 -2.19
C PRO A 995 41.55 21.70 -3.24
N ARG A 996 42.46 20.73 -2.98
CA ARG A 996 43.47 20.30 -3.97
C ARG A 996 42.83 19.65 -5.19
N TYR A 997 41.77 18.87 -4.99
CA TYR A 997 41.02 18.27 -6.10
C TYR A 997 40.32 19.33 -6.96
N LEU A 998 39.73 20.34 -6.33
CA LEU A 998 39.16 21.50 -7.02
C LEU A 998 40.22 22.24 -7.84
N GLU A 999 41.36 22.56 -7.25
CA GLU A 999 42.47 23.27 -7.92
C GLU A 999 43.07 22.46 -9.07
N GLY A 1000 43.36 21.17 -8.83
CA GLY A 1000 44.05 20.32 -9.78
C GLY A 1000 43.10 19.71 -10.82
N ALA A 1001 42.26 18.77 -10.38
CA ALA A 1001 41.46 17.94 -11.28
C ALA A 1001 40.36 18.74 -12.00
N LEU A 1002 39.73 19.69 -11.29
CA LEU A 1002 38.64 20.50 -11.84
C LEU A 1002 39.09 21.88 -12.34
N SER A 1003 40.33 22.30 -12.08
CA SER A 1003 40.86 23.62 -12.45
C SER A 1003 40.05 24.80 -11.86
N ALA A 1004 39.40 24.58 -10.73
CA ALA A 1004 38.54 25.53 -10.01
C ALA A 1004 39.27 26.20 -8.83
N GLY A 1005 40.49 26.70 -9.06
CA GLY A 1005 41.33 27.27 -7.99
C GLY A 1005 40.81 28.58 -7.38
N ALA A 1006 39.90 29.29 -8.05
CA ALA A 1006 39.21 30.42 -7.45
C ALA A 1006 38.24 29.97 -6.35
N LEU A 1007 37.42 28.95 -6.66
CA LEU A 1007 36.46 28.37 -5.74
C LEU A 1007 37.15 27.72 -4.52
N ALA A 1008 38.26 27.01 -4.75
CA ALA A 1008 39.04 26.42 -3.65
C ALA A 1008 39.57 27.46 -2.66
N ARG A 1009 40.04 28.62 -3.15
CA ARG A 1009 40.47 29.74 -2.30
C ARG A 1009 39.28 30.36 -1.56
N GLU A 1010 38.18 30.59 -2.25
CA GLU A 1010 36.96 31.14 -1.65
C GLU A 1010 36.44 30.25 -0.51
N LEU A 1011 36.41 28.92 -0.70
CA LEU A 1011 36.00 27.97 0.35
C LEU A 1011 36.89 28.08 1.60
N ARG A 1012 38.21 28.23 1.44
CA ARG A 1012 39.13 28.42 2.58
C ARG A 1012 38.87 29.76 3.28
N GLU A 1013 38.71 30.84 2.52
CA GLU A 1013 38.43 32.18 3.06
C GLU A 1013 37.06 32.26 3.76
N LEU A 1014 36.05 31.58 3.22
CA LEU A 1014 34.73 31.44 3.86
C LEU A 1014 34.84 30.62 5.14
N GLY A 1015 35.56 29.50 5.13
CA GLY A 1015 35.79 28.69 6.32
C GLY A 1015 36.43 29.48 7.45
N ALA A 1016 37.50 30.22 7.16
CA ALA A 1016 38.18 31.08 8.14
C ALA A 1016 37.25 32.16 8.70
N ARG A 1017 36.45 32.81 7.85
CA ARG A 1017 35.47 33.82 8.28
C ARG A 1017 34.35 33.23 9.14
N LEU A 1018 33.76 32.11 8.73
CA LEU A 1018 32.70 31.44 9.48
C LEU A 1018 33.21 30.96 10.85
N ALA A 1019 34.45 30.45 10.92
CA ALA A 1019 35.06 30.08 12.20
C ALA A 1019 35.21 31.29 13.14
N GLN A 1020 35.66 32.44 12.61
CA GLN A 1020 35.75 33.68 13.38
C GLN A 1020 34.37 34.17 13.84
N ASP A 1021 33.38 34.18 12.95
CA ASP A 1021 32.01 34.61 13.25
C ASP A 1021 31.32 33.69 14.27
N GLY A 1022 31.55 32.37 14.15
CA GLY A 1022 31.05 31.38 15.09
C GLY A 1022 31.62 31.57 16.49
N LEU A 1023 32.94 31.76 16.61
CA LEU A 1023 33.59 32.08 17.88
C LEU A 1023 33.07 33.39 18.48
N ALA A 1024 32.92 34.44 17.66
CA ALA A 1024 32.37 35.72 18.10
C ALA A 1024 30.93 35.62 18.62
N ASN A 1025 30.16 34.64 18.13
CA ASN A 1025 28.78 34.38 18.56
C ASN A 1025 28.64 33.16 19.49
N ALA A 1026 29.74 32.57 19.98
CA ALA A 1026 29.72 31.38 20.84
C ALA A 1026 28.74 31.48 22.03
N PRO A 1027 28.62 32.61 22.77
CA PRO A 1027 27.65 32.72 23.86
C PRO A 1027 26.18 32.58 23.43
N LYS A 1028 25.85 32.90 22.17
CA LYS A 1028 24.50 32.74 21.62
C LYS A 1028 24.26 31.33 21.07
N LEU A 1029 25.32 30.59 20.82
CA LEU A 1029 25.31 29.25 20.24
C LEU A 1029 25.63 28.20 21.29
N ASP A 1030 25.33 28.44 22.56
CA ASP A 1030 25.57 27.51 23.68
C ASP A 1030 27.04 27.10 23.87
N GLY A 1031 27.96 28.03 23.58
CA GLY A 1031 29.40 27.88 23.79
C GLY A 1031 30.22 27.61 22.53
N ALA A 1032 31.55 27.59 22.70
CA ALA A 1032 32.49 27.55 21.58
C ALA A 1032 32.39 26.25 20.75
N ALA A 1033 32.09 25.11 21.37
CA ALA A 1033 32.00 23.85 20.64
C ALA A 1033 30.70 23.65 19.88
N HIS A 1034 29.58 24.04 20.46
CA HIS A 1034 28.32 24.07 19.72
C HIS A 1034 28.41 25.05 18.54
N ALA A 1035 29.07 26.19 18.72
CA ALA A 1035 29.41 27.09 17.62
C ALA A 1035 30.30 26.42 16.55
N ALA A 1036 31.31 25.64 16.95
CA ALA A 1036 32.17 24.92 16.01
C ALA A 1036 31.41 23.84 15.21
N VAL A 1037 30.52 23.06 15.85
CA VAL A 1037 29.65 22.10 15.17
C VAL A 1037 28.75 22.81 14.15
N TRP A 1038 28.21 23.96 14.51
CA TRP A 1038 27.37 24.78 13.64
C TRP A 1038 28.14 25.32 12.43
N VAL A 1039 29.34 25.87 12.66
CA VAL A 1039 30.25 26.30 11.59
C VAL A 1039 30.59 25.15 10.66
N ASN A 1040 30.92 23.98 11.20
CA ASN A 1040 31.25 22.79 10.43
C ASN A 1040 30.06 22.36 9.53
N TYR A 1041 28.84 22.31 10.06
CA TYR A 1041 27.66 21.99 9.28
C TYR A 1041 27.48 22.94 8.08
N TRP A 1042 27.56 24.25 8.32
CA TRP A 1042 27.37 25.25 7.28
C TRP A 1042 28.50 25.28 6.26
N LEU A 1043 29.76 25.11 6.70
CA LEU A 1043 30.89 25.00 5.78
C LEU A 1043 30.78 23.74 4.91
N GLY A 1044 30.40 22.60 5.48
CA GLY A 1044 30.12 21.39 4.72
C GLY A 1044 29.00 21.62 3.69
N THR A 1045 27.96 22.36 4.07
CA THR A 1045 26.86 22.75 3.17
C THR A 1045 27.33 23.62 2.01
N ILE A 1046 28.23 24.58 2.24
CA ILE A 1046 28.82 25.39 1.16
C ILE A 1046 29.69 24.49 0.24
N ALA A 1047 30.52 23.63 0.83
CA ALA A 1047 31.46 22.79 0.11
C ALA A 1047 30.77 21.83 -0.87
N GLN A 1048 29.62 21.24 -0.49
CA GLN A 1048 28.86 20.38 -1.42
C GLN A 1048 28.37 21.13 -2.66
N TRP A 1049 27.87 22.36 -2.49
CA TRP A 1049 27.43 23.19 -3.61
C TRP A 1049 28.60 23.71 -4.43
N GLY A 1050 29.73 24.00 -3.78
CA GLY A 1050 30.97 24.38 -4.46
C GLY A 1050 31.48 23.28 -5.40
N LEU A 1051 31.55 22.03 -4.93
CA LEU A 1051 31.95 20.91 -5.79
C LEU A 1051 31.00 20.73 -6.98
N LEU A 1052 29.68 20.82 -6.74
CA LEU A 1052 28.69 20.73 -7.81
C LEU A 1052 28.90 21.85 -8.85
N LEU A 1053 29.10 23.09 -8.40
CA LEU A 1053 29.36 24.24 -9.28
C LEU A 1053 30.61 24.02 -10.15
N ALA A 1054 31.72 23.60 -9.55
CA ALA A 1054 32.98 23.36 -10.29
C ALA A 1054 32.81 22.28 -11.37
N VAL A 1055 32.06 21.21 -11.09
CA VAL A 1055 31.77 20.17 -12.08
C VAL A 1055 30.86 20.70 -13.20
N ILE A 1056 29.84 21.48 -12.86
CA ILE A 1056 28.91 22.05 -13.84
C ILE A 1056 29.62 23.09 -14.73
N GLU A 1057 30.48 23.95 -14.18
CA GLU A 1057 31.31 24.89 -14.95
C GLU A 1057 32.18 24.16 -15.98
N ARG A 1058 32.84 23.07 -15.56
CA ARG A 1058 33.62 22.23 -16.47
C ARG A 1058 32.77 21.57 -17.53
N ALA A 1059 31.60 21.05 -17.18
CA ALA A 1059 30.69 20.40 -18.12
C ALA A 1059 30.07 21.40 -19.11
N ALA A 1060 29.76 22.62 -18.67
CA ALA A 1060 29.28 23.72 -19.50
C ALA A 1060 30.38 24.21 -20.48
N ALA A 1061 31.63 24.32 -20.01
CA ALA A 1061 32.77 24.61 -20.88
C ALA A 1061 32.98 23.54 -21.97
N GLN A 1062 32.49 22.32 -21.74
CA GLN A 1062 32.50 21.20 -22.68
C GLN A 1062 31.18 21.05 -23.46
N GLN A 1063 30.25 22.00 -23.35
CA GLN A 1063 28.93 22.02 -24.00
C GLN A 1063 28.05 20.80 -23.69
N ARG A 1064 28.23 20.17 -22.52
CA ARG A 1064 27.42 19.01 -22.09
C ARG A 1064 26.20 19.39 -21.25
N ILE A 1065 26.17 20.62 -20.73
CA ILE A 1065 25.09 21.18 -19.90
C ILE A 1065 24.74 22.55 -20.45
N ASP A 1066 23.48 22.97 -20.30
CA ASP A 1066 23.03 24.29 -20.73
C ASP A 1066 23.34 25.42 -19.74
N ASP A 1067 23.25 26.66 -20.20
CA ASP A 1067 23.50 27.85 -19.36
C ASP A 1067 22.48 28.02 -18.22
N GLY A 1068 21.32 27.37 -18.31
CA GLY A 1068 20.27 27.40 -17.28
C GLY A 1068 20.71 26.67 -16.02
N THR A 1069 21.17 25.43 -16.18
CA THR A 1069 21.68 24.62 -15.07
C THR A 1069 22.94 25.22 -14.45
N LEU A 1070 23.81 25.86 -15.23
CA LEU A 1070 24.95 26.61 -14.69
C LEU A 1070 24.51 27.76 -13.79
N ARG A 1071 23.58 28.61 -14.24
CA ARG A 1071 23.03 29.71 -13.42
C ARG A 1071 22.30 29.19 -12.17
N TRP A 1072 21.61 28.06 -12.27
CA TRP A 1072 20.99 27.42 -11.13
C TRP A 1072 22.04 27.02 -10.08
N ALA A 1073 23.12 26.34 -10.49
CA ALA A 1073 24.18 25.92 -9.59
C ALA A 1073 24.88 27.11 -8.91
N GLN A 1074 25.17 28.18 -9.66
CA GLN A 1074 25.72 29.43 -9.12
C GLN A 1074 24.80 30.00 -8.04
N ARG A 1075 23.49 30.10 -8.32
CA ARG A 1075 22.50 30.58 -7.35
C ARG A 1075 22.45 29.72 -6.09
N GLN A 1076 22.47 28.39 -6.21
CA GLN A 1076 22.43 27.51 -5.03
C GLN A 1076 23.68 27.66 -4.16
N TYR A 1077 24.86 27.83 -4.78
CA TYR A 1077 26.09 28.10 -4.06
C TYR A 1077 26.05 29.45 -3.33
N GLU A 1078 25.59 30.51 -3.99
CA GLU A 1078 25.38 31.84 -3.38
C GLU A 1078 24.40 31.77 -2.20
N LEU A 1079 23.25 31.10 -2.37
CA LEU A 1079 22.25 30.91 -1.31
C LEU A 1079 22.82 30.13 -0.12
N ALA A 1080 23.68 29.14 -0.35
CA ALA A 1080 24.35 28.41 0.72
C ALA A 1080 25.29 29.30 1.53
N ILE A 1081 26.02 30.20 0.86
CA ILE A 1081 26.89 31.19 1.52
C ILE A 1081 26.06 32.18 2.34
N GLU A 1082 25.00 32.74 1.77
CA GLU A 1082 24.12 33.69 2.46
C GLU A 1082 23.46 33.04 3.68
N ALA A 1083 22.98 31.81 3.53
CA ALA A 1083 22.40 31.04 4.63
C ALA A 1083 23.45 30.80 5.73
N ALA A 1084 24.65 30.34 5.39
CA ALA A 1084 25.73 30.12 6.35
C ALA A 1084 26.11 31.39 7.10
N GLN A 1085 26.34 32.50 6.39
CA GLN A 1085 26.68 33.79 7.01
C GLN A 1085 25.57 34.27 7.94
N ARG A 1086 24.31 34.14 7.51
CA ARG A 1086 23.17 34.51 8.35
C ARG A 1086 23.09 33.63 9.59
N GLN A 1087 23.23 32.32 9.44
CA GLN A 1087 22.98 31.32 10.48
C GLN A 1087 24.15 31.18 11.47
N VAL A 1088 25.39 31.31 11.01
CA VAL A 1088 26.57 31.39 11.88
C VAL A 1088 26.67 32.77 12.53
N GLY A 1089 26.26 33.83 11.81
CA GLY A 1089 26.20 35.19 12.34
C GLY A 1089 24.92 35.56 13.11
N LEU A 1090 24.03 34.59 13.41
CA LEU A 1090 22.64 34.87 13.82
C LEU A 1090 22.49 35.68 15.13
N ARG A 1091 21.38 36.44 15.15
CA ARG A 1091 21.00 37.52 16.09
C ARG A 1091 20.08 37.09 17.25
N SER A 1092 19.71 35.80 17.34
CA SER A 1092 18.87 35.21 18.40
C SER A 1092 19.59 34.02 19.04
N ALA A 1093 19.60 33.94 20.37
CA ALA A 1093 20.27 32.86 21.11
C ALA A 1093 19.54 31.51 20.95
N LEU A 1094 20.30 30.42 20.94
CA LEU A 1094 19.75 29.07 21.08
C LEU A 1094 19.06 28.95 22.45
N PRO A 1095 17.89 28.30 22.52
CA PRO A 1095 17.31 27.93 23.80
C PRO A 1095 18.26 26.99 24.55
N THR A 1096 18.38 27.18 25.85
CA THR A 1096 19.14 26.27 26.72
C THR A 1096 18.44 24.91 26.82
N THR A 1097 19.20 23.85 27.13
CA THR A 1097 18.63 22.52 27.37
C THR A 1097 17.56 22.54 28.46
N ALA A 1098 17.71 23.39 29.48
CA ALA A 1098 16.72 23.55 30.54
C ALA A 1098 15.40 24.15 30.00
N GLU A 1099 15.46 25.19 29.17
CA GLU A 1099 14.28 25.79 28.56
C GLU A 1099 13.54 24.79 27.64
N LEU A 1100 14.29 23.98 26.89
CA LEU A 1100 13.73 22.93 26.04
C LEU A 1100 13.12 21.80 26.86
N ASN A 1101 13.78 21.37 27.94
CA ASN A 1101 13.26 20.34 28.84
C ASN A 1101 11.98 20.81 29.55
N ASP A 1102 11.95 22.06 30.02
CA ASP A 1102 10.78 22.65 30.65
C ASP A 1102 9.61 22.76 29.66
N TRP A 1103 9.89 23.16 28.41
CA TRP A 1103 8.89 23.19 27.35
C TRP A 1103 8.40 21.78 27.00
N ALA A 1104 9.30 20.83 26.80
CA ALA A 1104 8.96 19.44 26.47
C ALA A 1104 8.18 18.77 27.60
N ALA A 1105 8.51 19.04 28.87
CA ALA A 1105 7.76 18.55 30.02
C ALA A 1105 6.33 19.12 30.06
N ARG A 1106 6.16 20.43 29.77
CA ARG A 1106 4.83 21.04 29.65
C ARG A 1106 4.03 20.43 28.50
N THR A 1107 4.64 20.26 27.33
CA THR A 1107 3.99 19.62 26.18
C THR A 1107 3.65 18.16 26.45
N GLY A 1108 4.52 17.42 27.13
CA GLY A 1108 4.26 16.05 27.59
C GLY A 1108 3.08 15.99 28.57
N PHE A 1109 2.94 16.98 29.44
CA PHE A 1109 1.76 17.12 30.30
C PHE A 1109 0.48 17.44 29.52
N GLU A 1110 0.54 18.34 28.53
CA GLU A 1110 -0.60 18.71 27.68
C GLU A 1110 -1.11 17.54 26.83
N ILE A 1111 -0.21 16.73 26.27
CA ILE A 1111 -0.54 15.55 25.46
C ILE A 1111 -0.94 14.36 26.36
N GLY A 1112 -0.31 14.24 27.54
CA GLY A 1112 -0.39 13.07 28.42
C GLY A 1112 0.56 11.95 27.97
N SER A 1113 0.83 10.99 28.87
CA SER A 1113 1.68 9.81 28.60
C SER A 1113 0.94 8.77 27.74
N ILE A 1114 0.63 9.13 26.48
CA ILE A 1114 -0.10 8.27 25.54
C ILE A 1114 0.88 7.29 24.87
N GLU A 1115 0.71 6.00 25.17
CA GLU A 1115 1.29 4.91 24.38
C GLU A 1115 0.16 4.13 23.69
N GLN A 1116 0.16 4.11 22.36
CA GLN A 1116 -0.84 3.39 21.58
C GLN A 1116 -0.39 1.95 21.38
N THR A 1117 -1.17 0.99 21.87
CA THR A 1117 -0.95 -0.44 21.62
C THR A 1117 -2.13 -1.04 20.86
N ILE A 1118 -1.85 -2.00 19.98
CA ILE A 1118 -2.86 -2.74 19.23
C ILE A 1118 -2.97 -4.14 19.85
N PRO A 1119 -4.16 -4.57 20.34
CA PRO A 1119 -4.34 -5.90 20.88
C PRO A 1119 -3.95 -6.99 19.87
N GLY A 1120 -3.02 -7.88 20.25
CA GLY A 1120 -2.57 -9.01 19.42
C GLY A 1120 -1.39 -8.73 18.48
N ALA A 1121 -0.92 -7.49 18.35
CA ALA A 1121 0.31 -7.18 17.63
C ALA A 1121 1.50 -7.16 18.60
N SER A 1122 2.56 -7.93 18.32
CA SER A 1122 3.86 -7.77 18.98
C SER A 1122 4.49 -6.45 18.51
N GLN A 1123 4.24 -5.35 19.20
CA GLN A 1123 4.93 -4.09 18.96
C GLN A 1123 5.91 -3.84 20.09
N LEU A 1124 7.18 -4.13 19.85
CA LEU A 1124 8.28 -3.60 20.65
C LEU A 1124 8.39 -2.11 20.31
N VAL A 1125 8.02 -1.24 21.25
CA VAL A 1125 8.36 0.18 21.18
C VAL A 1125 9.88 0.30 21.32
N ASP A 1126 10.51 1.22 20.58
CA ASP A 1126 11.94 1.46 20.76
C ASP A 1126 12.20 1.89 22.21
N PRO A 1127 13.15 1.29 22.95
CA PRO A 1127 13.41 1.64 24.34
C PRO A 1127 13.74 3.13 24.57
N LEU A 1128 14.23 3.84 23.55
CA LEU A 1128 14.47 5.29 23.62
C LEU A 1128 13.18 6.12 23.49
N LEU A 1129 12.06 5.49 23.12
CA LEU A 1129 10.74 6.10 22.96
C LEU A 1129 9.71 5.57 23.99
N ASP A 1130 10.06 4.55 24.76
CA ASP A 1130 9.22 3.96 25.81
C ASP A 1130 9.20 4.89 27.05
N ALA A 1131 8.01 5.33 27.45
CA ALA A 1131 7.81 6.23 28.57
C ALA A 1131 8.06 5.57 29.93
N ASN A 1132 8.02 4.23 29.98
CA ASN A 1132 8.24 3.41 31.17
C ASN A 1132 9.63 2.76 31.19
N ALA A 1133 10.40 2.87 30.10
CA ALA A 1133 11.82 2.57 30.17
C ALA A 1133 12.43 3.51 31.21
N GLY A 1134 13.00 2.94 32.28
CA GLY A 1134 13.81 3.71 33.19
C GLY A 1134 14.86 4.47 32.41
N ALA A 1135 15.31 5.63 32.92
CA ALA A 1135 16.53 6.26 32.41
C ALA A 1135 17.56 5.14 32.19
N PRO A 1136 18.14 5.01 30.99
CA PRO A 1136 18.91 3.84 30.62
C PRO A 1136 19.83 3.49 31.77
N ASP A 1137 19.72 2.26 32.28
CA ASP A 1137 20.64 1.77 33.29
C ASP A 1137 22.03 2.17 32.83
N ALA A 1138 22.76 2.89 33.69
CA ALA A 1138 24.18 3.12 33.47
C ALA A 1138 24.76 1.78 33.02
N PRO A 1139 25.53 1.74 31.90
CA PRO A 1139 25.89 0.50 31.25
C PRO A 1139 26.36 -0.50 32.29
N ALA A 1140 25.74 -1.68 32.31
CA ALA A 1140 25.95 -2.69 33.32
C ALA A 1140 27.46 -2.83 33.61
N ASP A 1141 27.80 -2.72 34.89
CA ASP A 1141 29.11 -3.05 35.46
C ASP A 1141 29.38 -4.55 35.22
N ASP A 1142 29.64 -4.93 33.97
CA ASP A 1142 30.31 -6.18 33.66
C ASP A 1142 31.81 -5.90 33.78
N ALA A 1143 32.25 -5.93 35.03
CA ALA A 1143 33.65 -5.90 35.45
C ALA A 1143 34.37 -7.18 34.98
N GLY A 1144 34.44 -7.38 33.67
CA GLY A 1144 35.24 -8.39 33.00
C GLY A 1144 36.51 -7.75 32.46
N SER A 1145 37.46 -7.44 33.35
CA SER A 1145 38.88 -7.15 33.10
C SER A 1145 39.26 -7.01 31.61
N ALA A 1146 38.96 -5.85 31.00
CA ALA A 1146 39.52 -5.49 29.71
C ALA A 1146 41.04 -5.44 29.86
N ALA A 1147 41.76 -6.27 29.11
CA ALA A 1147 43.21 -6.19 29.03
C ALA A 1147 43.58 -4.81 28.49
N THR A 1148 44.15 -3.98 29.35
CA THR A 1148 44.74 -2.68 29.01
C THR A 1148 45.69 -2.84 27.82
N PRO A 1149 45.60 -2.02 26.76
CA PRO A 1149 46.66 -1.95 25.77
C PRO A 1149 47.96 -1.62 26.52
N THR A 1150 49.04 -2.35 26.24
CA THR A 1150 50.35 -2.11 26.84
C THR A 1150 50.79 -0.68 26.57
N VAL A 1151 50.70 0.17 27.60
CA VAL A 1151 51.17 1.55 27.59
C VAL A 1151 52.69 1.50 27.66
N ASN A 1152 53.38 1.99 26.63
CA ASN A 1152 54.82 2.25 26.75
C ASN A 1152 55.05 3.27 27.88
N GLU A 1153 55.83 2.92 28.89
CA GLU A 1153 56.17 3.88 29.95
C GLU A 1153 56.95 5.08 29.36
N PRO A 1154 56.59 6.33 29.72
CA PRO A 1154 57.35 7.50 29.29
C PRO A 1154 58.78 7.45 29.84
N ALA A 1155 59.75 7.63 28.93
CA ALA A 1155 61.18 7.40 29.17
C ALA A 1155 61.87 8.57 29.89
N SER A 1156 61.25 9.76 29.96
CA SER A 1156 61.83 10.95 30.59
C SER A 1156 60.95 11.56 31.70
N LEU A 1157 61.60 12.26 32.64
CA LEU A 1157 60.95 12.94 33.79
C LEU A 1157 59.98 14.05 33.32
N LEU A 1158 60.27 14.67 32.17
CA LEU A 1158 59.46 15.72 31.55
C LEU A 1158 58.16 15.16 30.94
N GLU A 1159 58.21 14.01 30.26
CA GLU A 1159 57.02 13.34 29.70
C GLU A 1159 56.07 12.86 30.80
N ARG A 1160 56.60 12.41 31.95
CA ARG A 1160 55.78 12.03 33.11
C ARG A 1160 55.03 13.22 33.71
N GLN A 1161 55.65 14.41 33.74
CA GLN A 1161 55.01 15.63 34.19
C GLN A 1161 53.91 16.08 33.23
N GLN A 1162 54.14 15.98 31.92
CA GLN A 1162 53.14 16.36 30.91
C GLN A 1162 51.97 15.38 30.83
N LEU A 1163 52.23 14.07 30.94
CA LEU A 1163 51.19 13.06 31.10
C LEU A 1163 50.26 13.42 32.26
N HIS A 1164 50.84 13.74 33.42
CA HIS A 1164 50.05 14.07 34.61
C HIS A 1164 49.26 15.38 34.45
N ALA A 1165 49.81 16.37 33.75
CA ALA A 1165 49.14 17.63 33.47
C ALA A 1165 47.90 17.44 32.56
N VAL A 1166 48.03 16.63 31.50
CA VAL A 1166 46.91 16.33 30.59
C VAL A 1166 45.86 15.45 31.29
N GLU A 1167 46.27 14.46 32.09
CA GLU A 1167 45.35 13.65 32.91
C GLU A 1167 44.53 14.51 33.87
N GLN A 1168 45.19 15.40 34.63
CA GLN A 1168 44.52 16.28 35.58
C GLN A 1168 43.58 17.27 34.89
N TRP A 1169 43.99 17.82 33.75
CA TRP A 1169 43.16 18.70 32.96
C TRP A 1169 41.91 17.98 32.45
N LEU A 1170 42.06 16.78 31.89
CA LEU A 1170 40.95 15.95 31.42
C LEU A 1170 39.97 15.66 32.56
N ILE A 1171 40.48 15.22 33.73
CA ILE A 1171 39.63 14.95 34.91
C ILE A 1171 38.87 16.20 35.36
N ALA A 1172 39.52 17.36 35.42
CA ALA A 1172 38.89 18.61 35.83
C ALA A 1172 37.84 19.07 34.82
N TRP A 1173 38.19 19.06 33.53
CA TRP A 1173 37.34 19.48 32.42
C TRP A 1173 36.09 18.60 32.29
N LEU A 1174 36.27 17.28 32.38
CA LEU A 1174 35.19 16.30 32.39
C LEU A 1174 34.36 16.43 33.67
N GLY A 1175 35.01 16.60 34.81
CA GLY A 1175 34.36 16.74 36.11
C GLY A 1175 33.42 17.93 36.13
N GLU A 1176 33.79 19.03 35.48
CA GLU A 1176 32.96 20.23 35.34
C GLU A 1176 31.74 20.02 34.43
N ARG A 1177 31.92 19.42 33.26
CA ARG A 1177 30.82 19.21 32.30
C ARG A 1177 29.88 18.07 32.69
N LEU A 1178 30.36 17.15 33.53
CA LEU A 1178 29.60 16.00 34.01
C LEU A 1178 29.09 16.18 35.45
N LYS A 1179 29.12 17.42 36.00
CA LYS A 1179 28.74 17.78 37.39
C LYS A 1179 27.39 17.19 37.85
N HIS A 1180 26.44 16.99 36.95
CA HIS A 1180 25.10 16.45 37.27
C HIS A 1180 25.05 14.93 37.47
N ARG A 1181 26.10 14.17 37.15
CA ARG A 1181 26.07 12.69 37.14
C ARG A 1181 26.69 12.00 38.37
N LYS A 1182 27.23 12.74 39.35
CA LYS A 1182 27.88 12.19 40.57
C LYS A 1182 28.94 11.09 40.31
N LEU A 1183 29.60 11.11 39.15
CA LEU A 1183 30.63 10.12 38.78
C LEU A 1183 31.98 10.47 39.41
N ARG A 1184 32.66 9.47 40.01
CA ARG A 1184 34.02 9.64 40.53
C ARG A 1184 35.03 9.36 39.42
N LEU A 1185 35.51 10.40 38.75
CA LEU A 1185 36.50 10.28 37.68
C LEU A 1185 37.88 9.88 38.22
N THR A 1186 38.47 8.85 37.64
CA THR A 1186 39.87 8.45 37.85
C THR A 1186 40.61 8.48 36.51
N ARG A 1187 41.95 8.47 36.51
CA ARG A 1187 42.72 8.45 35.25
C ARG A 1187 42.45 7.20 34.40
N GLU A 1188 41.94 6.13 35.00
CA GLU A 1188 41.54 4.89 34.33
C GLU A 1188 40.11 4.95 33.77
N SER A 1189 39.28 5.93 34.13
CA SER A 1189 37.91 6.05 33.63
C SER A 1189 37.89 6.10 32.10
N THR A 1190 37.03 5.26 31.50
CA THR A 1190 36.86 5.24 30.04
C THR A 1190 35.87 6.30 29.58
N PHE A 1191 36.08 6.85 28.39
CA PHE A 1191 35.15 7.81 27.79
C PHE A 1191 33.77 7.16 27.54
N ALA A 1192 33.73 5.86 27.27
CA ALA A 1192 32.49 5.10 27.19
C ALA A 1192 31.75 5.01 28.55
N GLU A 1193 32.45 4.70 29.65
CA GLU A 1193 31.86 4.63 31.00
C GLU A 1193 31.23 5.94 31.45
N ILE A 1194 31.85 7.07 31.11
CA ILE A 1194 31.36 8.39 31.54
C ILE A 1194 30.27 8.95 30.61
N GLY A 1195 29.86 8.18 29.59
CA GLY A 1195 28.86 8.58 28.60
C GLY A 1195 29.32 9.76 27.75
N PHE A 1196 30.60 9.76 27.37
CA PHE A 1196 31.21 10.77 26.51
C PHE A 1196 30.71 10.60 25.08
N ASP A 1197 30.20 11.67 24.48
CA ASP A 1197 29.62 11.66 23.13
C ASP A 1197 30.49 12.45 22.13
N SER A 1198 30.09 12.44 20.86
CA SER A 1198 30.83 13.10 19.78
C SER A 1198 30.83 14.62 19.89
N ILE A 1199 29.84 15.22 20.56
CA ILE A 1199 29.76 16.67 20.77
C ILE A 1199 30.78 17.07 21.83
N LEU A 1200 30.80 16.36 22.97
CA LEU A 1200 31.79 16.52 24.02
C LEU A 1200 33.21 16.18 23.54
N ALA A 1201 33.38 15.23 22.62
CA ALA A 1201 34.68 14.93 22.03
C ALA A 1201 35.20 16.07 21.14
N VAL A 1202 34.33 16.66 20.31
CA VAL A 1202 34.68 17.87 19.54
C VAL A 1202 34.99 19.04 20.49
N GLU A 1203 34.17 19.24 21.53
CA GLU A 1203 34.40 20.30 22.50
C GLU A 1203 35.73 20.12 23.25
N MET A 1204 35.98 18.92 23.77
CA MET A 1204 37.19 18.61 24.51
C MET A 1204 38.42 18.78 23.63
N THR A 1205 38.38 18.28 22.39
CA THR A 1205 39.52 18.44 21.48
C THR A 1205 39.80 19.89 21.14
N ILE A 1206 38.78 20.74 21.00
CA ILE A 1206 38.96 22.20 20.81
C ILE A 1206 39.65 22.81 22.04
N VAL A 1207 39.07 22.64 23.24
CA VAL A 1207 39.63 23.29 24.45
C VAL A 1207 40.99 22.70 24.84
N LEU A 1208 41.21 21.41 24.59
CA LEU A 1208 42.50 20.76 24.81
C LEU A 1208 43.54 21.27 23.81
N SER A 1209 43.15 21.45 22.55
CA SER A 1209 44.02 22.04 21.52
C SER A 1209 44.42 23.47 21.85
N GLU A 1210 43.51 24.27 22.42
CA GLU A 1210 43.80 25.62 22.91
C GLU A 1210 44.68 25.62 24.17
N THR A 1211 44.41 24.72 25.12
CA THR A 1211 45.11 24.70 26.41
C THR A 1211 46.55 24.21 26.27
N PHE A 1212 46.79 23.22 25.42
CA PHE A 1212 48.10 22.58 25.27
C PHE A 1212 48.78 22.86 23.93
N SER A 1213 48.16 23.64 23.02
CA SER A 1213 48.67 23.96 21.68
C SER A 1213 48.97 22.71 20.83
N VAL A 1214 48.10 21.70 20.89
CA VAL A 1214 48.26 20.42 20.17
C VAL A 1214 47.01 20.15 19.34
N THR A 1215 47.17 19.73 18.09
CA THR A 1215 46.01 19.32 17.28
C THR A 1215 45.56 17.91 17.67
N VAL A 1216 44.30 17.78 18.07
CA VAL A 1216 43.70 16.48 18.40
C VAL A 1216 42.49 16.23 17.51
N ASP A 1217 42.51 15.12 16.80
CA ASP A 1217 41.35 14.65 16.04
C ASP A 1217 40.23 14.26 17.03
N PRO A 1218 38.97 14.73 16.86
CA PRO A 1218 37.86 14.34 17.73
C PRO A 1218 37.64 12.82 17.85
N SER A 1219 38.10 12.03 16.86
CA SER A 1219 38.07 10.57 16.89
C SER A 1219 39.17 9.94 17.74
N ALA A 1220 40.21 10.69 18.14
CA ALA A 1220 41.31 10.20 18.98
C ALA A 1220 40.82 9.69 20.34
N VAL A 1221 39.72 10.26 20.85
CA VAL A 1221 39.06 9.82 22.08
C VAL A 1221 38.56 8.37 21.98
N TRP A 1222 38.25 7.93 20.77
CA TRP A 1222 37.78 6.57 20.47
C TRP A 1222 38.92 5.60 20.19
N ASP A 1223 40.05 6.11 19.71
CA ASP A 1223 41.28 5.34 19.52
C ASP A 1223 42.03 5.13 20.85
N TYR A 1224 41.85 6.03 21.83
CA TYR A 1224 42.45 5.98 23.17
C TYR A 1224 41.37 6.09 24.26
N PRO A 1225 40.73 4.96 24.64
CA PRO A 1225 39.41 4.98 25.26
C PRO A 1225 39.37 5.40 26.74
N SER A 1226 40.49 5.69 27.39
CA SER A 1226 40.55 6.17 28.78
C SER A 1226 41.30 7.48 28.90
N ILE A 1227 41.03 8.22 29.99
CA ILE A 1227 41.72 9.48 30.30
C ILE A 1227 43.24 9.30 30.24
N ARG A 1228 43.77 8.23 30.86
CA ARG A 1228 45.20 7.89 30.83
C ARG A 1228 45.70 7.49 29.45
N ALA A 1229 44.94 6.71 28.68
CA ALA A 1229 45.35 6.31 27.34
C ALA A 1229 45.44 7.51 26.40
N LEU A 1230 44.45 8.41 26.45
CA LEU A 1230 44.45 9.63 25.65
C LEU A 1230 45.55 10.59 26.12
N ALA A 1231 45.71 10.78 27.43
CA ALA A 1231 46.80 11.59 27.96
C ALA A 1231 48.18 11.04 27.57
N ALA A 1232 48.38 9.72 27.58
CA ALA A 1232 49.63 9.10 27.15
C ALA A 1232 49.91 9.25 25.66
N HIS A 1233 48.86 9.22 24.82
CA HIS A 1233 48.99 9.53 23.40
C HIS A 1233 49.37 11.00 23.16
N LEU A 1234 48.81 11.90 23.95
CA LEU A 1234 48.96 13.34 23.77
C LEU A 1234 50.22 13.91 24.44
N ALA A 1235 50.70 13.31 25.53
CA ALA A 1235 51.83 13.82 26.31
C ALA A 1235 53.09 14.13 25.47
N PRO A 1236 53.53 13.27 24.53
CA PRO A 1236 54.70 13.57 23.67
C PRO A 1236 54.47 14.76 22.73
N ARG A 1237 53.22 15.13 22.45
CA ARG A 1237 52.83 16.22 21.54
C ARG A 1237 52.59 17.55 22.25
N THR A 1238 52.59 17.55 23.58
CA THR A 1238 52.26 18.73 24.41
C THR A 1238 53.50 19.54 24.83
N HIS A 1239 54.68 19.29 24.25
CA HIS A 1239 55.93 19.92 24.63
C HIS A 1239 55.92 21.47 24.48
N GLY A 1240 55.85 22.19 25.61
CA GLY A 1240 56.07 23.65 25.68
C GLY A 1240 54.93 24.52 26.22
N ALA A 1241 53.74 23.97 26.52
CA ALA A 1241 52.61 24.75 27.02
C ALA A 1241 52.32 24.46 28.51
N ALA A 1242 52.33 25.50 29.35
CA ALA A 1242 51.80 25.43 30.72
C ALA A 1242 50.34 25.92 30.75
N PRO A 1243 49.43 25.28 31.51
CA PRO A 1243 48.02 25.70 31.56
C PRO A 1243 47.88 27.07 32.22
N ALA A 1244 47.18 28.01 31.58
CA ALA A 1244 46.89 29.31 32.15
C ALA A 1244 45.81 29.20 33.24
N VAL A 1245 46.14 29.57 34.48
CA VAL A 1245 45.25 29.57 35.65
C VAL A 1245 44.35 30.81 35.62
N ALA A 1246 43.02 30.64 35.69
CA ALA A 1246 42.08 31.72 36.01
C ALA A 1246 41.25 31.34 37.26
N ALA A 1247 41.27 32.25 38.24
CA ALA A 1247 40.96 32.02 39.65
C ALA A 1247 39.46 31.94 39.99
N ALA A 1248 39.11 31.01 40.89
CA ALA A 1248 37.83 30.94 41.57
C ALA A 1248 37.91 31.67 42.93
N HIS A 1249 36.97 32.59 43.18
CA HIS A 1249 36.70 33.13 44.51
C HIS A 1249 35.35 32.61 45.01
N ALA A 1250 35.37 31.87 46.12
CA ALA A 1250 34.21 31.65 46.98
C ALA A 1250 34.69 31.38 48.41
N GLU A 1251 34.22 32.19 49.36
CA GLU A 1251 34.19 31.88 50.79
C GLU A 1251 33.09 32.74 51.47
N PRO A 1252 32.61 32.40 52.70
CA PRO A 1252 31.26 31.87 52.90
C PRO A 1252 30.46 32.53 54.05
N ASP A 1253 29.15 32.29 54.14
CA ASP A 1253 28.32 32.11 55.37
C ASP A 1253 26.81 32.18 55.00
N ALA A 1254 25.98 31.16 55.26
CA ALA A 1254 25.39 30.70 56.53
C ALA A 1254 24.09 31.43 56.93
N SER A 1255 22.94 30.75 56.78
CA SER A 1255 21.94 30.48 57.85
C SER A 1255 20.60 30.01 57.28
N SER A 1256 20.13 28.86 57.78
CA SER A 1256 18.77 28.30 57.70
C SER A 1256 17.78 29.11 58.58
N PRO A 1257 16.51 28.68 58.83
CA PRO A 1257 15.59 27.77 58.12
C PRO A 1257 14.17 28.39 57.97
N ILE A 1258 13.18 27.67 57.41
CA ILE A 1258 11.88 27.32 58.06
C ILE A 1258 10.80 26.95 57.02
N ALA A 1259 10.06 25.91 57.42
CA ALA A 1259 8.89 25.28 56.84
C ALA A 1259 7.72 26.20 56.43
N ALA A 1260 6.90 25.72 55.49
CA ALA A 1260 5.50 25.30 55.72
C ALA A 1260 4.69 25.29 54.39
N GLN A 1261 4.06 24.15 54.10
CA GLN A 1261 2.77 24.10 53.37
C GLN A 1261 1.67 24.85 54.15
N PRO A 1262 0.45 25.13 53.63
CA PRO A 1262 -0.14 24.80 52.33
C PRO A 1262 -0.93 25.96 51.66
N SER A 1263 -1.53 25.64 50.50
CA SER A 1263 -2.87 26.07 50.03
C SER A 1263 -2.96 27.12 48.92
N THR A 1264 -3.79 26.75 47.92
CA THR A 1264 -4.56 27.59 46.96
C THR A 1264 -3.69 28.40 45.99
N LEU A 1265 -3.62 28.10 44.69
CA LEU A 1265 -4.65 27.81 43.68
C LEU A 1265 -4.03 26.99 42.55
#